data_AF-A0A8C3B3R6-F1
#
_entry.id   AF-A0A8C3B3R6-F1
#
_cell.length_a   1.000
_cell.length_b   1.000
_cell.length_c   1.000
_cell.angle_alpha   90.00
_cell.angle_beta   90.00
_cell.angle_gamma   90.00
#
_symmetry.space_group_name_H-M   'P 1'
#
loop_
_entity.id
_entity.type
_entity.pdbx_description
1 polymer ?
#
loop_
_entity_poly.entity_id
_entity_poly.type
_entity_poly.pdbx_seq_one_letter_code
_entity_poly.pdbx_strand_id
1 'polypeptide(L)'
;MGNGVDGFLWSVLLLLPVLGLSEALPATWNPGDYRTTTGDILKFLSDYNSTAEEVLFNSVSASWNYNTNITDHNSKLQINASLEEQAFSAAWGLRAKQLFPDEVLDALVGPSDKTLMNKIKILGVANLPQKDREEYNTILSTMDNIYSTAKVHPEPNISWSLEPELTDIMATSRSYKRLLYVWEAWHNASGVPLRDYYPRFVELSNNASQADGFDDTGADWRSWYESTTFEKDIEDLYRTIEPLYQNLHAFVRRKLYNQYGPKYINLKGPIPAHLLGNMWAQTWNNIYDMMIPFPDKPNLDVTDEMVRQGYNATHMFYVAEDFFTSLNLEKMPDEFWSGSMLVKPEGREVVCHASAWDFYNRNDFRIKQCTAVTMEQLFTVHHEMGHIQYYLQYKDQPVGFRRGANPGFHEAIGDVLSLSVSTPKHLHAIKLLETVTSDPEIDTNYLLKMALEKIAFLPFGYLIDQWRWGVFSGNTPPERYNAEWWYLRTKYQGICPPTGRTEEHLDAGAKYHIPGNTPYIRYFVSFILQFQLHEKLCMAANQTGDLHTCDIYGSAEAGAILKKILQTGSSKPWPVVLQDAIGTDKMDATSLMKYFEPIIKWLEKQNVNETLGWPDFNWVPPIPEGYPEDIDKNTDELEAKKFLDDYNSTAEVMWNAYTEASWMYNTDINKANKQAMLEKNLQLSAHTLRYGQQARQYDTTDFQDSSVKRIMKKLSDIERAALSTAQLEEVNTLLCCAVFCMCKKGMRCVSDLQKIMAESRDYDELLFAWKGWRDAAGKVLRQDYKRYVELANTAAKLNGHSDNGAFWRSLYETPTFEEDLEALWKELEPLYQNVHAYVRRALYKKYGSEHINLKGPIPAHLLGNMWAQTWSGIMDLAMPYPDATQVDATPAMVSQGWNASRMFQESDKFFTSLGLLPMPQEFWDKSMLEKPSDGRQVVCHASAWDFYNRKDFRIKQCTVVTMDDLITAHHEMGHVQYFLQYKDRPVSFRDGANPGFHEAIGDVLALSVSTPKHLQSIGLLDKVENNYESDINFLMSMALDKIAFLPFGYLMDQWRWKVFDGRIPSTEYNKEWWNLRMKYQGLCPPVTRTEEDFDAGAKFHIPANVPYVRYFVSFIIQFQFHKALCDAAKHTGPLHTCDIYKSQEAGKRLGDVMKLGFSKPWPEAMTMITGQPKMKAQPLMDYFQPLIQWLEKENNKNNDVRGWPDYDWKPSSTEVDFLGISVNGAAAIAGQWVLLVLGVVFLAATILLAYKYRRSKKPERSLSTMELKQKD
;
A
#
# COMPACT_ATOMS: atom_id res chain seq x y z
N MET A 1 49.74 -7.75 -38.29
CA MET A 1 51.18 -8.03 -38.47
C MET A 1 51.40 -9.50 -38.16
N GLY A 2 51.99 -10.24 -39.11
CA GLY A 2 52.52 -11.62 -39.00
C GLY A 2 51.45 -12.72 -39.00
N ASN A 3 51.04 -13.26 -40.16
CA ASN A 3 51.65 -14.37 -40.94
C ASN A 3 51.57 -15.71 -40.16
N GLY A 4 50.95 -16.80 -40.62
CA GLY A 4 50.56 -17.21 -41.96
C GLY A 4 51.27 -18.53 -42.33
N VAL A 5 50.47 -19.59 -42.50
CA VAL A 5 50.53 -20.58 -43.61
C VAL A 5 51.27 -21.93 -43.42
N ASP A 6 50.53 -22.99 -43.80
CA ASP A 6 50.80 -24.38 -44.19
C ASP A 6 51.21 -25.44 -43.14
N GLY A 7 50.53 -26.58 -42.98
CA GLY A 7 49.58 -27.27 -43.85
C GLY A 7 50.26 -28.39 -44.63
N PHE A 8 50.36 -29.59 -44.05
CA PHE A 8 50.45 -30.89 -44.75
C PHE A 8 50.60 -32.02 -43.72
N LEU A 9 49.50 -32.61 -43.28
CA LEU A 9 49.36 -33.94 -42.64
C LEU A 9 47.99 -33.92 -41.97
N TRP A 10 46.96 -34.43 -42.66
CA TRP A 10 45.73 -35.05 -42.13
C TRP A 10 44.65 -35.13 -43.22
N SER A 11 45.00 -35.71 -44.35
CA SER A 11 44.07 -35.97 -45.46
C SER A 11 44.20 -37.40 -45.97
N VAL A 12 44.02 -38.38 -45.08
CA VAL A 12 43.52 -39.74 -45.39
C VAL A 12 42.87 -40.33 -44.13
N LEU A 13 41.65 -39.90 -43.78
CA LEU A 13 40.68 -40.62 -42.91
C LEU A 13 39.36 -39.83 -42.85
N LEU A 14 38.80 -39.52 -44.02
CA LEU A 14 37.40 -39.14 -44.18
C LEU A 14 36.84 -40.09 -45.23
N LEU A 15 36.05 -41.08 -44.76
CA LEU A 15 34.95 -41.76 -45.45
C LEU A 15 34.49 -42.95 -44.58
N LEU A 16 33.80 -42.66 -43.48
CA LEU A 16 32.79 -43.56 -42.94
C LEU A 16 31.53 -42.71 -42.72
N PRO A 17 30.42 -42.98 -43.42
CA PRO A 17 29.16 -42.35 -43.09
C PRO A 17 28.75 -42.90 -41.71
N VAL A 18 28.60 -42.01 -40.72
CA VAL A 18 27.83 -42.35 -39.52
C VAL A 18 26.37 -42.36 -39.95
N LEU A 19 25.98 -43.45 -40.62
CA LEU A 19 24.60 -43.88 -40.72
C LEU A 19 24.12 -44.09 -39.28
N GLY A 20 22.95 -43.55 -38.95
CA GLY A 20 22.26 -43.83 -37.71
C GLY A 20 22.15 -45.34 -37.53
N LEU A 21 22.96 -45.87 -36.62
CA LEU A 21 22.81 -47.22 -36.13
C LEU A 21 21.59 -47.19 -35.20
N SER A 22 20.48 -47.68 -35.72
CA SER A 22 19.52 -48.41 -34.91
C SER A 22 20.33 -49.49 -34.17
N GLU A 23 20.59 -49.28 -32.88
CA GLU A 23 21.00 -50.39 -32.04
C GLU A 23 19.77 -51.30 -31.94
N ALA A 24 19.86 -52.47 -32.58
CA ALA A 24 18.88 -53.51 -32.41
C ALA A 24 18.86 -53.91 -30.93
N LEU A 25 17.67 -54.15 -30.36
CA LEU A 25 17.51 -54.64 -28.99
C LEU A 25 18.52 -55.77 -28.72
N PRO A 26 19.15 -55.81 -27.53
CA PRO A 26 19.98 -56.93 -27.12
C PRO A 26 19.28 -58.26 -27.44
N ALA A 27 20.02 -59.23 -27.98
CA ALA A 27 19.43 -60.52 -28.36
C ALA A 27 18.71 -61.21 -27.19
N THR A 28 19.17 -60.96 -25.95
CA THR A 28 18.58 -61.43 -24.70
C THR A 28 17.24 -60.77 -24.35
N TRP A 29 16.93 -59.60 -24.93
CA TRP A 29 15.69 -58.87 -24.69
C TRP A 29 14.59 -59.18 -25.69
N ASN A 30 14.92 -59.91 -26.77
CA ASN A 30 13.93 -60.33 -27.77
C ASN A 30 13.16 -61.57 -27.30
N PRO A 31 11.86 -61.68 -27.65
CA PRO A 31 11.09 -62.88 -27.35
C PRO A 31 11.67 -64.09 -28.09
N GLY A 32 11.73 -65.24 -27.41
CA GLY A 32 12.16 -66.50 -28.01
C GLY A 32 11.16 -67.11 -29.01
N ASP A 33 11.39 -68.38 -29.34
CA ASP A 33 10.48 -69.16 -30.17
C ASP A 33 9.46 -69.92 -29.31
N TYR A 34 8.18 -69.67 -29.58
CA TYR A 34 7.03 -70.24 -28.86
C TYR A 34 6.03 -70.83 -29.85
N ARG A 35 5.27 -71.86 -29.46
CA ARG A 35 4.14 -72.39 -30.24
C ARG A 35 2.82 -71.91 -29.64
N THR A 36 1.74 -72.00 -30.40
CA THR A 36 0.38 -71.66 -29.96
C THR A 36 -0.21 -72.75 -29.05
N THR A 37 0.37 -72.94 -27.86
CA THR A 37 -0.09 -73.90 -26.85
C THR A 37 -0.18 -73.26 -25.47
N THR A 38 -1.03 -73.79 -24.58
CA THR A 38 -1.18 -73.26 -23.20
C THR A 38 0.11 -73.34 -22.39
N GLY A 39 0.94 -74.37 -22.59
CA GLY A 39 2.24 -74.50 -21.93
C GLY A 39 3.26 -73.45 -22.39
N ASP A 40 3.27 -73.13 -23.69
CA ASP A 40 4.14 -72.09 -24.24
C ASP A 40 3.69 -70.67 -23.87
N ILE A 41 2.39 -70.45 -23.61
CA ILE A 41 1.88 -69.19 -23.04
C ILE A 41 2.46 -68.95 -21.64
N LEU A 42 2.45 -69.96 -20.77
CA LEU A 42 3.00 -69.82 -19.42
C LEU A 42 4.52 -69.58 -19.46
N LYS A 43 5.23 -70.25 -20.39
CA LYS A 43 6.64 -69.99 -20.62
C LYS A 43 6.89 -68.57 -21.12
N PHE A 44 6.09 -68.09 -22.09
CA PHE A 44 6.16 -66.72 -22.60
C PHE A 44 5.97 -65.68 -21.50
N LEU A 45 4.99 -65.86 -20.62
CA LEU A 45 4.74 -64.96 -19.49
C LEU A 45 5.90 -64.95 -18.49
N SER A 46 6.49 -66.12 -18.20
CA SER A 46 7.66 -66.23 -17.33
C SER A 46 8.88 -65.53 -17.93
N ASP A 47 9.18 -65.80 -19.20
CA ASP A 47 10.32 -65.22 -19.91
C ASP A 47 10.14 -63.69 -20.05
N TYR A 48 8.93 -63.22 -20.38
CA TYR A 48 8.58 -61.79 -20.40
C TYR A 48 8.84 -61.15 -19.04
N ASN A 49 8.39 -61.78 -17.96
CA ASN A 49 8.52 -61.22 -16.63
C ASN A 49 9.98 -61.04 -16.21
N SER A 50 10.86 -62.02 -16.48
CA SER A 50 12.29 -61.88 -16.19
C SER A 50 12.96 -60.79 -17.01
N THR A 51 12.62 -60.67 -18.30
CA THR A 51 13.24 -59.69 -19.19
C THR A 51 12.69 -58.27 -18.95
N ALA A 52 11.40 -58.14 -18.64
CA ALA A 52 10.77 -56.86 -18.35
C ALA A 52 11.36 -56.19 -17.11
N GLU A 53 11.73 -56.94 -16.07
CA GLU A 53 12.41 -56.37 -14.89
C GLU A 53 13.72 -55.68 -15.26
N GLU A 54 14.52 -56.26 -16.17
CA GLU A 54 15.80 -55.68 -16.62
C GLU A 54 15.58 -54.41 -17.45
N VAL A 55 14.65 -54.46 -18.42
CA VAL A 55 14.34 -53.34 -19.32
C VAL A 55 13.75 -52.16 -18.55
N LEU A 56 12.76 -52.43 -17.68
CA LEU A 56 12.13 -51.38 -16.87
C LEU A 56 13.11 -50.78 -15.86
N PHE A 57 13.98 -51.59 -15.25
CA PHE A 57 15.04 -51.07 -14.38
C PHE A 57 15.95 -50.07 -15.11
N ASN A 58 16.35 -50.37 -16.34
CA ASN A 58 17.18 -49.47 -17.15
C ASN A 58 16.45 -48.17 -17.50
N SER A 59 15.19 -48.26 -17.93
CA SER A 59 14.34 -47.10 -18.26
C SER A 59 14.09 -46.19 -17.05
N VAL A 60 13.71 -46.78 -15.90
CA VAL A 60 13.47 -46.05 -14.66
C VAL A 60 14.76 -45.43 -14.13
N SER A 61 15.90 -46.13 -14.21
CA SER A 61 17.20 -45.59 -13.82
C SER A 61 17.62 -44.37 -14.65
N ALA A 62 17.41 -44.41 -15.97
CA ALA A 62 17.67 -43.26 -16.84
C ALA A 62 16.75 -42.07 -16.51
N SER A 63 15.47 -42.34 -16.28
CA SER A 63 14.49 -41.32 -15.88
C SER A 63 14.81 -40.70 -14.51
N TRP A 64 15.22 -41.51 -13.53
CA TRP A 64 15.66 -41.03 -12.22
C TRP A 64 16.86 -40.10 -12.33
N ASN A 65 17.87 -40.47 -13.13
CA ASN A 65 19.06 -39.65 -13.35
C ASN A 65 18.73 -38.31 -14.01
N TYR A 66 17.77 -38.27 -14.93
CA TYR A 66 17.29 -37.01 -15.51
C TYR A 66 16.55 -36.16 -14.47
N ASN A 67 15.57 -36.74 -13.77
CA ASN A 67 14.73 -36.02 -12.81
C ASN A 67 15.49 -35.49 -11.59
N THR A 68 16.61 -36.12 -11.23
CA THR A 68 17.49 -35.71 -10.12
C THR A 68 18.76 -34.97 -10.59
N ASN A 69 18.91 -34.76 -11.90
CA ASN A 69 20.00 -34.00 -12.51
C ASN A 69 19.64 -33.62 -13.97
N ILE A 70 18.91 -32.51 -14.14
CA ILE A 70 18.38 -32.09 -15.44
C ILE A 70 19.54 -31.56 -16.31
N THR A 71 19.91 -32.32 -17.35
CA THR A 71 20.93 -31.96 -18.34
C THR A 71 20.58 -32.51 -19.72
N ASP A 72 21.08 -31.87 -20.79
CA ASP A 72 20.92 -32.37 -22.16
C ASP A 72 21.45 -33.80 -22.35
N HIS A 73 22.51 -34.16 -21.62
CA HIS A 73 23.07 -35.51 -21.65
C HIS A 73 22.10 -36.52 -21.04
N ASN A 74 21.58 -36.24 -19.85
CA ASN A 74 20.64 -37.16 -19.18
C ASN A 74 19.29 -37.24 -19.91
N SER A 75 18.82 -36.15 -20.52
CA SER A 75 17.62 -36.16 -21.38
C SER A 75 17.80 -37.14 -22.55
N LYS A 76 18.94 -37.10 -23.25
CA LYS A 76 19.22 -38.05 -24.35
C LYS A 76 19.29 -39.50 -23.87
N LEU A 77 19.90 -39.75 -22.70
CA LEU A 77 19.94 -41.09 -22.11
C LEU A 77 18.54 -41.60 -21.75
N GLN A 78 17.70 -40.75 -21.17
CA GLN A 78 16.31 -41.07 -20.87
C GLN A 78 15.53 -41.40 -22.15
N ILE A 79 15.63 -40.56 -23.18
CA ILE A 79 14.97 -40.79 -24.48
C ILE A 79 15.43 -42.13 -25.09
N ASN A 80 16.73 -42.42 -25.07
CA ASN A 80 17.25 -43.67 -25.61
C ASN A 80 16.72 -44.89 -24.84
N ALA A 81 16.72 -44.83 -23.50
CA ALA A 81 16.19 -45.91 -22.67
C ALA A 81 14.67 -46.10 -22.87
N SER A 82 13.90 -45.02 -23.04
CA SER A 82 12.48 -45.10 -23.39
C SER A 82 12.25 -45.70 -24.78
N LEU A 83 13.10 -45.40 -25.77
CA LEU A 83 13.03 -46.03 -27.10
C LEU A 83 13.31 -47.54 -27.03
N GLU A 84 14.27 -47.96 -26.20
CA GLU A 84 14.56 -49.38 -25.95
C GLU A 84 13.38 -50.09 -25.26
N GLU A 85 12.76 -49.48 -24.25
CA GLU A 85 11.55 -50.00 -23.59
C GLU A 85 10.38 -50.12 -24.57
N GLN A 86 10.18 -49.13 -25.44
CA GLN A 86 9.14 -49.16 -26.47
C GLN A 86 9.42 -50.20 -27.54
N ALA A 87 10.69 -50.40 -27.93
CA ALA A 87 11.08 -51.47 -28.84
C ALA A 87 10.82 -52.85 -28.20
N PHE A 88 11.15 -53.03 -26.92
CA PHE A 88 10.85 -54.24 -26.16
C PHE A 88 9.34 -54.51 -26.14
N SER A 89 8.55 -53.50 -25.79
CA SER A 89 7.08 -53.60 -25.73
C SER A 89 6.49 -53.95 -27.09
N ALA A 90 7.00 -53.35 -28.18
CA ALA A 90 6.61 -53.73 -29.55
C ALA A 90 6.98 -55.18 -29.87
N ALA A 91 8.20 -55.62 -29.57
CA ALA A 91 8.66 -56.97 -29.89
C ALA A 91 7.82 -58.05 -29.18
N TRP A 92 7.60 -57.88 -27.87
CA TRP A 92 6.82 -58.83 -27.07
C TRP A 92 5.33 -58.73 -27.35
N GLY A 93 4.76 -57.52 -27.43
CA GLY A 93 3.34 -57.31 -27.70
C GLY A 93 2.91 -57.77 -29.08
N LEU A 94 3.68 -57.47 -30.14
CA LEU A 94 3.40 -57.98 -31.49
C LEU A 94 3.51 -59.50 -31.56
N ARG A 95 4.52 -60.08 -30.91
CA ARG A 95 4.67 -61.54 -30.84
C ARG A 95 3.50 -62.20 -30.12
N ALA A 96 3.00 -61.60 -29.04
CA ALA A 96 1.80 -62.03 -28.33
C ALA A 96 0.54 -61.94 -29.22
N LYS A 97 0.33 -60.83 -29.93
CA LYS A 97 -0.78 -60.65 -30.89
C LYS A 97 -0.72 -61.69 -32.02
N GLN A 98 0.47 -62.03 -32.52
CA GLN A 98 0.66 -62.98 -33.63
C GLN A 98 0.46 -64.45 -33.25
N LEU A 99 0.99 -64.88 -32.10
CA LEU A 99 1.06 -66.30 -31.73
C LEU A 99 -0.14 -66.78 -30.91
N PHE A 100 -0.81 -65.88 -30.17
CA PHE A 100 -1.82 -66.23 -29.18
C PHE A 100 -3.14 -65.50 -29.44
N PRO A 101 -3.96 -65.98 -30.39
CA PRO A 101 -5.30 -65.42 -30.62
C PRO A 101 -6.24 -65.76 -29.45
N ASP A 102 -7.35 -65.03 -29.34
CA ASP A 102 -8.19 -65.03 -28.14
C ASP A 102 -8.82 -66.41 -27.87
N GLU A 103 -9.06 -67.22 -28.89
CA GLU A 103 -9.60 -68.58 -28.73
C GLU A 103 -8.66 -69.50 -27.93
N VAL A 104 -7.35 -69.25 -27.99
CA VAL A 104 -6.32 -70.03 -27.28
C VAL A 104 -6.13 -69.50 -25.85
N LEU A 105 -6.33 -68.20 -25.64
CA LEU A 105 -6.32 -67.59 -24.31
C LEU A 105 -7.54 -67.99 -23.48
N ASP A 106 -8.69 -68.21 -24.13
CA ASP A 106 -9.90 -68.71 -23.48
C ASP A 106 -9.77 -70.15 -22.97
N ALA A 107 -8.80 -70.91 -23.49
CA ALA A 107 -8.48 -72.27 -23.03
C ALA A 107 -7.55 -72.31 -21.80
N LEU A 108 -7.07 -71.16 -21.30
CA LEU A 108 -6.26 -71.09 -20.09
C LEU A 108 -7.11 -71.33 -18.84
N VAL A 109 -6.59 -72.15 -17.91
CA VAL A 109 -7.26 -72.45 -16.63
C VAL A 109 -7.15 -71.28 -15.64
N GLY A 110 -6.09 -70.44 -15.76
CA GLY A 110 -5.81 -69.31 -14.88
C GLY A 110 -6.37 -67.98 -15.42
N PRO A 111 -7.36 -67.35 -14.78
CA PRO A 111 -7.89 -66.06 -15.22
C PRO A 111 -6.85 -64.92 -15.12
N SER A 112 -5.88 -65.02 -14.21
CA SER A 112 -4.77 -64.07 -14.07
C SER A 112 -3.85 -64.07 -15.29
N ASP A 113 -3.56 -65.24 -15.86
CA ASP A 113 -2.61 -65.37 -16.97
C ASP A 113 -3.18 -64.78 -18.26
N LYS A 114 -4.50 -64.93 -18.46
CA LYS A 114 -5.23 -64.26 -19.54
C LYS A 114 -5.19 -62.74 -19.39
N THR A 115 -5.44 -62.22 -18.18
CA THR A 115 -5.35 -60.77 -17.91
C THR A 115 -3.95 -60.24 -18.17
N LEU A 116 -2.91 -60.95 -17.73
CA LEU A 116 -1.52 -60.56 -17.95
C LEU A 116 -1.17 -60.55 -19.44
N MET A 117 -1.62 -61.55 -20.19
CA MET A 117 -1.44 -61.59 -21.65
C MET A 117 -2.15 -60.42 -22.35
N ASN A 118 -3.39 -60.12 -21.96
CA ASN A 118 -4.13 -58.99 -22.51
C ASN A 118 -3.43 -57.65 -22.24
N LYS A 119 -2.82 -57.48 -21.07
CA LYS A 119 -1.99 -56.31 -20.75
C LYS A 119 -0.74 -56.23 -21.64
N ILE A 120 -0.05 -57.35 -21.91
CA ILE A 120 1.13 -57.38 -22.80
C ILE A 120 0.75 -57.09 -24.26
N LYS A 121 -0.47 -57.45 -24.67
CA LYS A 121 -1.01 -57.13 -26.01
C LYS A 121 -1.33 -55.63 -26.17
N ILE A 122 -1.35 -54.81 -25.13
CA ILE A 122 -1.51 -53.35 -25.25
C ILE A 122 -0.11 -52.74 -25.38
N LEU A 123 0.18 -52.15 -26.55
CA LEU A 123 1.52 -51.63 -26.88
C LEU A 123 1.68 -50.15 -26.54
N GLY A 124 0.58 -49.41 -26.45
CA GLY A 124 0.55 -47.96 -26.29
C GLY A 124 1.36 -47.27 -27.39
N VAL A 125 2.26 -46.36 -26.98
CA VAL A 125 3.14 -45.60 -27.88
C VAL A 125 4.05 -46.48 -28.74
N ALA A 126 4.27 -47.74 -28.37
CA ALA A 126 5.05 -48.68 -29.17
C ALA A 126 4.38 -49.06 -30.49
N ASN A 127 3.08 -48.76 -30.68
CA ASN A 127 2.38 -48.91 -31.96
C ASN A 127 2.82 -47.89 -33.03
N LEU A 128 3.39 -46.75 -32.61
CA LEU A 128 3.80 -45.71 -33.55
C LEU A 128 5.02 -46.14 -34.37
N PRO A 129 5.15 -45.69 -35.63
CA PRO A 129 6.38 -45.83 -36.39
C PRO A 129 7.58 -45.26 -35.64
N GLN A 130 8.79 -45.79 -35.86
CA GLN A 130 9.99 -45.36 -35.14
C GLN A 130 10.19 -43.84 -35.12
N LYS A 131 10.05 -43.18 -36.28
CA LYS A 131 10.17 -41.71 -36.39
C LYS A 131 9.16 -40.97 -35.50
N ASP A 132 7.92 -41.44 -35.48
CA ASP A 132 6.83 -40.83 -34.71
C ASP A 132 7.00 -41.09 -33.21
N ARG A 133 7.60 -42.24 -32.82
CA ARG A 133 8.00 -42.52 -31.43
C ARG A 133 9.12 -41.60 -30.95
N GLU A 134 10.15 -41.41 -31.77
CA GLU A 134 11.23 -40.46 -31.50
C GLU A 134 10.68 -39.03 -31.34
N GLU A 135 9.76 -38.62 -32.22
CA GLU A 135 9.06 -37.34 -32.13
C GLU A 135 8.24 -37.22 -30.83
N TYR A 136 7.43 -38.24 -30.50
CA TYR A 136 6.63 -38.29 -29.27
C TYR A 136 7.48 -38.11 -28.01
N ASN A 137 8.57 -38.89 -27.88
CA ASN A 137 9.46 -38.83 -26.72
C ASN A 137 10.19 -37.49 -26.64
N THR A 138 10.59 -36.92 -27.79
CA THR A 138 11.24 -35.60 -27.85
C THR A 138 10.27 -34.49 -27.41
N ILE A 139 9.02 -34.53 -27.87
CA ILE A 139 7.99 -33.57 -27.47
C ILE A 139 7.75 -33.67 -25.96
N LEU A 140 7.58 -34.87 -25.42
CA LEU A 140 7.34 -35.07 -23.98
C LEU A 140 8.50 -34.52 -23.13
N SER A 141 9.74 -34.85 -23.48
CA SER A 141 10.92 -34.32 -22.78
C SER A 141 11.05 -32.80 -22.91
N THR A 142 10.70 -32.23 -24.08
CA THR A 142 10.71 -30.78 -24.30
C THR A 142 9.67 -30.08 -23.43
N MET A 143 8.44 -30.60 -23.37
CA MET A 143 7.37 -30.05 -22.53
C MET A 143 7.73 -30.10 -21.04
N ASP A 144 8.27 -31.22 -20.57
CA ASP A 144 8.73 -31.38 -19.18
C ASP A 144 9.87 -30.41 -18.83
N ASN A 145 10.82 -30.23 -19.75
CA ASN A 145 11.91 -29.27 -19.59
C ASN A 145 11.41 -27.81 -19.55
N ILE A 146 10.49 -27.42 -20.45
CA ILE A 146 9.87 -26.08 -20.44
C ILE A 146 9.23 -25.80 -19.09
N TYR A 147 8.43 -26.74 -18.58
CA TYR A 147 7.76 -26.59 -17.29
C TYR A 147 8.76 -26.47 -16.13
N SER A 148 9.72 -27.39 -16.05
CA SER A 148 10.63 -27.52 -14.92
C SER A 148 11.70 -26.42 -14.85
N THR A 149 12.01 -25.78 -15.98
CA THR A 149 13.04 -24.72 -16.06
C THR A 149 12.48 -23.31 -16.26
N ALA A 150 11.15 -23.16 -16.36
CA ALA A 150 10.51 -21.86 -16.49
C ALA A 150 10.83 -20.95 -15.28
N LYS A 151 11.15 -19.68 -15.57
CA LYS A 151 11.45 -18.66 -14.55
C LYS A 151 10.69 -17.37 -14.84
N VAL A 152 10.32 -16.66 -13.79
CA VAL A 152 9.66 -15.34 -13.84
C VAL A 152 10.69 -14.26 -13.50
N HIS A 153 10.69 -13.16 -14.26
CA HIS A 153 11.67 -12.09 -14.13
C HIS A 153 10.97 -10.75 -13.80
N PRO A 154 10.82 -10.40 -12.51
CA PRO A 154 10.26 -9.10 -12.11
C PRO A 154 11.16 -7.93 -12.50
N GLU A 155 12.48 -8.16 -12.51
CA GLU A 155 13.50 -7.21 -12.96
C GLU A 155 14.55 -7.95 -13.81
N PRO A 156 15.32 -7.26 -14.69
CA PRO A 156 16.31 -7.91 -15.56
C PRO A 156 17.36 -8.77 -14.83
N ASN A 157 17.65 -8.46 -13.57
CA ASN A 157 18.67 -9.15 -12.77
C ASN A 157 18.08 -10.13 -11.74
N ILE A 158 16.75 -10.25 -11.63
CA ILE A 158 16.07 -11.09 -10.65
C ILE A 158 15.32 -12.20 -11.39
N SER A 159 15.40 -13.42 -10.87
CA SER A 159 14.73 -14.58 -11.45
C SER A 159 14.10 -15.40 -10.32
N TRP A 160 12.82 -15.70 -10.45
CA TRP A 160 12.05 -16.51 -9.52
C TRP A 160 11.69 -17.83 -10.19
N SER A 161 11.98 -18.94 -9.50
CA SER A 161 11.55 -20.27 -9.92
C SER A 161 10.20 -20.61 -9.27
N LEU A 162 9.47 -21.57 -9.84
CA LEU A 162 8.21 -22.04 -9.23
C LEU A 162 8.40 -22.46 -7.77
N GLU A 163 9.48 -23.19 -7.49
CA GLU A 163 9.82 -23.70 -6.17
C GLU A 163 11.29 -23.36 -5.78
N PRO A 164 11.49 -22.52 -4.74
CA PRO A 164 10.50 -22.09 -3.75
C PRO A 164 9.80 -20.75 -4.04
N GLU A 165 10.38 -19.84 -4.83
CA GLU A 165 10.03 -18.40 -4.74
C GLU A 165 8.57 -18.09 -5.08
N LEU A 166 8.05 -18.55 -6.22
CA LEU A 166 6.66 -18.24 -6.61
C LEU A 166 5.65 -18.92 -5.69
N THR A 167 5.94 -20.15 -5.26
CA THR A 167 5.09 -20.90 -4.32
C THR A 167 5.01 -20.19 -2.97
N ASP A 168 6.14 -19.72 -2.44
CA ASP A 168 6.20 -18.96 -1.19
C ASP A 168 5.44 -17.64 -1.29
N ILE A 169 5.57 -16.91 -2.40
CA ILE A 169 4.82 -15.66 -2.62
C ILE A 169 3.32 -15.95 -2.69
N MET A 170 2.89 -16.98 -3.43
CA MET A 170 1.47 -17.36 -3.52
C MET A 170 0.91 -17.79 -2.17
N ALA A 171 1.71 -18.43 -1.33
CA ALA A 171 1.30 -18.91 -0.01
C ALA A 171 1.21 -17.78 1.03
N THR A 172 2.17 -16.84 1.04
CA THR A 172 2.35 -15.88 2.14
C THR A 172 1.93 -14.46 1.82
N SER A 173 2.03 -14.03 0.56
CA SER A 173 1.66 -12.66 0.18
C SER A 173 0.16 -12.45 0.33
N ARG A 174 -0.22 -11.24 0.75
CA ARG A 174 -1.60 -10.76 0.74
C ARG A 174 -1.78 -9.54 -0.17
N SER A 175 -0.72 -9.10 -0.87
CA SER A 175 -0.82 -8.03 -1.87
C SER A 175 -1.49 -8.54 -3.15
N TYR A 176 -2.61 -7.94 -3.52
CA TYR A 176 -3.37 -8.30 -4.73
C TYR A 176 -2.51 -8.14 -5.99
N LYS A 177 -1.83 -6.98 -6.14
CA LYS A 177 -0.97 -6.69 -7.31
C LYS A 177 0.16 -7.70 -7.45
N ARG A 178 0.83 -8.04 -6.34
CA ARG A 178 1.95 -8.98 -6.33
C ARG A 178 1.50 -10.40 -6.67
N LEU A 179 0.38 -10.86 -6.10
CA LEU A 179 -0.20 -12.17 -6.40
C LEU A 179 -0.65 -12.25 -7.87
N LEU A 180 -1.25 -11.18 -8.41
CA LEU A 180 -1.66 -11.10 -9.81
C LEU A 180 -0.45 -11.25 -10.74
N TYR A 181 0.63 -10.52 -10.45
CA TYR A 181 1.87 -10.58 -11.23
C TYR A 181 2.46 -11.98 -11.27
N VAL A 182 2.64 -12.59 -10.09
CA VAL A 182 3.21 -13.93 -9.99
C VAL A 182 2.37 -14.97 -10.73
N TRP A 183 1.05 -14.89 -10.58
CA TRP A 183 0.13 -15.81 -11.24
C TRP A 183 0.16 -15.66 -12.77
N GLU A 184 0.05 -14.43 -13.28
CA GLU A 184 0.05 -14.13 -14.71
C GLU A 184 1.39 -14.50 -15.35
N ALA A 185 2.49 -14.08 -14.72
CA ALA A 185 3.83 -14.33 -15.25
C ALA A 185 4.16 -15.82 -15.30
N TRP A 186 3.77 -16.62 -14.30
CA TRP A 186 3.97 -18.07 -14.33
C TRP A 186 3.18 -18.74 -15.46
N HIS A 187 1.89 -18.42 -15.59
CA HIS A 187 1.05 -19.01 -16.63
C HIS A 187 1.52 -18.62 -18.03
N ASN A 188 2.08 -17.41 -18.19
CA ASN A 188 2.66 -16.96 -19.45
C ASN A 188 3.99 -17.68 -19.74
N ALA A 189 4.91 -17.74 -18.78
CA ALA A 189 6.25 -18.30 -18.96
C ALA A 189 6.22 -19.82 -19.21
N SER A 190 5.33 -20.54 -18.51
CA SER A 190 5.21 -22.00 -18.64
C SER A 190 4.19 -22.43 -19.71
N GLY A 191 3.03 -21.77 -19.78
CA GLY A 191 1.92 -22.20 -20.63
C GLY A 191 2.08 -21.84 -22.11
N VAL A 192 2.49 -20.61 -22.43
CA VAL A 192 2.55 -20.13 -23.83
C VAL A 192 3.49 -20.99 -24.70
N PRO A 193 4.73 -21.32 -24.27
CA PRO A 193 5.62 -22.15 -25.10
C PRO A 193 5.12 -23.59 -25.30
N LEU A 194 4.34 -24.14 -24.36
CA LEU A 194 3.80 -25.50 -24.46
C LEU A 194 2.73 -25.63 -25.55
N ARG A 195 2.11 -24.52 -25.97
CA ARG A 195 1.06 -24.51 -26.98
C ARG A 195 1.53 -25.05 -28.34
N ASP A 196 2.79 -24.83 -28.69
CA ASP A 196 3.35 -25.27 -29.98
C ASP A 196 3.53 -26.80 -30.07
N TYR A 197 3.61 -27.47 -28.91
CA TYR A 197 3.93 -28.89 -28.83
C TYR A 197 2.72 -29.77 -28.49
N TYR A 198 1.84 -29.28 -27.62
CA TYR A 198 0.75 -30.08 -27.06
C TYR A 198 -0.23 -30.66 -28.12
N PRO A 199 -0.65 -29.93 -29.18
CA PRO A 199 -1.52 -30.49 -30.21
C PRO A 199 -0.91 -31.69 -30.95
N ARG A 200 0.39 -31.62 -31.28
CA ARG A 200 1.10 -32.71 -31.96
C ARG A 200 1.27 -33.92 -31.04
N PHE A 201 1.53 -33.68 -29.76
CA PHE A 201 1.52 -34.72 -28.74
C PHE A 201 0.16 -35.45 -28.67
N VAL A 202 -0.95 -34.70 -28.66
CA VAL A 202 -2.32 -35.26 -28.62
C VAL A 202 -2.59 -36.15 -29.83
N GLU A 203 -2.21 -35.70 -31.03
CA GLU A 203 -2.36 -36.48 -32.27
C GLU A 203 -1.60 -37.81 -32.21
N LEU A 204 -0.31 -37.77 -31.85
CA LEU A 204 0.54 -38.96 -31.73
C LEU A 204 0.02 -39.94 -30.65
N SER A 205 -0.41 -39.41 -29.51
CA SER A 205 -0.98 -40.20 -28.42
C SER A 205 -2.27 -40.91 -28.84
N ASN A 206 -3.15 -40.22 -29.57
CA ASN A 206 -4.38 -40.82 -30.08
C ASN A 206 -4.12 -41.89 -31.12
N ASN A 207 -3.20 -41.65 -32.06
CA ASN A 207 -2.80 -42.66 -33.06
C ASN A 207 -2.28 -43.94 -32.39
N ALA A 208 -1.50 -43.80 -31.31
CA ALA A 208 -1.00 -44.92 -30.53
C ALA A 208 -2.13 -45.73 -29.87
N SER A 209 -3.08 -45.04 -29.24
CA SER A 209 -4.21 -45.65 -28.52
C SER A 209 -5.22 -46.31 -29.48
N GLN A 210 -5.46 -45.69 -30.64
CA GLN A 210 -6.32 -46.24 -31.70
C GLN A 210 -5.79 -47.54 -32.28
N ALA A 211 -4.47 -47.68 -32.39
CA ALA A 211 -3.84 -48.92 -32.83
C ALA A 211 -4.01 -50.09 -31.83
N ASP A 212 -4.33 -49.81 -30.56
CA ASP A 212 -4.72 -50.82 -29.56
C ASP A 212 -6.24 -51.02 -29.45
N GLY A 213 -7.04 -50.31 -30.25
CA GLY A 213 -8.49 -50.49 -30.32
C GLY A 213 -9.29 -49.58 -29.39
N PHE A 214 -8.69 -48.53 -28.82
CA PHE A 214 -9.39 -47.48 -28.08
C PHE A 214 -9.80 -46.32 -29.01
N ASP A 215 -10.90 -45.62 -28.71
CA ASP A 215 -11.34 -44.49 -29.54
C ASP A 215 -10.33 -43.33 -29.52
N ASP A 216 -9.76 -43.06 -28.35
CA ASP A 216 -8.75 -42.02 -28.09
C ASP A 216 -7.93 -42.37 -26.83
N THR A 217 -6.90 -41.56 -26.53
CA THR A 217 -6.06 -41.74 -25.33
C THR A 217 -6.85 -41.64 -24.02
N GLY A 218 -7.88 -40.79 -23.98
CA GLY A 218 -8.73 -40.66 -22.80
C GLY A 218 -9.52 -41.94 -22.53
N ALA A 219 -10.01 -42.61 -23.57
CA ALA A 219 -10.70 -43.89 -23.47
C ALA A 219 -9.78 -45.00 -22.93
N ASP A 220 -8.51 -45.05 -23.36
CA ASP A 220 -7.50 -45.93 -22.76
C ASP A 220 -7.36 -45.67 -21.25
N TRP A 221 -7.17 -44.42 -20.83
CA TRP A 221 -7.01 -44.11 -19.40
C TRP A 221 -8.24 -44.44 -18.56
N ARG A 222 -9.45 -44.20 -19.09
CA ARG A 222 -10.71 -44.58 -18.41
C ARG A 222 -10.86 -46.09 -18.29
N SER A 223 -10.28 -46.87 -19.22
CA SER A 223 -10.35 -48.34 -19.19
C SER A 223 -9.71 -48.96 -17.94
N TRP A 224 -8.75 -48.28 -17.32
CA TRP A 224 -8.06 -48.74 -16.11
C TRP A 224 -8.97 -48.85 -14.88
N TYR A 225 -10.16 -48.25 -14.94
CA TYR A 225 -11.18 -48.34 -13.91
C TYR A 225 -12.23 -49.42 -14.19
N GLU A 226 -12.08 -50.19 -15.28
CA GLU A 226 -12.90 -51.38 -15.58
C GLU A 226 -14.43 -51.12 -15.47
N SER A 227 -14.87 -49.89 -15.75
CA SER A 227 -16.27 -49.46 -15.64
C SER A 227 -16.72 -48.78 -16.93
N THR A 228 -17.81 -49.27 -17.51
CA THR A 228 -18.45 -48.66 -18.69
C THR A 228 -19.25 -47.39 -18.36
N THR A 229 -19.49 -47.11 -17.07
CA THR A 229 -20.25 -45.95 -16.58
C THR A 229 -19.37 -44.94 -15.85
N PHE A 230 -18.04 -45.09 -15.92
CA PHE A 230 -17.09 -44.37 -15.08
C PHE A 230 -17.32 -42.85 -15.04
N GLU A 231 -17.48 -42.19 -16.18
CA GLU A 231 -17.71 -40.73 -16.23
C GLU A 231 -18.97 -40.31 -15.46
N LYS A 232 -20.05 -41.10 -15.58
CA LYS A 232 -21.29 -40.86 -14.85
C LYS A 232 -21.10 -41.14 -13.35
N ASP A 233 -20.39 -42.21 -13.00
CA ASP A 233 -20.14 -42.57 -11.61
C ASP A 233 -19.36 -41.45 -10.88
N ILE A 234 -18.37 -40.84 -11.55
CA ILE A 234 -17.63 -39.68 -11.02
C ILE A 234 -18.52 -38.43 -10.90
N GLU A 235 -19.35 -38.14 -11.90
CA GLU A 235 -20.30 -37.02 -11.84
C GLU A 235 -21.29 -37.16 -10.67
N ASP A 236 -21.82 -38.37 -10.45
CA ASP A 236 -22.76 -38.66 -9.36
C ASP A 236 -22.06 -38.52 -7.98
N LEU A 237 -20.79 -38.92 -7.87
CA LEU A 237 -19.96 -38.68 -6.67
C LEU A 237 -19.76 -37.17 -6.43
N TYR A 238 -19.40 -36.41 -7.47
CA TYR A 238 -19.21 -34.96 -7.35
C TYR A 238 -20.48 -34.24 -6.90
N ARG A 239 -21.64 -34.61 -7.46
CA ARG A 239 -22.95 -34.04 -7.07
C ARG A 239 -23.29 -34.25 -5.60
N THR A 240 -22.80 -35.33 -5.01
CA THR A 240 -22.98 -35.59 -3.56
C THR A 240 -22.19 -34.60 -2.71
N ILE A 241 -21.03 -34.16 -3.20
CA ILE A 241 -20.09 -33.29 -2.46
C ILE A 241 -20.31 -31.81 -2.77
N GLU A 242 -20.87 -31.49 -3.94
CA GLU A 242 -21.10 -30.13 -4.43
C GLU A 242 -21.72 -29.19 -3.38
N PRO A 243 -22.75 -29.57 -2.59
CA PRO A 243 -23.31 -28.69 -1.56
C PRO A 243 -22.30 -28.26 -0.48
N LEU A 244 -21.40 -29.15 -0.08
CA LEU A 244 -20.34 -28.84 0.88
C LEU A 244 -19.31 -27.89 0.25
N TYR A 245 -18.90 -28.14 -1.00
CA TYR A 245 -17.99 -27.26 -1.71
C TYR A 245 -18.56 -25.84 -1.89
N GLN A 246 -19.83 -25.72 -2.27
CA GLN A 246 -20.48 -24.41 -2.44
C GLN A 246 -20.56 -23.62 -1.13
N ASN A 247 -20.78 -24.29 0.00
CA ASN A 247 -20.75 -23.67 1.32
C ASN A 247 -19.33 -23.19 1.71
N LEU A 248 -18.32 -24.04 1.49
CA LEU A 248 -16.92 -23.66 1.72
C LEU A 248 -16.52 -22.46 0.86
N HIS A 249 -16.85 -22.51 -0.43
CA HIS A 249 -16.59 -21.44 -1.40
C HIS A 249 -17.23 -20.11 -0.98
N ALA A 250 -18.51 -20.12 -0.62
CA ALA A 250 -19.21 -18.90 -0.20
C ALA A 250 -18.59 -18.28 1.06
N PHE A 251 -18.21 -19.12 2.05
CA PHE A 251 -17.54 -18.66 3.26
C PHE A 251 -16.19 -18.00 2.96
N VAL A 252 -15.35 -18.68 2.14
CA VAL A 252 -14.04 -18.17 1.73
C VAL A 252 -14.17 -16.89 0.92
N ARG A 253 -15.11 -16.84 -0.03
CA ARG A 253 -15.38 -15.64 -0.84
C ARG A 253 -15.75 -14.43 0.02
N ARG A 254 -16.57 -14.60 1.05
CA ARG A 254 -16.89 -13.51 1.99
C ARG A 254 -15.65 -13.05 2.77
N LYS A 255 -14.82 -13.97 3.24
CA LYS A 255 -13.59 -13.60 3.96
C LYS A 255 -12.63 -12.83 3.07
N LEU A 256 -12.45 -13.26 1.82
CA LEU A 256 -11.67 -12.54 0.82
C LEU A 256 -12.28 -11.17 0.48
N TYR A 257 -13.61 -11.06 0.43
CA TYR A 257 -14.29 -9.77 0.26
C TYR A 257 -13.97 -8.78 1.38
N ASN A 258 -13.91 -9.25 2.63
CA ASN A 258 -13.53 -8.40 3.76
C ASN A 258 -12.07 -7.94 3.69
N GLN A 259 -11.20 -8.73 3.07
CA GLN A 259 -9.77 -8.43 2.90
C GLN A 259 -9.51 -7.48 1.71
N TYR A 260 -10.04 -7.82 0.53
CA TYR A 260 -9.71 -7.16 -0.74
C TYR A 260 -10.77 -6.16 -1.22
N GLY A 261 -11.93 -6.14 -0.57
CA GLY A 261 -13.02 -5.22 -0.86
C GLY A 261 -13.85 -5.56 -2.12
N PRO A 262 -14.94 -4.80 -2.35
CA PRO A 262 -15.87 -5.02 -3.45
C PRO A 262 -15.29 -4.76 -4.84
N LYS A 263 -14.17 -4.05 -4.96
CA LYS A 263 -13.49 -3.82 -6.23
C LYS A 263 -12.97 -5.14 -6.83
N TYR A 264 -12.44 -6.00 -5.97
CA TYR A 264 -11.71 -7.21 -6.36
C TYR A 264 -12.44 -8.51 -6.07
N ILE A 265 -13.53 -8.47 -5.30
CA ILE A 265 -14.33 -9.66 -4.98
C ILE A 265 -15.81 -9.35 -5.18
N ASN A 266 -16.49 -10.15 -6.00
CA ASN A 266 -17.94 -10.14 -6.14
C ASN A 266 -18.54 -11.28 -5.30
N LEU A 267 -19.37 -10.96 -4.29
CA LEU A 267 -20.05 -11.94 -3.42
C LEU A 267 -21.02 -12.89 -4.15
N LYS A 268 -21.33 -12.63 -5.43
CA LYS A 268 -22.16 -13.48 -6.30
C LYS A 268 -21.38 -14.05 -7.50
N GLY A 269 -20.11 -13.70 -7.63
CA GLY A 269 -19.26 -14.11 -8.74
C GLY A 269 -18.23 -15.17 -8.36
N PRO A 270 -17.46 -15.65 -9.34
CA PRO A 270 -16.30 -16.50 -9.09
C PRO A 270 -15.19 -15.78 -8.32
N ILE A 271 -14.33 -16.53 -7.62
CA ILE A 271 -13.16 -15.99 -6.90
C ILE A 271 -11.98 -15.82 -7.88
N PRO A 272 -11.23 -14.71 -7.85
CA PRO A 272 -10.01 -14.59 -8.65
C PRO A 272 -8.98 -15.69 -8.32
N ALA A 273 -8.51 -16.41 -9.32
CA ALA A 273 -7.73 -17.64 -9.14
C ALA A 273 -6.40 -17.47 -8.37
N HIS A 274 -5.86 -16.26 -8.32
CA HIS A 274 -4.57 -15.94 -7.67
C HIS A 274 -4.68 -15.66 -6.16
N LEU A 275 -5.88 -15.63 -5.58
CA LEU A 275 -6.09 -15.26 -4.16
C LEU A 275 -6.27 -16.44 -3.21
N LEU A 276 -6.10 -17.66 -3.71
CA LEU A 276 -6.45 -18.88 -2.99
C LEU A 276 -5.23 -19.61 -2.39
N GLY A 277 -4.10 -18.90 -2.22
CA GLY A 277 -2.92 -19.40 -1.51
C GLY A 277 -2.07 -20.41 -2.30
N ASN A 278 -2.45 -20.72 -3.55
CA ASN A 278 -1.81 -21.72 -4.39
C ASN A 278 -1.86 -21.28 -5.86
N MET A 279 -0.80 -21.56 -6.63
CA MET A 279 -0.67 -21.17 -8.05
C MET A 279 -1.87 -21.60 -8.92
N TRP A 280 -2.45 -22.76 -8.63
CA TRP A 280 -3.57 -23.34 -9.37
C TRP A 280 -4.89 -23.29 -8.59
N ALA A 281 -4.93 -22.67 -7.41
CA ALA A 281 -6.08 -22.70 -6.51
C ALA A 281 -6.61 -24.12 -6.23
N GLN A 282 -5.73 -25.12 -6.25
CA GLN A 282 -6.10 -26.53 -6.05
C GLN A 282 -6.27 -26.88 -4.56
N THR A 283 -5.55 -26.18 -3.68
CA THR A 283 -5.66 -26.29 -2.22
C THR A 283 -5.65 -24.88 -1.66
N TRP A 284 -6.42 -24.65 -0.59
CA TRP A 284 -6.65 -23.34 0.02
C TRP A 284 -6.15 -23.28 1.48
N ASN A 285 -5.26 -24.20 1.87
CA ASN A 285 -4.70 -24.26 3.22
C ASN A 285 -3.85 -23.03 3.57
N ASN A 286 -3.15 -22.45 2.59
CA ASN A 286 -2.26 -21.30 2.79
C ASN A 286 -2.98 -19.98 3.12
N ILE A 287 -4.30 -19.92 2.97
CA ILE A 287 -5.12 -18.77 3.39
C ILE A 287 -5.84 -19.01 4.72
N TYR A 288 -5.52 -20.11 5.42
CA TYR A 288 -6.21 -20.51 6.65
C TYR A 288 -6.17 -19.43 7.73
N ASP A 289 -5.09 -18.65 7.83
CA ASP A 289 -4.92 -17.52 8.73
C ASP A 289 -6.05 -16.47 8.60
N MET A 290 -6.56 -16.26 7.39
CA MET A 290 -7.70 -15.38 7.12
C MET A 290 -9.06 -16.08 7.34
N MET A 291 -9.07 -17.41 7.34
CA MET A 291 -10.29 -18.23 7.42
C MET A 291 -10.62 -18.70 8.83
N ILE A 292 -9.70 -18.56 9.82
CA ILE A 292 -9.87 -19.09 11.18
C ILE A 292 -11.22 -18.65 11.78
N PRO A 293 -12.11 -19.60 12.09
CA PRO A 293 -13.38 -19.34 12.76
C PRO A 293 -13.21 -18.78 14.18
N PHE A 294 -12.32 -19.41 14.96
CA PHE A 294 -12.08 -19.11 16.37
C PHE A 294 -10.59 -18.81 16.60
N PRO A 295 -10.13 -17.55 16.41
CA PRO A 295 -8.71 -17.19 16.45
C PRO A 295 -8.10 -17.21 17.85
N ASP A 296 -8.92 -17.11 18.90
CA ASP A 296 -8.45 -17.16 20.30
C ASP A 296 -8.11 -18.59 20.77
N LYS A 297 -8.33 -19.60 19.91
CA LYS A 297 -8.01 -21.01 20.18
C LYS A 297 -6.64 -21.38 19.60
N PRO A 298 -5.91 -22.32 20.22
CA PRO A 298 -4.63 -22.79 19.69
C PRO A 298 -4.77 -23.28 18.24
N ASN A 299 -3.87 -22.81 17.37
CA ASN A 299 -3.73 -23.36 16.03
C ASN A 299 -3.03 -24.72 16.13
N LEU A 300 -3.53 -25.72 15.39
CA LEU A 300 -2.95 -27.07 15.35
C LEU A 300 -1.74 -27.17 14.42
N ASP A 301 -1.19 -26.05 13.95
CA ASP A 301 0.02 -26.05 13.14
C ASP A 301 1.27 -26.29 13.99
N VAL A 302 1.90 -27.44 13.81
CA VAL A 302 3.08 -27.87 14.58
C VAL A 302 4.40 -27.50 13.93
N THR A 303 4.40 -26.70 12.85
CA THR A 303 5.62 -26.33 12.12
C THR A 303 6.66 -25.67 13.02
N ASP A 304 6.27 -24.67 13.82
CA ASP A 304 7.19 -23.99 14.74
C ASP A 304 7.77 -24.95 15.80
N GLU A 305 6.96 -25.91 16.24
CA GLU A 305 7.37 -26.91 17.21
C GLU A 305 8.35 -27.93 16.61
N MET A 306 8.12 -28.38 15.37
CA MET A 306 9.06 -29.21 14.61
C MET A 306 10.41 -28.51 14.47
N VAL A 307 10.40 -27.23 14.10
CA VAL A 307 11.63 -26.41 13.99
C VAL A 307 12.30 -26.26 15.36
N ARG A 308 11.53 -25.99 16.42
CA ARG A 308 12.05 -25.87 17.80
C ARG A 308 12.71 -27.16 18.30
N GLN A 309 12.16 -28.33 17.95
CA GLN A 309 12.72 -29.64 18.29
C GLN A 309 13.89 -30.06 17.38
N GLY A 310 14.21 -29.28 16.34
CA GLY A 310 15.32 -29.56 15.42
C GLY A 310 15.00 -30.65 14.40
N TYR A 311 13.74 -30.78 13.99
CA TYR A 311 13.36 -31.68 12.90
C TYR A 311 14.14 -31.34 11.62
N ASN A 312 14.49 -32.38 10.87
CA ASN A 312 15.02 -32.28 9.51
C ASN A 312 14.28 -33.27 8.61
N ALA A 313 14.49 -33.20 7.30
CA ALA A 313 13.83 -34.06 6.33
C ALA A 313 13.95 -35.55 6.72
N THR A 314 15.16 -36.03 7.00
CA THR A 314 15.40 -37.43 7.38
C THR A 314 14.60 -37.85 8.62
N HIS A 315 14.49 -36.99 9.63
CA HIS A 315 13.69 -37.29 10.81
C HIS A 315 12.19 -37.41 10.49
N MET A 316 11.66 -36.57 9.59
CA MET A 316 10.26 -36.67 9.14
C MET A 316 9.98 -38.02 8.46
N PHE A 317 10.91 -38.51 7.62
CA PHE A 317 10.80 -39.84 7.01
C PHE A 317 10.89 -40.98 8.05
N TYR A 318 11.71 -40.85 9.10
CA TYR A 318 11.73 -41.85 10.18
C TYR A 318 10.43 -41.88 11.00
N VAL A 319 9.85 -40.70 11.29
CA VAL A 319 8.56 -40.61 11.99
C VAL A 319 7.47 -41.31 11.17
N ALA A 320 7.48 -41.12 9.86
CA ALA A 320 6.51 -41.73 8.99
C ALA A 320 6.78 -43.25 8.79
N GLU A 321 8.03 -43.74 8.75
CA GLU A 321 8.36 -45.17 8.79
C GLU A 321 7.85 -45.85 10.09
N ASP A 322 7.99 -45.18 11.24
CA ASP A 322 7.46 -45.65 12.53
C ASP A 322 5.94 -45.84 12.47
N PHE A 323 5.23 -44.93 11.81
CA PHE A 323 3.78 -45.07 11.61
C PHE A 323 3.43 -46.37 10.86
N PHE A 324 4.07 -46.64 9.72
CA PHE A 324 3.80 -47.87 8.95
C PHE A 324 4.17 -49.14 9.73
N THR A 325 5.32 -49.15 10.38
CA THR A 325 5.77 -50.31 11.16
C THR A 325 4.91 -50.55 12.41
N SER A 326 4.30 -49.51 12.99
CA SER A 326 3.30 -49.64 14.07
C SER A 326 2.06 -50.43 13.64
N LEU A 327 1.72 -50.40 12.35
CA LEU A 327 0.63 -51.17 11.74
C LEU A 327 1.05 -52.58 11.33
N ASN A 328 2.26 -53.02 11.68
CA ASN A 328 2.84 -54.31 11.26
C ASN A 328 3.02 -54.42 9.73
N LEU A 329 3.27 -53.28 9.07
CA LEU A 329 3.70 -53.21 7.67
C LEU A 329 5.25 -53.26 7.59
N GLU A 330 5.78 -53.29 6.37
CA GLU A 330 7.22 -53.48 6.16
C GLU A 330 8.02 -52.21 6.49
N LYS A 331 9.26 -52.42 6.95
CA LYS A 331 10.23 -51.35 7.15
C LYS A 331 10.81 -50.92 5.80
N MET A 332 11.23 -49.65 5.65
CA MET A 332 11.91 -49.21 4.44
C MET A 332 13.29 -49.91 4.31
N PRO A 333 13.65 -50.41 3.12
CA PRO A 333 14.93 -51.09 2.89
C PRO A 333 16.13 -50.12 2.92
N ASP A 334 17.35 -50.65 3.06
CA ASP A 334 18.57 -49.83 3.12
C ASP A 334 18.82 -49.08 1.78
N GLU A 335 18.43 -49.69 0.67
CA GLU A 335 18.44 -49.11 -0.67
C GLU A 335 17.59 -47.83 -0.76
N PHE A 336 16.45 -47.78 -0.05
CA PHE A 336 15.60 -46.59 -0.01
C PHE A 336 16.32 -45.41 0.62
N TRP A 337 16.96 -45.63 1.77
CA TRP A 337 17.65 -44.57 2.52
C TRP A 337 18.90 -44.06 1.79
N SER A 338 19.60 -44.95 1.08
CA SER A 338 20.83 -44.60 0.35
C SER A 338 20.57 -44.04 -1.06
N GLY A 339 19.46 -44.41 -1.69
CA GLY A 339 19.12 -44.02 -3.06
C GLY A 339 18.23 -42.79 -3.19
N SER A 340 17.42 -42.45 -2.18
CA SER A 340 16.41 -41.38 -2.26
C SER A 340 16.99 -39.97 -2.24
N MET A 341 16.28 -39.04 -2.90
CA MET A 341 16.57 -37.60 -2.84
C MET A 341 15.53 -36.93 -1.93
N LEU A 342 15.86 -36.83 -0.65
CA LEU A 342 14.95 -36.30 0.39
C LEU A 342 15.12 -34.79 0.65
N VAL A 343 16.12 -34.16 0.02
CA VAL A 343 16.42 -32.72 0.14
C VAL A 343 16.87 -32.21 -1.23
N LYS A 344 16.54 -30.96 -1.57
CA LYS A 344 17.01 -30.30 -2.80
C LYS A 344 18.54 -30.15 -2.76
N PRO A 345 19.29 -30.66 -3.76
CA PRO A 345 20.74 -30.51 -3.82
C PRO A 345 21.14 -29.07 -4.22
N GLU A 346 22.18 -28.52 -3.60
CA GLU A 346 22.74 -27.21 -4.00
C GLU A 346 23.40 -27.28 -5.38
N GLY A 347 23.13 -26.28 -6.24
CA GLY A 347 23.79 -26.10 -7.53
C GLY A 347 23.37 -27.08 -8.63
N ARG A 348 22.28 -27.83 -8.46
CA ARG A 348 21.76 -28.79 -9.45
C ARG A 348 20.28 -28.56 -9.71
N GLU A 349 19.91 -28.46 -10.99
CA GLU A 349 18.50 -28.38 -11.41
C GLU A 349 17.86 -29.77 -11.32
N VAL A 350 16.71 -29.87 -10.65
CA VAL A 350 15.99 -31.11 -10.36
C VAL A 350 14.49 -30.87 -10.45
N VAL A 351 13.72 -31.93 -10.69
CA VAL A 351 12.26 -31.88 -10.58
C VAL A 351 11.90 -32.00 -9.10
N CYS A 352 11.45 -30.90 -8.47
CA CYS A 352 11.14 -30.90 -7.03
C CYS A 352 9.78 -31.50 -6.67
N HIS A 353 8.86 -31.65 -7.64
CA HIS A 353 7.57 -32.28 -7.41
C HIS A 353 7.74 -33.66 -6.76
N ALA A 354 7.10 -33.89 -5.62
CA ALA A 354 7.23 -35.12 -4.86
C ALA A 354 6.80 -36.33 -5.70
N SER A 355 7.57 -37.41 -5.65
CA SER A 355 7.20 -38.68 -6.27
C SER A 355 7.93 -39.88 -5.68
N ALA A 356 7.25 -41.02 -5.67
CA ALA A 356 7.78 -42.32 -5.30
C ALA A 356 8.06 -43.20 -6.55
N TRP A 357 9.11 -44.01 -6.48
CA TRP A 357 9.67 -44.73 -7.64
C TRP A 357 9.92 -46.21 -7.31
N ASP A 358 9.38 -47.11 -8.14
CA ASP A 358 9.69 -48.55 -8.18
C ASP A 358 10.64 -48.82 -9.35
N PHE A 359 11.82 -49.36 -9.07
CA PHE A 359 12.83 -49.68 -10.09
C PHE A 359 12.65 -51.09 -10.69
N TYR A 360 11.55 -51.78 -10.36
CA TYR A 360 11.13 -53.08 -10.90
C TYR A 360 12.08 -54.27 -10.63
N ASN A 361 13.21 -54.05 -9.96
CA ASN A 361 14.16 -55.09 -9.55
C ASN A 361 13.83 -55.72 -8.18
N ARG A 362 12.68 -55.36 -7.58
CA ARG A 362 12.17 -55.82 -6.27
C ARG A 362 13.01 -55.41 -5.06
N ASN A 363 14.01 -54.55 -5.25
CA ASN A 363 14.95 -54.16 -4.20
C ASN A 363 15.03 -52.64 -4.05
N ASP A 364 15.12 -51.92 -5.15
CA ASP A 364 15.37 -50.49 -5.18
C ASP A 364 14.05 -49.71 -5.30
N PHE A 365 13.73 -48.96 -4.25
CA PHE A 365 12.54 -48.13 -4.13
C PHE A 365 12.96 -46.78 -3.57
N ARG A 366 12.54 -45.67 -4.17
CA ARG A 366 13.06 -44.34 -3.81
C ARG A 366 11.99 -43.27 -3.78
N ILE A 367 12.21 -42.23 -3.00
CA ILE A 367 11.43 -40.98 -3.04
C ILE A 367 12.31 -39.83 -3.55
N LYS A 368 11.72 -39.01 -4.41
CA LYS A 368 12.28 -37.74 -4.87
C LYS A 368 11.39 -36.60 -4.37
N GLN A 369 11.83 -35.90 -3.33
CA GLN A 369 11.10 -34.79 -2.72
C GLN A 369 12.07 -33.70 -2.23
N CYS A 370 11.77 -32.44 -2.56
CA CYS A 370 12.48 -31.28 -2.02
C CYS A 370 11.89 -30.90 -0.64
N THR A 371 12.08 -31.75 0.37
CA THR A 371 11.39 -31.64 1.67
C THR A 371 11.82 -30.41 2.46
N ALA A 372 10.84 -29.56 2.81
CA ALA A 372 10.99 -28.50 3.81
C ALA A 372 10.43 -28.95 5.17
N VAL A 373 10.91 -28.36 6.27
CA VAL A 373 10.47 -28.72 7.63
C VAL A 373 9.17 -27.99 7.96
N THR A 374 8.05 -28.54 7.52
CA THR A 374 6.70 -28.02 7.79
C THR A 374 5.72 -29.16 8.07
N MET A 375 4.60 -28.84 8.75
CA MET A 375 3.52 -29.80 8.98
C MET A 375 2.93 -30.34 7.66
N GLU A 376 2.75 -29.50 6.65
CA GLU A 376 2.27 -29.91 5.33
C GLU A 376 3.23 -30.92 4.68
N GLN A 377 4.54 -30.64 4.70
CA GLN A 377 5.53 -31.55 4.13
C GLN A 377 5.61 -32.87 4.91
N LEU A 378 5.33 -32.88 6.22
CA LEU A 378 5.20 -34.12 6.99
C LEU A 378 4.06 -34.98 6.45
N PHE A 379 2.94 -34.39 6.04
CA PHE A 379 1.83 -35.13 5.42
C PHE A 379 2.20 -35.66 4.04
N THR A 380 2.89 -34.86 3.21
CA THR A 380 3.41 -35.32 1.91
C THR A 380 4.38 -36.48 2.08
N VAL A 381 5.24 -36.46 3.10
CA VAL A 381 6.15 -37.58 3.41
C VAL A 381 5.37 -38.88 3.68
N HIS A 382 4.27 -38.82 4.43
CA HIS A 382 3.40 -39.99 4.66
C HIS A 382 2.70 -40.45 3.38
N HIS A 383 2.28 -39.50 2.54
CA HIS A 383 1.69 -39.79 1.24
C HIS A 383 2.65 -40.58 0.35
N GLU A 384 3.86 -40.06 0.14
CA GLU A 384 4.85 -40.70 -0.73
C GLU A 384 5.35 -42.04 -0.17
N MET A 385 5.49 -42.18 1.14
CA MET A 385 5.83 -43.49 1.72
C MET A 385 4.69 -44.51 1.66
N GLY A 386 3.44 -44.06 1.54
CA GLY A 386 2.32 -44.95 1.23
C GLY A 386 2.49 -45.65 -0.12
N HIS A 387 3.01 -44.92 -1.12
CA HIS A 387 3.37 -45.50 -2.42
C HIS A 387 4.49 -46.53 -2.30
N ILE A 388 5.56 -46.21 -1.55
CA ILE A 388 6.65 -47.17 -1.29
C ILE A 388 6.12 -48.42 -0.60
N GLN A 389 5.22 -48.28 0.37
CA GLN A 389 4.63 -49.41 1.07
C GLN A 389 3.79 -50.28 0.13
N TYR A 390 3.15 -49.68 -0.89
CA TYR A 390 2.50 -50.42 -1.96
C TYR A 390 3.53 -51.23 -2.77
N TYR A 391 4.64 -50.60 -3.16
CA TYR A 391 5.72 -51.26 -3.91
C TYR A 391 6.29 -52.46 -3.18
N LEU A 392 6.61 -52.30 -1.89
CA LEU A 392 7.16 -53.35 -1.04
C LEU A 392 6.24 -54.57 -0.96
N GLN A 393 4.92 -54.35 -0.81
CA GLN A 393 3.96 -55.43 -0.60
C GLN A 393 3.66 -56.26 -1.86
N TYR A 394 3.73 -55.66 -3.06
CA TYR A 394 3.47 -56.39 -4.31
C TYR A 394 4.72 -56.73 -5.13
N LYS A 395 5.92 -56.44 -4.61
CA LYS A 395 7.19 -56.60 -5.36
C LYS A 395 7.39 -58.00 -5.94
N ASP A 396 6.77 -59.01 -5.37
CA ASP A 396 6.87 -60.40 -5.82
C ASP A 396 5.76 -60.83 -6.80
N GLN A 397 4.79 -59.96 -7.10
CA GLN A 397 3.83 -60.16 -8.18
C GLN A 397 4.53 -60.09 -9.54
N PRO A 398 3.95 -60.69 -10.61
CA PRO A 398 4.38 -60.43 -11.97
C PRO A 398 4.38 -58.93 -12.28
N VAL A 399 5.34 -58.45 -13.07
CA VAL A 399 5.55 -57.04 -13.41
C VAL A 399 4.27 -56.37 -13.91
N GLY A 400 3.49 -57.04 -14.76
CA GLY A 400 2.21 -56.50 -15.27
C GLY A 400 1.11 -56.33 -14.22
N PHE A 401 1.30 -56.85 -13.00
CA PHE A 401 0.42 -56.66 -11.85
C PHE A 401 0.94 -55.70 -10.78
N ARG A 402 2.20 -55.22 -10.87
CA ARG A 402 2.82 -54.26 -9.92
C ARG A 402 2.33 -52.84 -10.14
N ARG A 403 1.05 -52.63 -9.86
CA ARG A 403 0.34 -51.34 -9.85
C ARG A 403 -0.78 -51.44 -8.81
N GLY A 404 -1.31 -50.31 -8.35
CA GLY A 404 -2.53 -50.31 -7.54
C GLY A 404 -3.70 -51.00 -8.27
N ALA A 405 -4.70 -51.48 -7.51
CA ALA A 405 -5.87 -52.16 -8.08
C ALA A 405 -6.56 -51.33 -9.18
N ASN A 406 -6.59 -50.01 -8.97
CA ASN A 406 -6.64 -49.00 -10.02
C ASN A 406 -5.73 -47.83 -9.57
N PRO A 407 -5.47 -46.82 -10.42
CA PRO A 407 -4.59 -45.70 -10.05
C PRO A 407 -5.06 -44.92 -8.82
N GLY A 408 -6.37 -44.82 -8.57
CA GLY A 408 -6.91 -44.12 -7.42
C GLY A 408 -6.67 -44.83 -6.08
N PHE A 409 -6.55 -46.17 -6.07
CA PHE A 409 -6.12 -46.90 -4.88
C PHE A 409 -4.70 -46.54 -4.47
N HIS A 410 -3.81 -46.37 -5.45
CA HIS A 410 -2.41 -46.05 -5.23
C HIS A 410 -2.29 -44.73 -4.45
N GLU A 411 -2.97 -43.68 -4.94
CA GLU A 411 -3.07 -42.36 -4.29
C GLU A 411 -3.83 -42.40 -2.94
N ALA A 412 -4.90 -43.21 -2.82
CA ALA A 412 -5.72 -43.25 -1.61
C ALA A 412 -4.97 -43.80 -0.39
N ILE A 413 -4.06 -44.76 -0.61
CA ILE A 413 -3.27 -45.32 0.48
C ILE A 413 -2.27 -44.28 1.02
N GLY A 414 -1.62 -43.50 0.16
CA GLY A 414 -0.78 -42.39 0.62
C GLY A 414 -1.56 -41.43 1.54
N ASP A 415 -2.77 -41.09 1.14
CA ASP A 415 -3.59 -40.11 1.86
C ASP A 415 -4.28 -40.63 3.13
N VAL A 416 -4.69 -41.90 3.18
CA VAL A 416 -5.47 -42.42 4.33
C VAL A 416 -4.67 -42.36 5.64
N LEU A 417 -3.34 -42.46 5.54
CA LEU A 417 -2.45 -42.35 6.69
C LEU A 417 -2.31 -40.90 7.16
N SER A 418 -2.20 -39.95 6.24
CA SER A 418 -2.08 -38.53 6.61
C SER A 418 -3.29 -38.04 7.40
N LEU A 419 -4.49 -38.58 7.14
CA LEU A 419 -5.71 -38.32 7.92
C LEU A 419 -5.60 -38.72 9.40
N SER A 420 -4.85 -39.79 9.71
CA SER A 420 -4.64 -40.22 11.10
C SER A 420 -3.53 -39.39 11.75
N VAL A 421 -2.46 -39.11 11.00
CA VAL A 421 -1.29 -38.35 11.44
C VAL A 421 -1.64 -36.89 11.76
N SER A 422 -2.58 -36.31 11.02
CA SER A 422 -3.02 -34.92 11.22
C SER A 422 -3.87 -34.73 12.48
N THR A 423 -4.29 -35.81 13.15
CA THR A 423 -5.14 -35.68 14.35
C THR A 423 -4.35 -35.14 15.54
N PRO A 424 -4.97 -34.29 16.39
CA PRO A 424 -4.33 -33.83 17.63
C PRO A 424 -3.86 -34.97 18.54
N LYS A 425 -4.59 -36.09 18.54
CA LYS A 425 -4.25 -37.31 19.27
C LYS A 425 -2.91 -37.87 18.80
N HIS A 426 -2.70 -37.97 17.49
CA HIS A 426 -1.47 -38.47 16.92
C HIS A 426 -0.30 -37.49 17.12
N LEU A 427 -0.51 -36.21 16.84
CA LEU A 427 0.49 -35.15 17.04
C LEU A 427 0.99 -35.11 18.49
N HIS A 428 0.11 -35.38 19.45
CA HIS A 428 0.51 -35.54 20.85
C HIS A 428 1.33 -36.81 21.10
N ALA A 429 0.95 -37.95 20.50
CA ALA A 429 1.69 -39.21 20.62
C ALA A 429 3.14 -39.08 20.11
N ILE A 430 3.35 -38.34 19.03
CA ILE A 430 4.69 -38.03 18.48
C ILE A 430 5.36 -36.81 19.12
N LYS A 431 4.80 -36.28 20.22
CA LYS A 431 5.33 -35.16 21.03
C LYS A 431 5.44 -33.81 20.30
N LEU A 432 4.67 -33.60 19.24
CA LEU A 432 4.54 -32.31 18.56
C LEU A 432 3.41 -31.44 19.13
N LEU A 433 2.60 -31.98 20.04
CA LEU A 433 1.56 -31.25 20.76
C LEU A 433 1.62 -31.57 22.26
N GLU A 434 1.65 -30.57 23.14
CA GLU A 434 1.80 -30.79 24.60
C GLU A 434 0.54 -31.31 25.28
N THR A 435 -0.65 -30.85 24.87
CA THR A 435 -1.92 -31.24 25.47
C THR A 435 -2.96 -31.56 24.40
N VAL A 436 -3.75 -32.62 24.62
CA VAL A 436 -4.91 -32.95 23.78
C VAL A 436 -6.15 -32.33 24.43
N THR A 437 -6.63 -31.22 23.89
CA THR A 437 -7.89 -30.61 24.29
C THR A 437 -8.99 -30.98 23.30
N SER A 438 -10.05 -31.63 23.78
CA SER A 438 -11.28 -31.84 22.99
C SER A 438 -12.20 -30.64 23.22
N ASP A 439 -12.32 -29.80 22.21
CA ASP A 439 -13.13 -28.58 22.20
C ASP A 439 -13.80 -28.45 20.82
N PRO A 440 -15.14 -28.37 20.74
CA PRO A 440 -15.85 -28.25 19.46
C PRO A 440 -15.36 -27.08 18.59
N GLU A 441 -14.86 -26.00 19.19
CA GLU A 441 -14.31 -24.85 18.45
C GLU A 441 -12.95 -25.19 17.81
N ILE A 442 -12.13 -26.00 18.47
CA ILE A 442 -10.86 -26.53 17.92
C ILE A 442 -11.15 -27.55 16.81
N ASP A 443 -12.14 -28.43 17.01
CA ASP A 443 -12.56 -29.40 15.99
C ASP A 443 -13.09 -28.68 14.74
N THR A 444 -13.84 -27.58 14.91
CA THR A 444 -14.29 -26.74 13.80
C THR A 444 -13.11 -26.09 13.07
N ASN A 445 -12.13 -25.55 13.81
CA ASN A 445 -10.90 -24.98 13.25
C ASN A 445 -10.12 -26.03 12.45
N TYR A 446 -9.97 -27.26 12.98
CA TYR A 446 -9.31 -28.39 12.31
C TYR A 446 -10.05 -28.80 11.03
N LEU A 447 -11.35 -29.07 11.15
CA LEU A 447 -12.16 -29.52 10.03
C LEU A 447 -12.23 -28.49 8.91
N LEU A 448 -12.22 -27.19 9.21
CA LEU A 448 -12.11 -26.16 8.18
C LEU A 448 -10.74 -26.21 7.49
N LYS A 449 -9.64 -26.35 8.23
CA LYS A 449 -8.29 -26.51 7.64
C LYS A 449 -8.26 -27.72 6.69
N MET A 450 -8.80 -28.86 7.13
CA MET A 450 -8.94 -30.08 6.33
C MET A 450 -9.85 -29.88 5.11
N ALA A 451 -10.93 -29.10 5.24
CA ALA A 451 -11.83 -28.81 4.12
C ALA A 451 -11.16 -27.93 3.06
N LEU A 452 -10.38 -26.92 3.48
CA LEU A 452 -9.59 -26.08 2.58
C LEU A 452 -8.51 -26.87 1.82
N GLU A 453 -8.08 -28.03 2.32
CA GLU A 453 -7.16 -28.92 1.62
C GLU A 453 -7.91 -29.96 0.77
N LYS A 454 -8.79 -30.75 1.38
CA LYS A 454 -9.41 -31.92 0.75
C LYS A 454 -10.64 -31.57 -0.09
N ILE A 455 -11.56 -30.77 0.44
CA ILE A 455 -12.79 -30.40 -0.25
C ILE A 455 -12.52 -29.41 -1.38
N ALA A 456 -11.63 -28.43 -1.14
CA ALA A 456 -11.27 -27.44 -2.14
C ALA A 456 -10.64 -28.04 -3.41
N PHE A 457 -9.97 -29.19 -3.26
CA PHE A 457 -9.28 -29.89 -4.34
C PHE A 457 -10.23 -30.67 -5.25
N LEU A 458 -11.32 -31.24 -4.73
CA LEU A 458 -12.19 -32.17 -5.48
C LEU A 458 -12.68 -31.63 -6.84
N PRO A 459 -13.17 -30.38 -6.96
CA PRO A 459 -13.56 -29.87 -8.27
C PRO A 459 -12.38 -29.76 -9.24
N PHE A 460 -11.18 -29.43 -8.75
CA PHE A 460 -9.96 -29.38 -9.57
C PHE A 460 -9.50 -30.78 -10.01
N GLY A 461 -9.50 -31.73 -9.08
CA GLY A 461 -9.21 -33.14 -9.32
C GLY A 461 -10.11 -33.76 -10.40
N TYR A 462 -11.37 -33.32 -10.45
CA TYR A 462 -12.33 -33.78 -11.45
C TYR A 462 -12.15 -33.10 -12.82
N LEU A 463 -12.04 -31.76 -12.85
CA LEU A 463 -12.12 -31.00 -14.10
C LEU A 463 -10.91 -31.17 -15.02
N ILE A 464 -9.72 -31.47 -14.49
CA ILE A 464 -8.50 -31.57 -15.32
C ILE A 464 -8.64 -32.67 -16.36
N ASP A 465 -9.01 -33.87 -15.94
CA ASP A 465 -9.14 -34.98 -16.88
C ASP A 465 -10.43 -34.87 -17.69
N GLN A 466 -11.49 -34.22 -17.22
CA GLN A 466 -12.60 -33.84 -18.10
C GLN A 466 -12.13 -32.99 -19.28
N TRP A 467 -11.30 -31.97 -19.02
CA TRP A 467 -10.72 -31.14 -20.08
C TRP A 467 -9.85 -31.99 -21.02
N ARG A 468 -8.95 -32.83 -20.48
CA ARG A 468 -8.08 -33.69 -21.30
C ARG A 468 -8.85 -34.72 -22.11
N TRP A 469 -9.90 -35.33 -21.55
CA TRP A 469 -10.77 -36.25 -22.29
C TRP A 469 -11.46 -35.53 -23.44
N GLY A 470 -11.94 -34.29 -23.23
CA GLY A 470 -12.46 -33.45 -24.30
C GLY A 470 -11.41 -33.13 -25.38
N VAL A 471 -10.16 -32.89 -24.98
CA VAL A 471 -9.04 -32.66 -25.92
C VAL A 471 -8.72 -33.93 -26.73
N PHE A 472 -8.57 -35.09 -26.07
CA PHE A 472 -8.25 -36.34 -26.74
C PHE A 472 -9.38 -36.81 -27.66
N SER A 473 -10.64 -36.63 -27.27
CA SER A 473 -11.78 -37.01 -28.11
C SER A 473 -12.04 -36.03 -29.27
N GLY A 474 -11.34 -34.89 -29.30
CA GLY A 474 -11.53 -33.82 -30.29
C GLY A 474 -12.72 -32.90 -30.02
N ASN A 475 -13.46 -33.08 -28.92
CA ASN A 475 -14.55 -32.19 -28.50
C ASN A 475 -14.04 -30.78 -28.13
N THR A 476 -12.78 -30.70 -27.67
CA THR A 476 -12.06 -29.47 -27.34
C THR A 476 -10.89 -29.33 -28.31
N PRO A 477 -11.08 -28.68 -29.48
CA PRO A 477 -10.01 -28.50 -30.45
C PRO A 477 -8.99 -27.42 -29.99
N PRO A 478 -7.79 -27.34 -30.58
CA PRO A 478 -6.74 -26.40 -30.18
C PRO A 478 -7.17 -24.93 -30.07
N GLU A 479 -8.13 -24.49 -30.89
CA GLU A 479 -8.68 -23.13 -30.89
C GLU A 479 -9.63 -22.85 -29.71
N ARG A 480 -9.87 -23.84 -28.85
CA ARG A 480 -10.71 -23.71 -27.65
C ARG A 480 -10.06 -24.30 -26.40
N TYR A 481 -8.77 -24.62 -26.45
CA TYR A 481 -8.06 -25.20 -25.31
C TYR A 481 -8.22 -24.33 -24.07
N ASN A 482 -7.99 -23.02 -24.20
CA ASN A 482 -8.02 -22.14 -23.04
C ASN A 482 -9.44 -21.73 -22.64
N ALA A 483 -10.34 -21.52 -23.61
CA ALA A 483 -11.74 -21.21 -23.37
C ALA A 483 -12.46 -22.34 -22.63
N GLU A 484 -12.29 -23.60 -23.04
CA GLU A 484 -12.87 -24.75 -22.33
C GLU A 484 -12.24 -24.97 -20.97
N TRP A 485 -10.92 -24.75 -20.85
CA TRP A 485 -10.24 -24.81 -19.55
C TRP A 485 -10.88 -23.85 -18.56
N TRP A 486 -11.03 -22.57 -18.93
CA TRP A 486 -11.64 -21.58 -18.05
C TRP A 486 -13.14 -21.80 -17.83
N TYR A 487 -13.87 -22.30 -18.83
CA TYR A 487 -15.26 -22.72 -18.63
C TYR A 487 -15.37 -23.77 -17.53
N LEU A 488 -14.54 -24.82 -17.57
CA LEU A 488 -14.54 -25.89 -16.58
C LEU A 488 -14.06 -25.40 -15.20
N ARG A 489 -13.01 -24.57 -15.15
CA ARG A 489 -12.52 -23.94 -13.92
C ARG A 489 -13.61 -23.10 -13.24
N THR A 490 -14.33 -22.27 -14.00
CA THR A 490 -15.46 -21.50 -13.47
C THR A 490 -16.63 -22.42 -13.10
N LYS A 491 -16.97 -23.41 -13.92
CA LYS A 491 -18.11 -24.33 -13.68
C LYS A 491 -17.94 -25.16 -12.40
N TYR A 492 -16.75 -25.68 -12.15
CA TYR A 492 -16.54 -26.61 -11.04
C TYR A 492 -15.94 -25.92 -9.81
N GLN A 493 -14.92 -25.07 -9.97
CA GLN A 493 -14.28 -24.39 -8.83
C GLN A 493 -14.89 -23.02 -8.52
N GLY A 494 -15.68 -22.43 -9.44
CA GLY A 494 -16.19 -21.07 -9.22
C GLY A 494 -15.07 -20.06 -9.09
N ILE A 495 -14.04 -20.19 -9.92
CA ILE A 495 -12.93 -19.23 -9.99
C ILE A 495 -12.83 -18.63 -11.39
N CYS A 496 -12.27 -17.43 -11.49
CA CYS A 496 -12.06 -16.74 -12.75
C CYS A 496 -10.59 -16.36 -12.94
N PRO A 497 -10.12 -16.21 -14.19
CA PRO A 497 -8.81 -15.65 -14.43
C PRO A 497 -8.82 -14.18 -13.99
N PRO A 498 -7.76 -13.72 -13.30
CA PRO A 498 -7.74 -12.34 -12.79
C PRO A 498 -7.32 -11.29 -13.83
N THR A 499 -6.93 -11.74 -15.02
CA THR A 499 -6.55 -10.95 -16.20
C THR A 499 -7.18 -11.59 -17.43
N GLY A 500 -7.29 -10.85 -18.54
CA GLY A 500 -7.85 -11.38 -19.78
C GLY A 500 -6.97 -12.52 -20.33
N ARG A 501 -7.58 -13.68 -20.60
CA ARG A 501 -6.90 -14.83 -21.21
C ARG A 501 -7.46 -15.10 -22.61
N THR A 502 -6.57 -15.35 -23.54
CA THR A 502 -6.87 -15.68 -24.95
C THR A 502 -6.39 -17.09 -25.28
N GLU A 503 -6.67 -17.56 -26.49
CA GLU A 503 -6.14 -18.83 -27.00
C GLU A 503 -4.65 -18.78 -27.33
N GLU A 504 -3.97 -17.64 -27.30
CA GLU A 504 -2.49 -17.63 -27.35
C GLU A 504 -1.88 -18.27 -26.10
N HIS A 505 -2.66 -18.37 -25.02
CA HIS A 505 -2.28 -19.00 -23.77
C HIS A 505 -2.72 -20.46 -23.73
N LEU A 506 -1.96 -21.28 -22.99
CA LEU A 506 -2.34 -22.64 -22.62
C LEU A 506 -2.24 -22.77 -21.09
N ASP A 507 -3.24 -22.22 -20.38
CA ASP A 507 -3.20 -22.16 -18.91
C ASP A 507 -3.24 -23.54 -18.26
N ALA A 508 -3.86 -24.53 -18.91
CA ALA A 508 -3.78 -25.93 -18.51
C ALA A 508 -2.32 -26.46 -18.51
N GLY A 509 -1.50 -26.03 -19.48
CA GLY A 509 -0.08 -26.41 -19.60
C GLY A 509 0.77 -25.91 -18.45
N ALA A 510 0.33 -24.86 -17.74
CA ALA A 510 1.00 -24.33 -16.55
C ALA A 510 0.82 -25.21 -15.29
N LYS A 511 0.20 -26.40 -15.41
CA LYS A 511 0.11 -27.43 -14.37
C LYS A 511 0.88 -28.69 -14.77
N TYR A 512 1.87 -29.10 -13.96
CA TYR A 512 2.82 -30.19 -14.23
C TYR A 512 2.25 -31.44 -14.93
N HIS A 513 1.11 -31.95 -14.44
CA HIS A 513 0.49 -33.19 -14.93
C HIS A 513 0.08 -33.14 -16.42
N ILE A 514 -0.08 -31.95 -17.00
CA ILE A 514 -0.37 -31.76 -18.42
C ILE A 514 0.89 -31.98 -19.29
N PRO A 515 1.98 -31.19 -19.17
CA PRO A 515 3.21 -31.43 -19.92
C PRO A 515 3.92 -32.74 -19.53
N GLY A 516 3.81 -33.18 -18.27
CA GLY A 516 4.36 -34.45 -17.79
C GLY A 516 3.48 -35.68 -18.11
N ASN A 517 2.41 -35.50 -18.89
CA ASN A 517 1.47 -36.54 -19.34
C ASN A 517 1.01 -37.54 -18.24
N THR A 518 0.65 -37.05 -17.06
CA THR A 518 0.20 -37.90 -15.95
C THR A 518 -1.31 -37.78 -15.76
N PRO A 519 -2.11 -38.87 -15.89
CA PRO A 519 -3.56 -38.85 -15.68
C PRO A 519 -3.95 -38.31 -14.30
N TYR A 520 -4.97 -37.45 -14.21
CA TYR A 520 -5.29 -36.69 -13.00
C TYR A 520 -6.50 -37.24 -12.21
N ILE A 521 -7.42 -37.96 -12.85
CA ILE A 521 -8.65 -38.46 -12.22
C ILE A 521 -8.39 -39.39 -11.03
N ARG A 522 -7.19 -39.98 -10.98
CA ARG A 522 -6.67 -40.75 -9.85
C ARG A 522 -6.79 -40.01 -8.53
N TYR A 523 -6.56 -38.69 -8.52
CA TYR A 523 -6.60 -37.90 -7.30
C TYR A 523 -8.04 -37.69 -6.82
N PHE A 524 -8.98 -37.41 -7.72
CA PHE A 524 -10.41 -37.34 -7.36
C PHE A 524 -10.89 -38.65 -6.74
N VAL A 525 -10.63 -39.78 -7.41
CA VAL A 525 -11.00 -41.10 -6.91
C VAL A 525 -10.36 -41.38 -5.55
N SER A 526 -9.10 -41.00 -5.37
CA SER A 526 -8.41 -41.18 -4.10
C SER A 526 -8.99 -40.37 -2.95
N PHE A 527 -9.47 -39.16 -3.22
CA PHE A 527 -10.11 -38.31 -2.22
C PHE A 527 -11.49 -38.83 -1.82
N ILE A 528 -12.12 -39.70 -2.60
CA ILE A 528 -13.30 -40.45 -2.18
C ILE A 528 -12.90 -41.69 -1.39
N LEU A 529 -12.03 -42.52 -1.99
CA LEU A 529 -11.64 -43.81 -1.43
C LEU A 529 -10.93 -43.70 -0.08
N GLN A 530 -10.11 -42.67 0.13
CA GLN A 530 -9.37 -42.50 1.39
C GLN A 530 -10.30 -42.44 2.60
N PHE A 531 -11.48 -41.79 2.51
CA PHE A 531 -12.42 -41.71 3.63
C PHE A 531 -13.19 -43.02 3.84
N GLN A 532 -13.51 -43.75 2.77
CA GLN A 532 -14.12 -45.08 2.88
C GLN A 532 -13.17 -46.08 3.56
N LEU A 533 -11.89 -46.03 3.17
CA LEU A 533 -10.84 -46.81 3.81
C LEU A 533 -10.64 -46.36 5.26
N HIS A 534 -10.52 -45.06 5.51
CA HIS A 534 -10.32 -44.51 6.86
C HIS A 534 -11.42 -44.98 7.81
N GLU A 535 -12.70 -44.84 7.43
CA GLU A 535 -13.82 -45.30 8.26
C GLU A 535 -13.70 -46.78 8.65
N LYS A 536 -13.29 -47.64 7.72
CA LYS A 536 -13.18 -49.08 7.95
C LYS A 536 -11.95 -49.45 8.78
N LEU A 537 -10.83 -48.75 8.57
CA LEU A 537 -9.63 -48.90 9.38
C LEU A 537 -9.86 -48.43 10.81
N CYS A 538 -10.61 -47.35 11.00
CA CYS A 538 -11.02 -46.84 12.31
C CYS A 538 -11.91 -47.83 13.06
N MET A 539 -12.85 -48.47 12.36
CA MET A 539 -13.66 -49.55 12.92
C MET A 539 -12.79 -50.75 13.33
N ALA A 540 -11.81 -51.13 12.51
CA ALA A 540 -10.87 -52.21 12.84
C ALA A 540 -9.94 -51.86 14.01
N ALA A 541 -9.59 -50.58 14.17
CA ALA A 541 -8.83 -50.06 15.29
C ALA A 541 -9.66 -49.86 16.58
N ASN A 542 -10.93 -50.29 16.61
CA ASN A 542 -11.85 -50.16 17.74
C ASN A 542 -12.02 -48.72 18.28
N GLN A 543 -11.90 -47.70 17.42
CA GLN A 543 -12.15 -46.31 17.80
C GLN A 543 -13.66 -46.01 17.84
N THR A 544 -14.15 -45.36 18.90
CA THR A 544 -15.59 -45.09 19.13
C THR A 544 -15.99 -43.61 19.03
N GLY A 545 -15.04 -42.71 18.73
CA GLY A 545 -15.27 -41.27 18.58
C GLY A 545 -15.75 -40.86 17.19
N ASP A 546 -15.83 -39.55 16.96
CA ASP A 546 -16.12 -39.01 15.63
C ASP A 546 -15.03 -39.41 14.64
N LEU A 547 -15.41 -39.65 13.39
CA LEU A 547 -14.51 -40.18 12.36
C LEU A 547 -13.25 -39.32 12.18
N HIS A 548 -13.36 -38.00 12.29
CA HIS A 548 -12.25 -37.06 12.14
C HIS A 548 -11.25 -37.03 13.31
N THR A 549 -11.56 -37.72 14.41
CA THR A 549 -10.67 -37.86 15.58
C THR A 549 -9.96 -39.20 15.62
N CYS A 550 -10.22 -40.05 14.63
CA CYS A 550 -9.68 -41.39 14.58
C CYS A 550 -8.18 -41.39 14.29
N ASP A 551 -7.44 -42.17 15.08
CA ASP A 551 -6.05 -42.52 14.82
C ASP A 551 -5.92 -44.04 14.80
N ILE A 552 -5.38 -44.57 13.70
CA ILE A 552 -5.16 -46.00 13.49
C ILE A 552 -3.77 -46.47 13.96
N TYR A 553 -2.90 -45.55 14.39
CA TYR A 553 -1.54 -45.84 14.86
C TYR A 553 -1.53 -46.97 15.91
N GLY A 554 -0.64 -47.94 15.72
CA GLY A 554 -0.51 -49.12 16.58
C GLY A 554 -1.60 -50.21 16.40
N SER A 555 -2.51 -50.09 15.44
CA SER A 555 -3.54 -51.10 15.15
C SER A 555 -3.07 -52.13 14.12
N ALA A 556 -2.68 -53.31 14.60
CA ALA A 556 -2.29 -54.43 13.74
C ALA A 556 -3.47 -54.94 12.88
N GLU A 557 -4.71 -54.85 13.39
CA GLU A 557 -5.92 -55.22 12.66
C GLU A 557 -6.18 -54.29 11.46
N ALA A 558 -6.02 -52.98 11.65
CA ALA A 558 -6.10 -52.01 10.55
C ALA A 558 -4.98 -52.25 9.52
N GLY A 559 -3.77 -52.49 10.00
CA GLY A 559 -2.63 -52.85 9.14
C GLY A 559 -2.85 -54.13 8.32
N ALA A 560 -3.51 -55.15 8.87
CA ALA A 560 -3.84 -56.37 8.14
C ALA A 560 -4.81 -56.12 6.97
N ILE A 561 -5.77 -55.20 7.13
CA ILE A 561 -6.68 -54.79 6.05
C ILE A 561 -5.89 -54.07 4.95
N LEU A 562 -5.05 -53.10 5.32
CA LEU A 562 -4.18 -52.39 4.38
C LEU A 562 -3.29 -53.38 3.61
N LYS A 563 -2.59 -54.27 4.33
CA LYS A 563 -1.71 -55.28 3.74
C LYS A 563 -2.42 -56.13 2.68
N LYS A 564 -3.67 -56.54 2.93
CA LYS A 564 -4.48 -57.32 1.98
C LYS A 564 -4.73 -56.56 0.67
N ILE A 565 -4.99 -55.26 0.74
CA ILE A 565 -5.15 -54.39 -0.44
C ILE A 565 -3.82 -54.28 -1.19
N LEU A 566 -2.75 -53.96 -0.46
CA LEU A 566 -1.42 -53.69 -1.05
C LEU A 566 -0.82 -54.90 -1.77
N GLN A 567 -0.89 -56.09 -1.15
CA GLN A 567 -0.32 -57.34 -1.71
C GLN A 567 -1.00 -57.81 -3.00
N THR A 568 -2.25 -57.40 -3.23
CA THR A 568 -3.01 -57.82 -4.40
C THR A 568 -2.54 -57.11 -5.68
N GLY A 569 -1.96 -55.92 -5.56
CA GLY A 569 -1.64 -55.08 -6.72
C GLY A 569 -2.84 -54.93 -7.65
N SER A 570 -2.62 -55.14 -8.95
CA SER A 570 -3.68 -55.16 -9.97
C SER A 570 -4.00 -56.59 -10.46
N SER A 571 -3.76 -57.61 -9.62
CA SER A 571 -4.00 -59.01 -9.97
C SER A 571 -5.49 -59.41 -9.94
N LYS A 572 -6.35 -58.56 -9.36
CA LYS A 572 -7.80 -58.70 -9.28
C LYS A 572 -8.48 -57.38 -9.68
N PRO A 573 -9.72 -57.43 -10.21
CA PRO A 573 -10.52 -56.23 -10.43
C PRO A 573 -10.69 -55.41 -9.16
N TRP A 574 -10.58 -54.08 -9.26
CA TRP A 574 -10.64 -53.20 -8.09
C TRP A 574 -11.94 -53.30 -7.27
N PRO A 575 -13.14 -53.57 -7.83
CA PRO A 575 -14.36 -53.73 -7.03
C PRO A 575 -14.26 -54.96 -6.10
N VAL A 576 -13.60 -56.02 -6.57
CA VAL A 576 -13.36 -57.24 -5.78
C VAL A 576 -12.37 -56.97 -4.65
N VAL A 577 -11.31 -56.21 -4.93
CA VAL A 577 -10.33 -55.79 -3.90
C VAL A 577 -11.02 -54.96 -2.82
N LEU A 578 -11.87 -54.02 -3.21
CA LEU A 578 -12.64 -53.19 -2.28
C LEU A 578 -13.62 -54.03 -1.46
N GLN A 579 -14.33 -54.97 -2.10
CA GLN A 579 -15.28 -55.85 -1.45
C GLN A 579 -14.57 -56.77 -0.43
N ASP A 580 -13.43 -57.34 -0.83
CA ASP A 580 -12.61 -58.21 0.01
C ASP A 580 -12.02 -57.48 1.22
N ALA A 581 -11.72 -56.18 1.10
CA ALA A 581 -11.06 -55.40 2.13
C ALA A 581 -12.04 -54.70 3.09
N ILE A 582 -13.10 -54.08 2.55
CA ILE A 582 -13.99 -53.20 3.31
C ILE A 582 -15.48 -53.53 3.20
N GLY A 583 -15.83 -54.54 2.39
CA GLY A 583 -17.20 -55.07 2.31
C GLY A 583 -18.14 -54.36 1.34
N THR A 584 -17.62 -53.55 0.42
CA THR A 584 -18.38 -52.89 -0.67
C THR A 584 -17.61 -52.97 -1.99
N ASP A 585 -18.31 -53.08 -3.10
CA ASP A 585 -17.77 -53.10 -4.47
C ASP A 585 -17.87 -51.72 -5.18
N LYS A 586 -18.33 -50.68 -4.47
CA LYS A 586 -18.55 -49.33 -5.02
C LYS A 586 -17.83 -48.22 -4.27
N MET A 587 -17.42 -47.20 -5.02
CA MET A 587 -17.00 -45.91 -4.48
C MET A 587 -18.22 -45.15 -3.92
N ASP A 588 -18.04 -44.52 -2.76
CA ASP A 588 -19.11 -43.83 -2.03
C ASP A 588 -18.56 -42.59 -1.30
N ALA A 589 -19.14 -41.43 -1.56
CA ALA A 589 -18.78 -40.17 -0.91
C ALA A 589 -19.37 -40.01 0.50
N THR A 590 -20.22 -40.93 0.96
CA THR A 590 -20.89 -40.85 2.27
C THR A 590 -19.90 -40.82 3.44
N SER A 591 -18.82 -41.59 3.39
CA SER A 591 -17.79 -41.58 4.44
C SER A 591 -17.06 -40.23 4.53
N LEU A 592 -16.82 -39.58 3.38
CA LEU A 592 -16.27 -38.22 3.32
C LEU A 592 -17.25 -37.21 3.92
N MET A 593 -18.53 -37.27 3.54
CA MET A 593 -19.54 -36.38 4.10
C MET A 593 -19.69 -36.55 5.62
N LYS A 594 -19.64 -37.79 6.11
CA LYS A 594 -19.65 -38.10 7.55
C LYS A 594 -18.44 -37.54 8.29
N TYR A 595 -17.24 -37.57 7.69
CA TYR A 595 -16.04 -36.97 8.27
C TYR A 595 -16.23 -35.46 8.48
N PHE A 596 -16.79 -34.76 7.49
CA PHE A 596 -16.99 -33.30 7.49
C PHE A 596 -18.34 -32.84 8.05
N GLU A 597 -19.19 -33.73 8.54
CA GLU A 597 -20.53 -33.42 9.04
C GLU A 597 -20.56 -32.25 10.06
N PRO A 598 -19.63 -32.13 11.02
CA PRO A 598 -19.64 -31.00 11.95
C PRO A 598 -19.39 -29.64 11.26
N ILE A 599 -18.45 -29.58 10.31
CA ILE A 599 -18.13 -28.34 9.60
C ILE A 599 -19.18 -28.00 8.55
N ILE A 600 -19.84 -29.00 7.93
CA ILE A 600 -20.98 -28.80 7.03
C ILE A 600 -22.07 -28.00 7.77
N LYS A 601 -22.51 -28.50 8.93
CA LYS A 601 -23.54 -27.83 9.76
C LYS A 601 -23.12 -26.43 10.20
N TRP A 602 -21.84 -26.26 10.52
CA TRP A 602 -21.31 -24.96 10.91
C TRP A 602 -21.32 -23.98 9.72
N LEU A 603 -20.85 -24.37 8.55
CA LEU A 603 -20.83 -23.54 7.34
C LEU A 603 -22.24 -23.14 6.90
N GLU A 604 -23.20 -24.07 6.90
CA GLU A 604 -24.60 -23.79 6.58
C GLU A 604 -25.17 -22.69 7.49
N LYS A 605 -24.86 -22.76 8.79
CA LYS A 605 -25.25 -21.72 9.76
C LYS A 605 -24.57 -20.37 9.49
N GLN A 606 -23.31 -20.38 9.05
CA GLN A 606 -22.58 -19.15 8.71
C GLN A 606 -23.02 -18.52 7.40
N ASN A 607 -23.61 -19.30 6.48
CA ASN A 607 -23.90 -18.88 5.11
C ASN A 607 -25.37 -18.54 4.84
N VAL A 608 -26.21 -18.42 5.87
CA VAL A 608 -27.66 -18.17 5.73
C VAL A 608 -28.00 -16.95 4.86
N ASN A 609 -27.15 -15.92 4.85
CA ASN A 609 -27.34 -14.70 4.06
C ASN A 609 -26.43 -14.61 2.82
N GLU A 610 -25.70 -15.68 2.50
CA GLU A 610 -24.78 -15.74 1.37
C GLU A 610 -25.45 -16.34 0.13
N THR A 611 -24.94 -15.97 -1.04
CA THR A 611 -25.31 -16.66 -2.28
C THR A 611 -24.46 -17.92 -2.42
N LEU A 612 -25.05 -19.11 -2.38
CA LEU A 612 -24.30 -20.33 -2.71
C LEU A 612 -24.09 -20.42 -4.23
N GLY A 613 -22.90 -20.82 -4.64
CA GLY A 613 -22.47 -20.78 -6.04
C GLY A 613 -22.15 -19.36 -6.53
N TRP A 614 -22.03 -19.20 -7.85
CA TRP A 614 -21.55 -17.99 -8.51
C TRP A 614 -22.42 -17.67 -9.75
N PRO A 615 -23.67 -17.20 -9.54
CA PRO A 615 -24.58 -16.86 -10.64
C PRO A 615 -24.03 -15.79 -11.59
N ASP A 616 -23.16 -14.89 -11.11
CA ASP A 616 -22.45 -13.92 -11.95
C ASP A 616 -21.26 -14.58 -12.65
N PHE A 617 -21.53 -15.65 -13.42
CA PHE A 617 -20.53 -16.56 -13.98
C PHE A 617 -19.42 -15.88 -14.79
N ASN A 618 -19.77 -14.80 -15.51
CA ASN A 618 -18.86 -14.07 -16.38
C ASN A 618 -18.11 -12.92 -15.69
N TRP A 619 -18.28 -12.74 -14.37
CA TRP A 619 -17.60 -11.67 -13.65
C TRP A 619 -16.10 -11.94 -13.56
N VAL A 620 -15.31 -10.92 -13.86
CA VAL A 620 -13.84 -10.89 -13.73
C VAL A 620 -13.44 -9.61 -12.98
N PRO A 621 -12.38 -9.65 -12.15
CA PRO A 621 -11.93 -8.47 -11.44
C PRO A 621 -11.28 -7.46 -12.40
N PRO A 622 -11.29 -6.16 -12.06
CA PRO A 622 -10.56 -5.15 -12.81
C PRO A 622 -9.05 -5.28 -12.60
N ILE A 623 -8.25 -4.88 -13.60
CA ILE A 623 -6.80 -4.73 -13.45
C ILE A 623 -6.51 -3.56 -12.48
N PRO A 624 -5.62 -3.73 -11.49
CA PRO A 624 -5.21 -2.65 -10.60
C PRO A 624 -4.59 -1.46 -11.36
N GLU A 625 -4.83 -0.25 -10.87
CA GLU A 625 -4.24 0.96 -11.48
C GLU A 625 -2.71 0.93 -11.34
N GLY A 626 -1.99 1.29 -12.42
CA GLY A 626 -0.53 1.27 -12.46
C GLY A 626 0.10 -0.12 -12.65
N TYR A 627 -0.68 -1.21 -12.73
CA TYR A 627 -0.12 -2.54 -12.99
C TYR A 627 0.50 -2.63 -14.40
N PRO A 628 1.70 -3.24 -14.58
CA PRO A 628 2.47 -4.04 -13.62
C PRO A 628 3.56 -3.29 -12.84
N GLU A 629 3.56 -1.95 -12.81
CA GLU A 629 4.50 -1.18 -12.00
C GLU A 629 4.16 -1.30 -10.49
N ASP A 630 5.13 -1.03 -9.62
CA ASP A 630 4.98 -1.01 -8.16
C ASP A 630 4.53 -2.35 -7.52
N ILE A 631 4.81 -3.51 -8.13
CA ILE A 631 4.48 -4.83 -7.54
C ILE A 631 5.18 -5.12 -6.20
N ASP A 632 6.24 -4.36 -5.89
CA ASP A 632 6.95 -4.43 -4.61
C ASP A 632 6.26 -3.65 -3.49
N LYS A 633 5.31 -2.76 -3.83
CA LYS A 633 4.53 -2.05 -2.82
C LYS A 633 3.50 -2.97 -2.20
N ASN A 634 3.39 -2.90 -0.89
CA ASN A 634 2.41 -3.66 -0.13
C ASN A 634 1.01 -3.05 -0.30
N THR A 635 0.04 -3.87 -0.66
CA THR A 635 -1.37 -3.48 -0.79
C THR A 635 -2.25 -4.14 0.28
N ASP A 636 -1.67 -4.72 1.34
CA ASP A 636 -2.42 -5.31 2.46
C ASP A 636 -2.82 -4.23 3.48
N GLU A 637 -4.11 -3.91 3.51
CA GLU A 637 -4.68 -2.94 4.45
C GLU A 637 -4.66 -3.44 5.90
N LEU A 638 -4.78 -4.74 6.16
CA LEU A 638 -4.74 -5.28 7.53
C LEU A 638 -3.33 -5.15 8.12
N GLU A 639 -2.30 -5.42 7.31
CA GLU A 639 -0.92 -5.17 7.71
C GLU A 639 -0.68 -3.67 7.95
N ALA A 640 -1.18 -2.81 7.07
CA ALA A 640 -1.09 -1.36 7.27
C ALA A 640 -1.77 -0.91 8.57
N LYS A 641 -2.92 -1.49 8.94
CA LYS A 641 -3.59 -1.21 10.24
C LYS A 641 -2.72 -1.61 11.43
N LYS A 642 -2.12 -2.81 11.41
CA LYS A 642 -1.18 -3.25 12.46
C LYS A 642 0.04 -2.32 12.56
N PHE A 643 0.59 -1.91 11.42
CA PHE A 643 1.67 -0.93 11.34
C PHE A 643 1.29 0.43 11.97
N LEU A 644 0.06 0.90 11.72
CA LEU A 644 -0.44 2.14 12.30
C LEU A 644 -0.69 2.05 13.81
N ASP A 645 -1.11 0.90 14.32
CA ASP A 645 -1.25 0.65 15.75
C ASP A 645 0.10 0.70 16.47
N ASP A 646 1.13 0.08 15.89
CA ASP A 646 2.51 0.17 16.38
C ASP A 646 3.03 1.62 16.36
N TYR A 647 2.84 2.33 15.24
CA TYR A 647 3.18 3.75 15.15
C TYR A 647 2.49 4.58 16.24
N ASN A 648 1.17 4.42 16.44
CA ASN A 648 0.44 5.20 17.45
C ASN A 648 0.96 4.94 18.86
N SER A 649 1.31 3.68 19.19
CA SER A 649 1.80 3.30 20.51
C SER A 649 3.16 3.96 20.83
N THR A 650 4.01 4.13 19.83
CA THR A 650 5.35 4.72 20.01
C THR A 650 5.35 6.24 19.83
N ALA A 651 4.50 6.77 18.96
CA ALA A 651 4.42 8.19 18.65
C ALA A 651 4.05 9.03 19.88
N GLU A 652 3.08 8.62 20.70
CA GLU A 652 2.69 9.37 21.91
C GLU A 652 3.89 9.62 22.84
N VAL A 653 4.74 8.60 23.02
CA VAL A 653 5.94 8.68 23.88
C VAL A 653 6.98 9.62 23.28
N MET A 654 7.28 9.46 21.99
CA MET A 654 8.31 10.24 21.31
C MET A 654 7.94 11.72 21.20
N TRP A 655 6.70 12.00 20.81
CA TRP A 655 6.18 13.37 20.71
C TRP A 655 6.10 14.04 22.08
N ASN A 656 5.64 13.34 23.13
CA ASN A 656 5.64 13.87 24.49
C ASN A 656 7.04 14.26 24.97
N ALA A 657 8.03 13.38 24.79
CA ALA A 657 9.40 13.63 25.24
C ALA A 657 10.03 14.85 24.56
N TYR A 658 9.78 15.04 23.25
CA TYR A 658 10.20 16.23 22.54
C TYR A 658 9.46 17.48 23.01
N THR A 659 8.13 17.41 23.17
CA THR A 659 7.33 18.55 23.62
C THR A 659 7.73 19.02 25.02
N GLU A 660 8.03 18.13 25.96
CA GLU A 660 8.55 18.50 27.28
C GLU A 660 9.90 19.23 27.19
N ALA A 661 10.85 18.71 26.40
CA ALA A 661 12.15 19.36 26.22
C ALA A 661 12.02 20.74 25.53
N SER A 662 11.13 20.84 24.54
CA SER A 662 10.81 22.11 23.87
C SER A 662 10.14 23.11 24.81
N TRP A 663 9.21 22.65 25.64
CA TRP A 663 8.57 23.47 26.68
C TRP A 663 9.58 24.01 27.68
N MET A 664 10.46 23.15 28.20
CA MET A 664 11.54 23.56 29.11
C MET A 664 12.42 24.64 28.48
N TYR A 665 12.81 24.50 27.21
CA TYR A 665 13.59 25.53 26.53
C TYR A 665 12.82 26.84 26.33
N ASN A 666 11.53 26.78 25.97
CA ASN A 666 10.71 27.98 25.75
C ASN A 666 10.38 28.75 27.03
N THR A 667 10.35 28.06 28.18
CA THR A 667 10.05 28.62 29.51
C THR A 667 11.28 28.82 30.40
N ASP A 668 12.46 28.35 29.98
CA ASP A 668 13.76 28.62 30.60
C ASP A 668 14.87 28.49 29.55
N ILE A 669 15.22 29.60 28.92
CA ILE A 669 16.15 29.63 27.80
C ILE A 669 17.59 29.61 28.33
N ASN A 670 18.26 28.46 28.15
CA ASN A 670 19.67 28.30 28.44
C ASN A 670 20.31 27.25 27.52
N LYS A 671 21.65 27.15 27.56
CA LYS A 671 22.41 26.24 26.69
C LYS A 671 22.08 24.77 26.95
N ALA A 672 21.81 24.39 28.21
CA ALA A 672 21.50 23.01 28.58
C ALA A 672 20.14 22.58 28.02
N ASN A 673 19.09 23.39 28.23
CA ASN A 673 17.74 23.13 27.71
C ASN A 673 17.73 23.15 26.16
N LYS A 674 18.51 24.03 25.52
CA LYS A 674 18.70 24.03 24.06
C LYS A 674 19.23 22.67 23.58
N GLN A 675 20.30 22.19 24.21
CA GLN A 675 20.91 20.92 23.80
C GLN A 675 19.96 19.74 24.03
N ALA A 676 19.25 19.71 25.15
CA ALA A 676 18.26 18.68 25.45
C ALA A 676 17.11 18.67 24.41
N MET A 677 16.58 19.83 24.05
CA MET A 677 15.56 19.97 23.02
C MET A 677 16.06 19.47 21.66
N LEU A 678 17.29 19.85 21.26
CA LEU A 678 17.89 19.42 20.00
C LEU A 678 18.09 17.89 19.94
N GLU A 679 18.57 17.29 21.02
CA GLU A 679 18.73 15.84 21.12
C GLU A 679 17.38 15.11 20.96
N LYS A 680 16.32 15.59 21.63
CA LYS A 680 14.98 15.03 21.49
C LYS A 680 14.38 15.26 20.10
N ASN A 681 14.68 16.38 19.46
CA ASN A 681 14.28 16.65 18.08
C ASN A 681 14.90 15.66 17.09
N LEU A 682 16.18 15.31 17.28
CA LEU A 682 16.85 14.29 16.45
C LEU A 682 16.25 12.90 16.66
N GLN A 683 15.93 12.54 17.91
CA GLN A 683 15.25 11.27 18.23
C GLN A 683 13.86 11.20 17.57
N LEU A 684 13.08 12.28 17.63
CA LEU A 684 11.79 12.39 16.95
C LEU A 684 11.95 12.29 15.43
N SER A 685 12.92 12.98 14.85
CA SER A 685 13.19 12.95 13.41
C SER A 685 13.57 11.54 12.93
N ALA A 686 14.36 10.80 13.69
CA ALA A 686 14.70 9.41 13.38
C ALA A 686 13.47 8.49 13.43
N HIS A 687 12.57 8.69 14.39
CA HIS A 687 11.29 7.98 14.47
C HIS A 687 10.39 8.29 13.25
N THR A 688 10.22 9.58 12.92
CA THR A 688 9.46 10.01 11.73
C THR A 688 10.06 9.44 10.45
N LEU A 689 11.38 9.43 10.30
CA LEU A 689 12.06 8.87 9.13
C LEU A 689 11.78 7.37 8.98
N ARG A 690 11.92 6.60 10.07
CA ARG A 690 11.69 5.14 10.08
C ARG A 690 10.26 4.79 9.66
N TYR A 691 9.26 5.35 10.34
CA TYR A 691 7.87 5.03 10.07
C TYR A 691 7.42 5.60 8.72
N GLY A 692 7.89 6.78 8.33
CA GLY A 692 7.53 7.33 7.02
C GLY A 692 8.15 6.60 5.84
N GLN A 693 9.38 6.07 5.98
CA GLN A 693 9.97 5.18 4.97
C GLN A 693 9.18 3.87 4.84
N GLN A 694 8.76 3.28 5.96
CA GLN A 694 7.89 2.10 5.95
C GLN A 694 6.52 2.41 5.34
N ALA A 695 5.92 3.56 5.66
CA ALA A 695 4.65 3.98 5.09
C ALA A 695 4.70 4.12 3.55
N ARG A 696 5.84 4.60 3.00
CA ARG A 696 6.07 4.70 1.55
C ARG A 696 6.14 3.35 0.83
N GLN A 697 6.33 2.25 1.55
CA GLN A 697 6.30 0.90 0.97
C GLN A 697 4.88 0.41 0.70
N TYR A 698 3.86 1.12 1.18
CA TYR A 698 2.46 0.75 0.95
C TYR A 698 1.87 1.53 -0.23
N ASP A 699 1.14 0.83 -1.09
CA ASP A 699 0.21 1.44 -2.04
C ASP A 699 -1.19 1.44 -1.44
N THR A 700 -1.61 2.65 -1.04
CA THR A 700 -2.88 2.86 -0.32
C THR A 700 -4.08 3.05 -1.25
N THR A 701 -3.90 3.04 -2.58
CA THR A 701 -4.92 3.41 -3.56
C THR A 701 -6.23 2.64 -3.36
N ASP A 702 -6.12 1.35 -3.08
CA ASP A 702 -7.25 0.42 -2.97
C ASP A 702 -7.69 0.07 -1.54
N PHE A 703 -7.11 0.73 -0.53
CA PHE A 703 -7.57 0.55 0.86
C PHE A 703 -9.03 1.00 1.02
N GLN A 704 -9.82 0.26 1.77
CA GLN A 704 -11.22 0.53 2.04
C GLN A 704 -11.38 1.59 3.13
N ASP A 705 -10.55 1.58 4.18
CA ASP A 705 -10.61 2.59 5.25
C ASP A 705 -9.93 3.91 4.85
N SER A 706 -10.75 4.93 4.59
CA SER A 706 -10.31 6.31 4.33
C SER A 706 -9.39 6.89 5.41
N SER A 707 -9.53 6.46 6.67
CA SER A 707 -8.70 6.92 7.78
C SER A 707 -7.28 6.38 7.66
N VAL A 708 -7.14 5.10 7.33
CA VAL A 708 -5.83 4.46 7.10
C VAL A 708 -5.14 5.13 5.93
N LYS A 709 -5.83 5.34 4.79
CA LYS A 709 -5.32 6.08 3.63
C LYS A 709 -4.75 7.44 4.03
N ARG A 710 -5.53 8.20 4.81
CA ARG A 710 -5.17 9.56 5.24
C ARG A 710 -3.97 9.57 6.18
N ILE A 711 -3.89 8.64 7.13
CA ILE A 711 -2.73 8.53 8.04
C ILE A 711 -1.50 8.11 7.26
N MET A 712 -1.59 7.07 6.43
CA MET A 712 -0.46 6.58 5.62
C MET A 712 0.10 7.66 4.69
N LYS A 713 -0.78 8.44 4.04
CA LYS A 713 -0.37 9.60 3.24
C LYS A 713 0.35 10.65 4.08
N LYS A 714 -0.15 10.96 5.28
CA LYS A 714 0.47 11.91 6.21
C LYS A 714 1.84 11.41 6.70
N LEU A 715 1.98 10.13 7.03
CA LEU A 715 3.26 9.55 7.47
C LEU A 715 4.30 9.46 6.35
N SER A 716 3.85 9.28 5.11
CA SER A 716 4.72 9.20 3.93
C SER A 716 5.41 10.54 3.63
N ASP A 717 4.86 11.66 4.08
CA ASP A 717 5.52 12.96 4.10
C ASP A 717 6.31 13.12 5.41
N ILE A 718 7.63 12.90 5.34
CA ILE A 718 8.52 12.91 6.50
C ILE A 718 9.10 14.30 6.78
N GLU A 719 8.65 15.31 6.04
CA GLU A 719 9.05 16.71 6.19
C GLU A 719 10.59 16.85 6.25
N ARG A 720 11.11 17.57 7.26
CA ARG A 720 12.55 17.81 7.43
C ARG A 720 13.34 16.56 7.77
N ALA A 721 12.71 15.50 8.30
CA ALA A 721 13.41 14.26 8.64
C ALA A 721 14.02 13.55 7.42
N ALA A 722 13.64 13.96 6.20
CA ALA A 722 14.29 13.53 4.97
C ALA A 722 15.74 14.02 4.83
N LEU A 723 16.12 15.11 5.50
CA LEU A 723 17.48 15.67 5.44
C LEU A 723 18.49 14.75 6.16
N SER A 724 19.75 14.83 5.75
CA SER A 724 20.84 14.16 6.49
C SER A 724 20.96 14.71 7.91
N THR A 725 21.50 13.93 8.85
CA THR A 725 21.67 14.34 10.25
C THR A 725 22.44 15.67 10.37
N ALA A 726 23.50 15.87 9.58
CA ALA A 726 24.26 17.12 9.58
C ALA A 726 23.42 18.32 9.09
N GLN A 727 22.59 18.13 8.07
CA GLN A 727 21.68 19.16 7.58
C GLN A 727 20.55 19.46 8.57
N LEU A 728 20.03 18.44 9.27
CA LEU A 728 19.04 18.60 10.34
C LEU A 728 19.61 19.45 11.49
N GLU A 729 20.83 19.14 11.94
CA GLU A 729 21.54 19.94 12.95
C GLU A 729 21.76 21.38 12.50
N GLU A 730 22.13 21.59 11.23
CA GLU A 730 22.30 22.91 10.62
C GLU A 730 20.97 23.69 10.65
N VAL A 731 19.88 23.12 10.13
CA VAL A 731 18.54 23.75 10.12
C VAL A 731 18.09 24.09 11.54
N ASN A 732 18.22 23.14 12.47
CA ASN A 732 17.79 23.33 13.85
C ASN A 732 18.61 24.45 14.54
N THR A 733 19.89 24.56 14.22
CA THR A 733 20.76 25.63 14.72
C THR A 733 20.37 26.99 14.15
N LEU A 734 20.12 27.07 12.84
CA LEU A 734 19.68 28.30 12.15
C LEU A 734 18.38 28.85 12.76
N LEU A 735 17.39 27.98 12.97
CA LEU A 735 16.10 28.37 13.56
C LEU A 735 16.24 28.81 15.02
N CYS A 736 17.08 28.13 15.81
CA CYS A 736 17.31 28.52 17.21
C CYS A 736 18.00 29.89 17.34
N CYS A 737 18.98 30.21 16.49
CA CYS A 737 19.73 31.47 16.57
C CYS A 737 18.89 32.68 16.11
N ALA A 738 18.02 32.46 15.13
CA ALA A 738 17.22 33.53 14.52
C ALA A 738 16.16 34.12 15.46
N VAL A 739 15.69 33.37 16.46
CA VAL A 739 14.74 33.84 17.48
C VAL A 739 15.39 34.76 18.53
N PHE A 740 16.70 34.66 18.75
CA PHE A 740 17.36 35.25 19.95
C PHE A 740 18.42 36.31 19.69
N CYS A 741 18.92 36.48 18.48
CA CYS A 741 19.88 37.55 18.16
C CYS A 741 19.31 38.99 18.32
N MET A 742 18.06 39.13 18.74
CA MET A 742 17.29 40.38 18.65
C MET A 742 17.48 41.38 19.82
N CYS A 743 18.39 41.14 20.78
CA CYS A 743 18.74 42.12 21.82
C CYS A 743 20.24 42.08 22.13
N LYS A 744 21.05 42.88 21.41
CA LYS A 744 22.45 43.14 21.78
C LYS A 744 22.53 44.20 22.91
N LYS A 745 23.57 44.09 23.74
CA LYS A 745 23.90 45.07 24.80
C LYS A 745 23.89 46.49 24.24
N GLY A 746 22.98 47.33 24.74
CA GLY A 746 22.91 48.77 24.44
C GLY A 746 21.62 49.27 23.79
N MET A 747 20.70 48.40 23.39
CA MET A 747 19.37 48.79 22.86
C MET A 747 18.24 48.37 23.82
N ARG A 748 17.13 49.15 23.83
CA ARG A 748 15.89 48.80 24.52
C ARG A 748 15.27 47.54 23.87
N CYS A 749 14.71 46.64 24.69
CA CYS A 749 14.15 45.37 24.23
C CYS A 749 12.84 45.57 23.45
N VAL A 750 12.39 44.52 22.74
CA VAL A 750 11.16 44.52 21.92
C VAL A 750 9.93 45.05 22.67
N SER A 751 9.78 44.71 23.95
CA SER A 751 8.66 45.16 24.79
C SER A 751 8.61 46.68 24.95
N ASP A 752 9.77 47.33 25.10
CA ASP A 752 9.86 48.78 25.26
C ASP A 752 9.59 49.48 23.93
N LEU A 753 10.02 48.88 22.81
CA LEU A 753 9.77 49.39 21.46
C LEU A 753 8.30 49.24 21.07
N GLN A 754 7.64 48.15 21.44
CA GLN A 754 6.21 47.96 21.17
C GLN A 754 5.37 49.04 21.86
N LYS A 755 5.69 49.36 23.12
CA LYS A 755 5.03 50.45 23.84
C LYS A 755 5.23 51.81 23.14
N ILE A 756 6.46 52.12 22.73
CA ILE A 756 6.76 53.35 21.98
C ILE A 756 5.94 53.42 20.68
N MET A 757 5.91 52.33 19.90
CA MET A 757 5.16 52.29 18.64
C MET A 757 3.65 52.44 18.84
N ALA A 758 3.10 51.99 19.97
CA ALA A 758 1.68 52.05 20.28
C ALA A 758 1.25 53.41 20.86
N GLU A 759 2.05 54.00 21.75
CA GLU A 759 1.68 55.21 22.52
C GLU A 759 2.26 56.51 21.94
N SER A 760 3.45 56.47 21.33
CA SER A 760 4.07 57.69 20.81
C SER A 760 3.34 58.23 19.59
N ARG A 761 3.34 59.55 19.46
CA ARG A 761 2.79 60.30 18.32
C ARG A 761 3.83 61.25 17.72
N ASP A 762 5.10 61.07 18.10
CA ASP A 762 6.24 61.80 17.59
C ASP A 762 6.80 61.08 16.35
N TYR A 763 6.91 61.80 15.23
CA TYR A 763 7.32 61.21 13.95
C TYR A 763 8.75 60.64 14.02
N ASP A 764 9.69 61.38 14.59
CA ASP A 764 11.10 61.04 14.61
C ASP A 764 11.40 59.91 15.61
N GLU A 765 10.71 59.88 16.76
CA GLU A 765 10.81 58.79 17.73
C GLU A 765 10.30 57.47 17.13
N LEU A 766 9.14 57.50 16.46
CA LEU A 766 8.58 56.34 15.76
C LEU A 766 9.51 55.87 14.64
N LEU A 767 10.09 56.79 13.87
CA LEU A 767 11.04 56.48 12.82
C LEU A 767 12.32 55.82 13.38
N PHE A 768 12.86 56.38 14.46
CA PHE A 768 14.02 55.83 15.15
C PHE A 768 13.77 54.41 15.64
N ALA A 769 12.65 54.16 16.33
CA ALA A 769 12.28 52.84 16.81
C ALA A 769 12.11 51.84 15.67
N TRP A 770 11.40 52.24 14.61
CA TRP A 770 11.11 51.40 13.44
C TRP A 770 12.37 50.99 12.66
N LYS A 771 13.27 51.95 12.41
CA LYS A 771 14.52 51.73 11.67
C LYS A 771 15.51 50.94 12.53
N GLY A 772 15.68 51.34 13.78
CA GLY A 772 16.60 50.68 14.72
C GLY A 772 16.29 49.20 14.88
N TRP A 773 15.02 48.83 14.97
CA TRP A 773 14.61 47.42 15.03
C TRP A 773 14.99 46.61 13.78
N ARG A 774 14.74 47.14 12.58
CA ARG A 774 15.03 46.43 11.33
C ARG A 774 16.52 46.27 11.08
N ASP A 775 17.31 47.26 11.45
CA ASP A 775 18.76 47.20 11.34
C ASP A 775 19.36 46.20 12.36
N ALA A 776 18.77 46.09 13.56
CA ALA A 776 19.26 45.18 14.62
C ALA A 776 18.82 43.73 14.43
N ALA A 777 17.58 43.50 13.97
CA ALA A 777 16.99 42.16 13.86
C ALA A 777 17.04 41.61 12.41
N GLY A 778 16.56 42.38 11.44
CA GLY A 778 16.43 41.91 10.05
C GLY A 778 17.77 41.72 9.35
N LYS A 779 18.58 42.79 9.30
CA LYS A 779 19.84 42.84 8.52
C LYS A 779 20.79 41.68 8.83
N VAL A 780 20.88 41.26 10.10
CA VAL A 780 21.80 40.19 10.53
C VAL A 780 21.36 38.79 10.11
N LEU A 781 20.07 38.56 9.85
CA LEU A 781 19.50 37.25 9.52
C LEU A 781 19.51 36.92 8.04
N ARG A 782 19.88 37.88 7.19
CA ARG A 782 19.73 37.78 5.73
C ARG A 782 20.45 36.57 5.13
N GLN A 783 21.70 36.32 5.56
CA GLN A 783 22.50 35.20 5.04
C GLN A 783 22.00 33.85 5.56
N ASP A 784 21.70 33.78 6.86
CA ASP A 784 21.14 32.59 7.50
C ASP A 784 19.79 32.19 6.87
N TYR A 785 18.94 33.17 6.56
CA TYR A 785 17.65 32.92 5.91
C TYR A 785 17.80 32.39 4.48
N LYS A 786 18.78 32.90 3.72
CA LYS A 786 19.09 32.35 2.39
C LYS A 786 19.48 30.87 2.49
N ARG A 787 20.37 30.53 3.44
CA ARG A 787 20.78 29.13 3.67
C ARG A 787 19.62 28.26 4.13
N TYR A 788 18.76 28.80 4.99
CA TYR A 788 17.54 28.12 5.44
C TYR A 788 16.60 27.78 4.27
N VAL A 789 16.39 28.69 3.32
CA VAL A 789 15.55 28.47 2.13
C VAL A 789 16.08 27.31 1.27
N GLU A 790 17.40 27.21 1.08
CA GLU A 790 18.03 26.10 0.35
C GLU A 790 17.75 24.73 1.01
N LEU A 791 17.92 24.66 2.34
CA LEU A 791 17.69 23.43 3.11
C LEU A 791 16.21 23.04 3.17
N ALA A 792 15.32 24.02 3.35
CA ALA A 792 13.87 23.79 3.34
C ALA A 792 13.38 23.26 1.99
N ASN A 793 13.88 23.82 0.88
CA ASN A 793 13.56 23.32 -0.46
C ASN A 793 14.16 21.94 -0.74
N THR A 794 15.34 21.65 -0.20
CA THR A 794 15.93 20.30 -0.28
C THR A 794 15.03 19.27 0.42
N ALA A 795 14.57 19.58 1.63
CA ALA A 795 13.63 18.72 2.36
C ALA A 795 12.32 18.52 1.59
N ALA A 796 11.73 19.59 1.04
CA ALA A 796 10.49 19.51 0.27
C ALA A 796 10.63 18.60 -0.97
N LYS A 797 11.74 18.73 -1.72
CA LYS A 797 12.03 17.91 -2.91
C LYS A 797 12.20 16.42 -2.56
N LEU A 798 12.84 16.10 -1.43
CA LEU A 798 12.96 14.72 -0.95
C LEU A 798 11.62 14.09 -0.54
N ASN A 799 10.58 14.91 -0.35
CA ASN A 799 9.20 14.49 -0.10
C ASN A 799 8.30 14.55 -1.34
N GLY A 800 8.85 14.83 -2.52
CA GLY A 800 8.08 14.88 -3.78
C GLY A 800 7.37 16.20 -4.06
N HIS A 801 7.64 17.26 -3.27
CA HIS A 801 7.13 18.61 -3.53
C HIS A 801 8.12 19.43 -4.37
N SER A 802 7.64 20.41 -5.14
CA SER A 802 8.51 21.30 -5.93
C SER A 802 9.42 22.17 -5.06
N ASP A 803 8.87 22.66 -3.95
CA ASP A 803 9.47 23.62 -3.02
C ASP A 803 8.72 23.59 -1.67
N ASN A 804 9.30 24.24 -0.64
CA ASN A 804 8.69 24.26 0.69
C ASN A 804 7.34 25.02 0.73
N GLY A 805 7.13 25.97 -0.18
CA GLY A 805 5.84 26.65 -0.32
C GLY A 805 4.74 25.70 -0.83
N ALA A 806 5.06 24.84 -1.80
CA ALA A 806 4.14 23.82 -2.29
C ALA A 806 3.72 22.84 -1.19
N PHE A 807 4.68 22.39 -0.36
CA PHE A 807 4.38 21.58 0.82
C PHE A 807 3.38 22.28 1.75
N TRP A 808 3.60 23.54 2.11
CA TRP A 808 2.67 24.28 2.97
C TRP A 808 1.27 24.44 2.39
N ARG A 809 1.17 24.68 1.08
CA ARG A 809 -0.14 24.81 0.41
C ARG A 809 -0.88 23.47 0.33
N SER A 810 -0.15 22.34 0.30
CA SER A 810 -0.75 21.00 0.26
C SER A 810 -1.66 20.69 1.46
N LEU A 811 -1.41 21.34 2.61
CA LEU A 811 -2.23 21.22 3.82
C LEU A 811 -3.67 21.75 3.67
N TYR A 812 -3.93 22.53 2.61
CA TYR A 812 -5.26 23.04 2.29
C TYR A 812 -5.99 22.20 1.24
N GLU A 813 -5.39 21.09 0.77
CA GLU A 813 -6.02 20.08 -0.09
C GLU A 813 -6.68 20.64 -1.37
N THR A 814 -6.14 21.75 -1.89
CA THR A 814 -6.63 22.38 -3.12
C THR A 814 -5.46 22.77 -4.04
N PRO A 815 -5.53 22.48 -5.34
CA PRO A 815 -4.50 22.87 -6.30
C PRO A 815 -4.53 24.36 -6.63
N THR A 816 -5.63 25.07 -6.34
CA THR A 816 -5.86 26.49 -6.71
C THR A 816 -5.75 27.44 -5.53
N PHE A 817 -4.98 27.08 -4.50
CA PHE A 817 -4.98 27.82 -3.23
C PHE A 817 -4.54 29.29 -3.39
N GLU A 818 -3.53 29.59 -4.21
CA GLU A 818 -3.09 30.99 -4.43
C GLU A 818 -4.21 31.82 -5.09
N GLU A 819 -4.92 31.25 -6.07
CA GLU A 819 -6.02 31.91 -6.77
C GLU A 819 -7.23 32.12 -5.87
N ASP A 820 -7.56 31.12 -5.04
CA ASP A 820 -8.68 31.18 -4.09
C ASP A 820 -8.48 32.32 -3.08
N LEU A 821 -7.26 32.51 -2.57
CA LEU A 821 -6.92 33.60 -1.65
C LEU A 821 -6.96 34.98 -2.32
N GLU A 822 -6.45 35.10 -3.55
CA GLU A 822 -6.51 36.36 -4.32
C GLU A 822 -7.96 36.76 -4.60
N ALA A 823 -8.85 35.80 -4.89
CA ALA A 823 -10.27 36.07 -5.07
C ALA A 823 -10.92 36.60 -3.78
N LEU A 824 -10.66 35.95 -2.64
CA LEU A 824 -11.14 36.40 -1.33
C LEU A 824 -10.61 37.79 -0.96
N TRP A 825 -9.34 38.09 -1.26
CA TRP A 825 -8.78 39.42 -1.06
C TRP A 825 -9.50 40.49 -1.89
N LYS A 826 -9.78 40.21 -3.17
CA LYS A 826 -10.49 41.16 -4.05
C LYS A 826 -11.92 41.47 -3.59
N GLU A 827 -12.60 40.51 -2.96
CA GLU A 827 -13.91 40.76 -2.33
C GLU A 827 -13.81 41.76 -1.17
N LEU A 828 -12.69 41.75 -0.45
CA LEU A 828 -12.44 42.56 0.76
C LEU A 828 -11.75 43.90 0.49
N GLU A 829 -11.04 43.98 -0.65
CA GLU A 829 -10.28 45.15 -1.07
C GLU A 829 -11.08 46.46 -1.00
N PRO A 830 -12.35 46.55 -1.42
CA PRO A 830 -13.13 47.80 -1.34
C PRO A 830 -13.31 48.31 0.11
N LEU A 831 -13.51 47.42 1.07
CA LEU A 831 -13.61 47.78 2.49
C LEU A 831 -12.24 48.27 2.99
N TYR A 832 -11.16 47.55 2.70
CA TYR A 832 -9.82 47.97 3.08
C TYR A 832 -9.45 49.35 2.52
N GLN A 833 -9.73 49.62 1.24
CA GLN A 833 -9.45 50.91 0.61
C GLN A 833 -10.21 52.07 1.26
N ASN A 834 -11.44 51.82 1.75
CA ASN A 834 -12.21 52.82 2.49
C ASN A 834 -11.60 53.11 3.87
N VAL A 835 -11.18 52.07 4.61
CA VAL A 835 -10.48 52.23 5.91
C VAL A 835 -9.14 52.95 5.70
N HIS A 836 -8.35 52.54 4.71
CA HIS A 836 -7.07 53.15 4.38
C HIS A 836 -7.20 54.64 4.05
N ALA A 837 -8.14 55.01 3.17
CA ALA A 837 -8.37 56.41 2.81
C ALA A 837 -8.74 57.28 4.03
N TYR A 838 -9.64 56.76 4.89
CA TYR A 838 -10.06 57.44 6.11
C TYR A 838 -8.89 57.64 7.09
N VAL A 839 -8.11 56.57 7.35
CA VAL A 839 -6.95 56.60 8.24
C VAL A 839 -5.86 57.52 7.68
N ARG A 840 -5.60 57.48 6.37
CA ARG A 840 -4.63 58.36 5.71
C ARG A 840 -4.98 59.84 5.93
N ARG A 841 -6.26 60.20 5.81
CA ARG A 841 -6.73 61.56 6.10
C ARG A 841 -6.57 61.93 7.58
N ALA A 842 -6.84 60.99 8.50
CA ALA A 842 -6.65 61.21 9.93
C ALA A 842 -5.17 61.46 10.27
N LEU A 843 -4.26 60.65 9.71
CA LEU A 843 -2.81 60.84 9.86
C LEU A 843 -2.32 62.13 9.21
N TYR A 844 -2.87 62.52 8.06
CA TYR A 844 -2.57 63.80 7.41
C TYR A 844 -2.92 64.99 8.32
N LYS A 845 -4.05 64.94 9.04
CA LYS A 845 -4.41 66.00 10.01
C LYS A 845 -3.40 66.11 11.16
N LYS A 846 -2.78 64.99 11.56
CA LYS A 846 -1.80 64.94 12.67
C LYS A 846 -0.39 65.33 12.23
N TYR A 847 0.10 64.80 11.11
CA TYR A 847 1.49 64.91 10.69
C TYR A 847 1.72 65.88 9.52
N GLY A 848 0.67 66.37 8.85
CA GLY A 848 0.76 67.35 7.78
C GLY A 848 1.27 66.80 6.43
N SER A 849 1.37 67.69 5.45
CA SER A 849 1.67 67.34 4.04
C SER A 849 3.12 66.93 3.77
N GLU A 850 4.06 67.28 4.65
CA GLU A 850 5.46 66.88 4.52
C GLU A 850 5.65 65.38 4.75
N HIS A 851 4.79 64.79 5.59
CA HIS A 851 4.89 63.40 6.03
C HIS A 851 3.80 62.48 5.50
N ILE A 852 2.70 63.02 4.93
CA ILE A 852 1.58 62.24 4.37
C ILE A 852 1.08 62.89 3.07
N ASN A 853 0.96 62.10 1.99
CA ASN A 853 0.22 62.49 0.77
C ASN A 853 -1.19 61.88 0.79
N LEU A 854 -2.23 62.71 0.63
CA LEU A 854 -3.64 62.28 0.58
C LEU A 854 -3.97 61.35 -0.60
N LYS A 855 -3.09 61.23 -1.59
CA LYS A 855 -3.21 60.34 -2.76
C LYS A 855 -2.13 59.24 -2.79
N GLY A 856 -1.20 59.25 -1.84
CA GLY A 856 -0.04 58.35 -1.80
C GLY A 856 -0.15 57.25 -0.74
N PRO A 857 0.86 56.38 -0.62
CA PRO A 857 0.93 55.37 0.43
C PRO A 857 1.16 55.97 1.82
N ILE A 858 0.85 55.20 2.88
CA ILE A 858 1.11 55.61 4.28
C ILE A 858 2.50 55.11 4.72
N PRO A 859 3.35 55.95 5.35
CA PRO A 859 4.61 55.50 5.94
C PRO A 859 4.38 54.46 7.05
N ALA A 860 5.04 53.30 6.94
CA ALA A 860 4.74 52.11 7.76
C ALA A 860 5.06 52.21 9.27
N HIS A 861 5.62 53.33 9.74
CA HIS A 861 5.99 53.55 11.16
C HIS A 861 4.91 54.33 11.95
N LEU A 862 3.86 54.83 11.29
CA LEU A 862 2.86 55.71 11.89
C LEU A 862 1.56 55.02 12.31
N LEU A 863 1.54 53.68 12.27
CA LEU A 863 0.30 52.89 12.35
C LEU A 863 0.16 52.12 13.67
N GLY A 864 0.75 52.63 14.76
CA GLY A 864 0.54 52.08 16.10
C GLY A 864 1.20 50.73 16.39
N ASN A 865 1.96 50.17 15.43
CA ASN A 865 2.56 48.85 15.52
C ASN A 865 3.90 48.79 14.76
N MET A 866 4.89 48.06 15.31
CA MET A 866 6.25 47.92 14.73
C MET A 866 6.28 47.45 13.27
N TRP A 867 5.31 46.63 12.87
CA TRP A 867 5.21 46.07 11.51
C TRP A 867 4.07 46.68 10.71
N ALA A 868 3.23 47.53 11.33
CA ALA A 868 1.94 47.96 10.78
C ALA A 868 1.05 46.79 10.36
N GLN A 869 1.03 45.72 11.18
CA GLN A 869 0.13 44.58 10.97
C GLN A 869 -1.29 44.87 11.49
N THR A 870 -1.43 45.59 12.59
CA THR A 870 -2.70 46.05 13.17
C THR A 870 -2.57 47.53 13.43
N TRP A 871 -3.67 48.27 13.33
CA TRP A 871 -3.73 49.73 13.45
C TRP A 871 -4.54 50.18 14.67
N SER A 872 -4.91 49.26 15.58
CA SER A 872 -5.65 49.56 16.81
C SER A 872 -4.94 50.58 17.70
N GLY A 873 -3.61 50.60 17.69
CA GLY A 873 -2.79 51.55 18.45
C GLY A 873 -2.96 53.02 18.07
N ILE A 874 -3.62 53.34 16.95
CA ILE A 874 -3.94 54.73 16.53
C ILE A 874 -5.44 55.04 16.62
N MET A 875 -6.20 54.27 17.40
CA MET A 875 -7.64 54.49 17.56
C MET A 875 -7.97 55.92 18.04
N ASP A 876 -7.12 56.51 18.88
CA ASP A 876 -7.23 57.92 19.32
C ASP A 876 -7.20 58.93 18.16
N LEU A 877 -6.47 58.63 17.07
CA LEU A 877 -6.38 59.49 15.89
C LEU A 877 -7.51 59.24 14.90
N ALA A 878 -7.97 57.99 14.81
CA ALA A 878 -8.92 57.52 13.81
C ALA A 878 -10.35 57.35 14.36
N MET A 879 -10.62 57.81 15.58
CA MET A 879 -11.93 57.67 16.22
C MET A 879 -13.02 58.49 15.49
N PRO A 880 -14.10 57.86 15.03
CA PRO A 880 -15.21 58.55 14.38
C PRO A 880 -15.93 59.57 15.27
N TYR A 881 -16.27 59.18 16.51
CA TYR A 881 -17.07 59.96 17.45
C TYR A 881 -16.39 60.03 18.83
N PRO A 882 -15.55 61.04 19.10
CA PRO A 882 -14.79 61.14 20.35
C PRO A 882 -15.63 61.31 21.62
N ASP A 883 -16.85 61.85 21.48
CA ASP A 883 -17.76 62.11 22.60
C ASP A 883 -18.61 60.87 22.99
N ALA A 884 -18.56 59.80 22.19
CA ALA A 884 -19.26 58.54 22.46
C ALA A 884 -18.40 57.57 23.28
N THR A 885 -19.05 56.73 24.08
CA THR A 885 -18.38 55.80 25.01
C THR A 885 -17.46 54.82 24.26
N GLN A 886 -16.19 54.74 24.68
CA GLN A 886 -15.22 53.78 24.16
C GLN A 886 -15.37 52.43 24.86
N VAL A 887 -15.27 51.34 24.09
CA VAL A 887 -15.26 49.97 24.62
C VAL A 887 -13.81 49.61 24.98
N ASP A 888 -13.39 49.93 26.20
CA ASP A 888 -12.12 49.46 26.79
C ASP A 888 -12.35 48.95 28.21
N ALA A 889 -12.13 47.65 28.40
CA ALA A 889 -12.29 46.99 29.70
C ALA A 889 -11.07 47.15 30.63
N THR A 890 -9.94 47.65 30.13
CA THR A 890 -8.67 47.71 30.86
C THR A 890 -8.77 48.51 32.17
N PRO A 891 -9.35 49.73 32.20
CA PRO A 891 -9.48 50.49 33.45
C PRO A 891 -10.38 49.78 34.48
N ALA A 892 -11.44 49.11 34.00
CA ALA A 892 -12.34 48.34 34.86
C ALA A 892 -11.63 47.12 35.46
N MET A 893 -10.87 46.36 34.67
CA MET A 893 -10.08 45.22 35.14
C MET A 893 -9.05 45.65 36.21
N VAL A 894 -8.33 46.73 35.95
CA VAL A 894 -7.33 47.27 36.90
C VAL A 894 -7.99 47.76 38.19
N SER A 895 -9.09 48.52 38.11
CA SER A 895 -9.79 49.03 39.29
C SER A 895 -10.43 47.93 40.15
N GLN A 896 -10.85 46.82 39.53
CA GLN A 896 -11.39 45.64 40.21
C GLN A 896 -10.30 44.65 40.69
N GLY A 897 -9.02 44.97 40.52
CA GLY A 897 -7.90 44.13 40.97
C GLY A 897 -7.78 42.78 40.23
N TRP A 898 -8.07 42.75 38.93
CA TRP A 898 -7.85 41.55 38.11
C TRP A 898 -6.35 41.22 37.99
N ASN A 899 -6.04 39.92 37.87
CA ASN A 899 -4.71 39.39 37.58
C ASN A 899 -4.80 38.35 36.44
N ALA A 900 -3.66 37.82 35.98
CA ALA A 900 -3.65 36.88 34.85
C ALA A 900 -4.49 35.63 35.14
N SER A 901 -4.35 35.03 36.32
CA SER A 901 -5.14 33.84 36.69
C SER A 901 -6.65 34.09 36.59
N ARG A 902 -7.13 35.26 37.04
CA ARG A 902 -8.56 35.63 36.91
C ARG A 902 -8.99 35.75 35.45
N MET A 903 -8.15 36.31 34.58
CA MET A 903 -8.46 36.43 33.13
C MET A 903 -8.66 35.05 32.49
N PHE A 904 -7.78 34.08 32.79
CA PHE A 904 -7.93 32.70 32.30
C PHE A 904 -9.12 31.97 32.95
N GLN A 905 -9.43 32.22 34.22
CA GLN A 905 -10.60 31.64 34.88
C GLN A 905 -11.91 32.15 34.27
N GLU A 906 -11.99 33.44 33.91
CA GLU A 906 -13.15 33.97 33.18
C GLU A 906 -13.27 33.36 31.78
N SER A 907 -12.14 33.09 31.14
CA SER A 907 -12.14 32.36 29.88
C SER A 907 -12.64 30.93 30.04
N ASP A 908 -12.18 30.16 31.04
CA ASP A 908 -12.70 28.82 31.32
C ASP A 908 -14.21 28.82 31.61
N LYS A 909 -14.70 29.84 32.34
CA LYS A 909 -16.14 30.05 32.53
C LYS A 909 -16.89 30.31 31.23
N PHE A 910 -16.30 31.08 30.31
CA PHE A 910 -16.88 31.31 28.99
C PHE A 910 -17.06 29.99 28.24
N PHE A 911 -16.01 29.18 28.14
CA PHE A 911 -16.07 27.89 27.44
C PHE A 911 -17.03 26.89 28.09
N THR A 912 -16.96 26.75 29.41
CA THR A 912 -17.87 25.85 30.15
C THR A 912 -19.33 26.31 30.06
N SER A 913 -19.60 27.61 29.93
CA SER A 913 -20.96 28.12 29.67
C SER A 913 -21.55 27.64 28.34
N LEU A 914 -20.70 27.33 27.36
CA LEU A 914 -21.11 26.77 26.06
C LEU A 914 -21.32 25.25 26.13
N GLY A 915 -21.01 24.60 27.26
CA GLY A 915 -21.08 23.15 27.41
C GLY A 915 -19.80 22.43 26.97
N LEU A 916 -18.70 23.17 26.79
CA LEU A 916 -17.39 22.61 26.52
C LEU A 916 -16.71 22.14 27.82
N LEU A 917 -15.59 21.43 27.68
CA LEU A 917 -14.91 20.78 28.79
C LEU A 917 -14.22 21.82 29.69
N PRO A 918 -14.24 21.69 31.03
CA PRO A 918 -13.42 22.54 31.89
C PRO A 918 -11.92 22.24 31.68
N MET A 919 -11.06 23.25 31.90
CA MET A 919 -9.61 23.05 31.88
C MET A 919 -9.17 22.00 32.93
N PRO A 920 -8.26 21.07 32.60
CA PRO A 920 -7.76 20.06 33.54
C PRO A 920 -6.88 20.70 34.64
N GLN A 921 -6.69 20.00 35.75
CA GLN A 921 -5.88 20.53 36.87
C GLN A 921 -4.43 20.78 36.46
N GLU A 922 -3.86 19.87 35.65
CA GLU A 922 -2.50 19.97 35.13
C GLU A 922 -2.27 21.25 34.33
N PHE A 923 -3.29 21.75 33.63
CA PHE A 923 -3.21 23.02 32.90
C PHE A 923 -2.91 24.18 33.85
N TRP A 924 -3.64 24.27 34.97
CA TRP A 924 -3.47 25.33 35.96
C TRP A 924 -2.13 25.22 36.69
N ASP A 925 -1.70 23.99 37.00
CA ASP A 925 -0.48 23.76 37.79
C ASP A 925 0.80 23.98 36.98
N LYS A 926 0.75 23.80 35.64
CA LYS A 926 1.96 23.75 34.80
C LYS A 926 2.06 24.86 33.74
N SER A 927 0.99 25.60 33.47
CA SER A 927 1.03 26.70 32.49
C SER A 927 1.86 27.88 33.00
N MET A 928 2.47 28.63 32.06
CA MET A 928 3.15 29.88 32.35
C MET A 928 2.24 31.03 31.94
N LEU A 929 1.36 31.45 32.84
CA LEU A 929 0.37 32.51 32.60
C LEU A 929 0.90 33.93 32.90
N GLU A 930 2.04 34.02 33.56
CA GLU A 930 2.71 35.29 33.88
C GLU A 930 4.21 35.16 33.61
N LYS A 931 4.88 36.30 33.37
CA LYS A 931 6.33 36.32 33.19
C LYS A 931 7.03 36.03 34.53
N PRO A 932 7.92 35.03 34.62
CA PRO A 932 8.67 34.78 35.85
C PRO A 932 9.52 35.98 36.30
N SER A 933 9.54 36.23 37.61
CA SER A 933 10.32 37.31 38.24
C SER A 933 11.73 36.89 38.68
N ASP A 934 12.09 35.62 38.50
CA ASP A 934 13.37 35.01 38.90
C ASP A 934 14.54 35.31 37.95
N GLY A 935 14.32 36.13 36.93
CA GLY A 935 15.36 36.57 35.99
C GLY A 935 15.64 35.60 34.84
N ARG A 936 14.96 34.45 34.78
CA ARG A 936 15.09 33.53 33.65
C ARG A 936 14.59 34.18 32.35
N GLN A 937 15.22 33.83 31.23
CA GLN A 937 14.79 34.31 29.92
C GLN A 937 13.70 33.37 29.39
N VAL A 938 12.60 33.93 28.88
CA VAL A 938 11.47 33.17 28.34
C VAL A 938 10.99 33.75 27.01
N VAL A 939 10.38 32.93 26.16
CA VAL A 939 9.71 33.42 24.95
C VAL A 939 8.31 33.90 25.32
N CYS A 940 8.08 35.21 25.34
CA CYS A 940 6.79 35.80 25.78
C CYS A 940 5.66 35.77 24.74
N HIS A 941 5.91 35.36 23.49
CA HIS A 941 4.84 35.18 22.50
C HIS A 941 3.87 34.10 22.99
N ALA A 942 2.58 34.44 23.05
CA ALA A 942 1.50 33.54 23.46
C ALA A 942 1.49 32.27 22.59
N SER A 943 1.32 31.11 23.23
CA SER A 943 1.05 29.85 22.52
C SER A 943 0.45 28.79 23.43
N ALA A 944 -0.43 27.97 22.84
CA ALA A 944 -0.99 26.75 23.41
C ALA A 944 -0.24 25.49 22.95
N TRP A 945 -0.16 24.48 23.83
CA TRP A 945 0.62 23.25 23.62
C TRP A 945 -0.15 21.99 24.01
N ASP A 946 -0.20 21.01 23.09
CA ASP A 946 -0.58 19.61 23.37
C ASP A 946 0.69 18.78 23.65
N PHE A 947 0.75 18.12 24.81
CA PHE A 947 1.87 17.26 25.19
C PHE A 947 1.69 15.80 24.74
N TYR A 948 0.66 15.51 23.95
CA TYR A 948 0.40 14.22 23.29
C TYR A 948 0.14 13.03 24.23
N ASN A 949 0.08 13.25 25.54
CA ASN A 949 -0.21 12.23 26.56
C ASN A 949 -1.69 12.20 27.01
N ARG A 950 -2.56 12.95 26.32
CA ARG A 950 -4.02 13.07 26.55
C ARG A 950 -4.43 13.72 27.88
N LYS A 951 -3.46 14.20 28.67
CA LYS A 951 -3.68 14.74 30.02
C LYS A 951 -3.15 16.15 30.17
N ASP A 952 -1.99 16.42 29.60
CA ASP A 952 -1.21 17.63 29.82
C ASP A 952 -1.36 18.58 28.62
N PHE A 953 -1.93 19.75 28.91
CA PHE A 953 -2.16 20.82 27.95
C PHE A 953 -1.78 22.11 28.66
N ARG A 954 -1.02 22.99 28.01
CA ARG A 954 -0.48 24.19 28.67
C ARG A 954 -0.56 25.40 27.78
N ILE A 955 -0.63 26.58 28.39
CA ILE A 955 -0.45 27.88 27.73
C ILE A 955 0.80 28.55 28.28
N LYS A 956 1.54 29.19 27.38
CA LYS A 956 2.68 30.04 27.70
C LYS A 956 2.39 31.46 27.19
N GLN A 957 2.07 32.38 28.10
CA GLN A 957 1.78 33.78 27.80
C GLN A 957 2.35 34.67 28.92
N CYS A 958 3.01 35.77 28.57
CA CYS A 958 3.44 36.79 29.54
C CYS A 958 2.30 37.79 29.75
N THR A 959 1.22 37.37 30.40
CA THR A 959 -0.02 38.15 30.47
C THR A 959 0.13 39.45 31.24
N VAL A 960 -0.38 40.54 30.67
CA VAL A 960 -0.59 41.83 31.33
C VAL A 960 -2.09 42.11 31.43
N VAL A 961 -2.50 42.89 32.43
CA VAL A 961 -3.93 43.17 32.68
C VAL A 961 -4.42 44.24 31.70
N THR A 962 -4.73 43.82 30.48
CA THR A 962 -5.30 44.64 29.40
C THR A 962 -6.43 43.89 28.69
N MET A 963 -7.31 44.63 28.00
CA MET A 963 -8.37 44.03 27.18
C MET A 963 -7.79 43.16 26.05
N ASP A 964 -6.69 43.57 25.41
CA ASP A 964 -6.02 42.80 24.36
C ASP A 964 -5.53 41.43 24.86
N ASP A 965 -4.95 41.39 26.06
CA ASP A 965 -4.47 40.15 26.67
C ASP A 965 -5.61 39.27 27.19
N LEU A 966 -6.76 39.87 27.57
CA LEU A 966 -7.98 39.13 27.90
C LEU A 966 -8.52 38.40 26.65
N ILE A 967 -8.55 39.09 25.51
CA ILE A 967 -8.96 38.50 24.23
C ILE A 967 -7.96 37.40 23.81
N THR A 968 -6.66 37.66 23.96
CA THR A 968 -5.60 36.67 23.69
C THR A 968 -5.74 35.43 24.57
N ALA A 969 -6.05 35.59 25.86
CA ALA A 969 -6.30 34.46 26.75
C ALA A 969 -7.46 33.56 26.26
N HIS A 970 -8.54 34.16 25.73
CA HIS A 970 -9.64 33.40 25.13
C HIS A 970 -9.26 32.70 23.83
N HIS A 971 -8.45 33.36 22.99
CA HIS A 971 -7.92 32.76 21.76
C HIS A 971 -7.07 31.51 22.07
N GLU A 972 -6.08 31.63 22.98
CA GLU A 972 -5.20 30.52 23.34
C GLU A 972 -5.94 29.40 24.06
N MET A 973 -6.92 29.73 24.91
CA MET A 973 -7.78 28.72 25.51
C MET A 973 -8.69 28.02 24.48
N GLY A 974 -9.02 28.69 23.38
CA GLY A 974 -9.71 28.06 22.24
C GLY A 974 -8.88 26.94 21.60
N HIS A 975 -7.56 27.14 21.46
CA HIS A 975 -6.64 26.10 21.00
C HIS A 975 -6.61 24.92 21.97
N VAL A 976 -6.50 25.19 23.28
CA VAL A 976 -6.53 24.12 24.31
C VAL A 976 -7.85 23.36 24.28
N GLN A 977 -8.98 24.04 24.10
CA GLN A 977 -10.28 23.37 23.93
C GLN A 977 -10.28 22.45 22.71
N TYR A 978 -9.72 22.90 21.59
CA TYR A 978 -9.60 22.06 20.41
C TYR A 978 -8.77 20.79 20.72
N PHE A 979 -7.65 20.93 21.43
CA PHE A 979 -6.82 19.80 21.88
C PHE A 979 -7.63 18.81 22.73
N LEU A 980 -8.39 19.33 23.70
CA LEU A 980 -9.22 18.52 24.59
C LEU A 980 -10.29 17.73 23.83
N GLN A 981 -10.86 18.26 22.75
CA GLN A 981 -11.91 17.58 21.98
C GLN A 981 -11.39 16.41 21.14
N TYR A 982 -10.18 16.52 20.56
CA TYR A 982 -9.63 15.45 19.72
C TYR A 982 -8.58 14.56 20.41
N LYS A 983 -8.32 14.75 21.71
CA LYS A 983 -7.27 14.04 22.45
C LYS A 983 -7.33 12.51 22.36
N ASP A 984 -8.50 11.94 22.12
CA ASP A 984 -8.70 10.49 22.01
C ASP A 984 -8.47 9.94 20.59
N ARG A 985 -8.15 10.81 19.62
CA ARG A 985 -7.76 10.42 18.27
C ARG A 985 -6.31 9.91 18.21
N PRO A 986 -5.96 9.11 17.18
CA PRO A 986 -4.57 8.85 16.80
C PRO A 986 -3.73 10.12 16.73
N VAL A 987 -2.44 10.06 17.09
CA VAL A 987 -1.53 11.23 17.09
C VAL A 987 -1.54 11.94 15.74
N SER A 988 -1.57 11.19 14.64
CA SER A 988 -1.62 11.74 13.27
C SER A 988 -2.87 12.59 12.98
N PHE A 989 -3.95 12.42 13.75
CA PHE A 989 -5.19 13.18 13.62
C PHE A 989 -5.39 14.29 14.67
N ARG A 990 -4.47 14.44 15.62
CA ARG A 990 -4.49 15.51 16.65
C ARG A 990 -3.96 16.82 16.09
N ASP A 991 -4.73 17.40 15.18
CA ASP A 991 -4.46 18.69 14.55
C ASP A 991 -5.80 19.29 14.06
N GLY A 992 -5.82 20.58 13.71
CA GLY A 992 -6.98 21.18 13.04
C GLY A 992 -7.24 20.57 11.66
N ALA A 993 -8.47 20.71 11.15
CA ALA A 993 -8.81 20.20 9.81
C ALA A 993 -7.90 20.77 8.70
N ASN A 994 -7.48 22.03 8.86
CA ASN A 994 -6.32 22.64 8.20
C ASN A 994 -5.75 23.73 9.13
N PRO A 995 -4.57 24.32 8.85
CA PRO A 995 -3.94 25.29 9.73
C PRO A 995 -4.80 26.55 9.99
N GLY A 996 -5.56 27.03 9.00
CA GLY A 996 -6.44 28.19 9.18
C GLY A 996 -7.71 27.88 9.97
N PHE A 997 -8.18 26.63 9.92
CA PHE A 997 -9.32 26.15 10.70
C PHE A 997 -8.98 26.14 12.21
N HIS A 998 -7.75 25.77 12.57
CA HIS A 998 -7.28 25.79 13.95
C HIS A 998 -7.29 27.22 14.52
N GLU A 999 -6.69 28.16 13.80
CA GLU A 999 -6.69 29.58 14.16
C GLU A 999 -8.12 30.17 14.23
N ALA A 1000 -9.01 29.81 13.31
CA ALA A 1000 -10.38 30.31 13.28
C ALA A 1000 -11.20 29.94 14.52
N ILE A 1001 -10.93 28.79 15.14
CA ILE A 1001 -11.60 28.37 16.37
C ILE A 1001 -11.19 29.26 17.54
N GLY A 1002 -9.90 29.55 17.72
CA GLY A 1002 -9.46 30.51 18.73
C GLY A 1002 -10.05 31.90 18.51
N ASP A 1003 -10.04 32.36 17.26
CA ASP A 1003 -10.48 33.70 16.88
C ASP A 1003 -12.01 33.93 16.97
N VAL A 1004 -12.84 32.94 16.59
CA VAL A 1004 -14.31 33.11 16.62
C VAL A 1004 -14.84 33.34 18.04
N LEU A 1005 -14.18 32.77 19.03
CA LEU A 1005 -14.56 32.87 20.44
C LEU A 1005 -14.15 34.23 21.02
N ALA A 1006 -12.96 34.70 20.64
CA ALA A 1006 -12.49 36.06 20.92
C ALA A 1006 -13.45 37.15 20.41
N LEU A 1007 -14.11 36.95 19.26
CA LEU A 1007 -15.09 37.91 18.74
C LEU A 1007 -16.28 38.12 19.69
N SER A 1008 -16.87 37.07 20.26
CA SER A 1008 -17.99 37.21 21.19
C SER A 1008 -17.59 37.89 22.50
N VAL A 1009 -16.38 37.62 22.98
CA VAL A 1009 -15.83 38.20 24.22
C VAL A 1009 -15.63 39.71 24.10
N SER A 1010 -15.24 40.19 22.92
CA SER A 1010 -15.01 41.61 22.64
C SER A 1010 -16.29 42.46 22.60
N THR A 1011 -17.48 41.85 22.63
CA THR A 1011 -18.74 42.59 22.51
C THR A 1011 -19.08 43.38 23.78
N PRO A 1012 -19.64 44.59 23.67
CA PRO A 1012 -20.09 45.36 24.85
C PRO A 1012 -21.08 44.59 25.73
N LYS A 1013 -21.95 43.80 25.11
CA LYS A 1013 -22.92 42.93 25.79
C LYS A 1013 -22.22 41.89 26.67
N HIS A 1014 -21.17 41.26 26.17
CA HIS A 1014 -20.39 40.29 26.94
C HIS A 1014 -19.67 40.96 28.10
N LEU A 1015 -18.94 42.06 27.83
CA LEU A 1015 -18.20 42.82 28.84
C LEU A 1015 -19.10 43.31 29.98
N GLN A 1016 -20.33 43.72 29.67
CA GLN A 1016 -21.33 44.04 30.70
C GLN A 1016 -21.70 42.81 31.54
N SER A 1017 -21.92 41.66 30.89
CA SER A 1017 -22.33 40.43 31.58
C SER A 1017 -21.30 39.91 32.59
N ILE A 1018 -20.02 40.22 32.37
CA ILE A 1018 -18.90 39.88 33.27
C ILE A 1018 -18.49 41.04 34.19
N GLY A 1019 -19.26 42.13 34.20
CA GLY A 1019 -19.08 43.27 35.10
C GLY A 1019 -17.91 44.19 34.77
N LEU A 1020 -17.42 44.18 33.53
CA LEU A 1020 -16.36 45.08 33.05
C LEU A 1020 -16.90 46.34 32.34
N LEU A 1021 -18.21 46.43 32.16
CA LEU A 1021 -18.88 47.61 31.59
C LEU A 1021 -20.17 47.91 32.36
N ASP A 1022 -20.28 49.12 32.93
CA ASP A 1022 -21.42 49.51 33.77
C ASP A 1022 -22.72 49.73 32.97
N LYS A 1023 -22.61 50.27 31.76
CA LYS A 1023 -23.74 50.58 30.88
C LYS A 1023 -23.38 50.29 29.43
N VAL A 1024 -24.22 49.51 28.76
CA VAL A 1024 -24.13 49.33 27.30
C VAL A 1024 -24.92 50.47 26.64
N GLU A 1025 -24.22 51.40 26.02
CA GLU A 1025 -24.85 52.39 25.15
C GLU A 1025 -25.08 51.79 23.77
N ASN A 1026 -26.29 51.25 23.53
CA ASN A 1026 -26.71 50.80 22.20
C ASN A 1026 -27.14 52.03 21.37
N ASN A 1027 -26.16 52.84 20.95
CA ASN A 1027 -26.38 53.95 20.03
C ASN A 1027 -25.48 53.81 18.80
N TYR A 1028 -25.93 54.42 17.70
CA TYR A 1028 -25.26 54.34 16.40
C TYR A 1028 -23.79 54.79 16.45
N GLU A 1029 -23.47 55.83 17.23
CA GLU A 1029 -22.12 56.38 17.31
C GLU A 1029 -21.14 55.40 17.99
N SER A 1030 -21.59 54.73 19.05
CA SER A 1030 -20.83 53.71 19.77
C SER A 1030 -20.61 52.46 18.92
N ASP A 1031 -21.63 52.03 18.16
CA ASP A 1031 -21.51 50.90 17.22
C ASP A 1031 -20.45 51.18 16.13
N ILE A 1032 -20.44 52.40 15.57
CA ILE A 1032 -19.44 52.80 14.57
C ILE A 1032 -18.03 52.89 15.18
N ASN A 1033 -17.87 53.39 16.40
CA ASN A 1033 -16.59 53.39 17.10
C ASN A 1033 -16.07 51.96 17.35
N PHE A 1034 -16.94 51.05 17.81
CA PHE A 1034 -16.60 49.64 18.01
C PHE A 1034 -16.20 48.96 16.69
N LEU A 1035 -17.01 49.12 15.65
CA LEU A 1035 -16.69 48.56 14.32
C LEU A 1035 -15.41 49.15 13.74
N MET A 1036 -15.13 50.44 13.95
CA MET A 1036 -13.86 51.04 13.52
C MET A 1036 -12.68 50.40 14.26
N SER A 1037 -12.77 50.21 15.57
CA SER A 1037 -11.73 49.51 16.35
C SER A 1037 -11.50 48.10 15.81
N MET A 1038 -12.57 47.34 15.55
CA MET A 1038 -12.50 46.02 14.94
C MET A 1038 -11.90 46.04 13.52
N ALA A 1039 -12.16 47.08 12.73
CA ALA A 1039 -11.59 47.22 11.40
C ALA A 1039 -10.09 47.54 11.43
N LEU A 1040 -9.65 48.39 12.37
CA LEU A 1040 -8.23 48.68 12.58
C LEU A 1040 -7.45 47.47 13.10
N ASP A 1041 -8.10 46.54 13.82
CA ASP A 1041 -7.48 45.28 14.23
C ASP A 1041 -7.51 44.22 13.12
N LYS A 1042 -8.70 43.87 12.61
CA LYS A 1042 -8.88 42.70 11.72
C LYS A 1042 -8.75 43.04 10.23
N ILE A 1043 -9.37 44.13 9.77
CA ILE A 1043 -9.38 44.49 8.34
C ILE A 1043 -8.02 45.02 7.89
N ALA A 1044 -7.36 45.84 8.72
CA ALA A 1044 -6.02 46.33 8.46
C ALA A 1044 -4.96 45.20 8.37
N PHE A 1045 -5.21 44.09 9.08
CA PHE A 1045 -4.31 42.94 9.14
C PHE A 1045 -4.39 42.03 7.92
N LEU A 1046 -5.58 41.83 7.34
CA LEU A 1046 -5.78 40.92 6.21
C LEU A 1046 -4.73 41.04 5.09
N PRO A 1047 -4.42 42.23 4.53
CA PRO A 1047 -3.40 42.31 3.47
C PRO A 1047 -2.01 41.93 3.97
N PHE A 1048 -1.66 42.23 5.22
CA PHE A 1048 -0.39 41.81 5.83
C PHE A 1048 -0.33 40.28 5.99
N GLY A 1049 -1.41 39.67 6.49
CA GLY A 1049 -1.56 38.22 6.63
C GLY A 1049 -1.39 37.48 5.30
N TYR A 1050 -1.98 38.04 4.23
CA TYR A 1050 -1.92 37.48 2.90
C TYR A 1050 -0.54 37.62 2.25
N LEU A 1051 0.03 38.82 2.23
CA LEU A 1051 1.27 39.09 1.48
C LEU A 1051 2.51 38.39 2.05
N MET A 1052 2.53 38.10 3.36
CA MET A 1052 3.70 37.51 4.02
C MET A 1052 4.06 36.14 3.46
N ASP A 1053 3.08 35.26 3.32
CA ASP A 1053 3.31 33.93 2.75
C ASP A 1053 3.36 33.95 1.25
N GLN A 1054 2.65 34.86 0.58
CA GLN A 1054 2.83 35.06 -0.85
C GLN A 1054 4.28 35.44 -1.19
N TRP A 1055 4.92 36.30 -0.37
CA TRP A 1055 6.35 36.60 -0.49
C TRP A 1055 7.19 35.34 -0.25
N ARG A 1056 6.95 34.58 0.84
CA ARG A 1056 7.72 33.36 1.15
C ARG A 1056 7.59 32.28 0.08
N TRP A 1057 6.39 32.05 -0.46
CA TRP A 1057 6.16 31.10 -1.53
C TRP A 1057 6.97 31.44 -2.77
N LYS A 1058 6.94 32.72 -3.18
CA LYS A 1058 7.76 33.22 -4.29
C LYS A 1058 9.26 33.17 -4.02
N VAL A 1059 9.69 33.23 -2.76
CA VAL A 1059 11.09 33.00 -2.36
C VAL A 1059 11.45 31.51 -2.44
N PHE A 1060 10.56 30.62 -1.99
CA PHE A 1060 10.79 29.17 -2.03
C PHE A 1060 10.83 28.62 -3.45
N ASP A 1061 9.92 29.02 -4.32
CA ASP A 1061 9.90 28.56 -5.72
C ASP A 1061 10.89 29.30 -6.65
N GLY A 1062 11.54 30.34 -6.15
CA GLY A 1062 12.56 31.11 -6.88
C GLY A 1062 12.03 32.25 -7.75
N ARG A 1063 10.72 32.54 -7.76
CA ARG A 1063 10.15 33.74 -8.41
C ARG A 1063 10.77 35.04 -7.87
N ILE A 1064 11.19 35.07 -6.60
CA ILE A 1064 11.95 36.16 -5.98
C ILE A 1064 13.38 35.66 -5.70
N PRO A 1065 14.38 36.10 -6.48
CA PRO A 1065 15.77 35.72 -6.23
C PRO A 1065 16.30 36.39 -4.95
N SER A 1066 17.34 35.78 -4.35
CA SER A 1066 17.95 36.30 -3.12
C SER A 1066 18.50 37.72 -3.23
N THR A 1067 18.69 38.24 -4.44
CA THR A 1067 19.14 39.63 -4.74
C THR A 1067 18.00 40.65 -4.73
N GLU A 1068 16.74 40.24 -4.59
CA GLU A 1068 15.56 41.14 -4.63
C GLU A 1068 14.61 40.91 -3.45
N TYR A 1069 15.08 40.26 -2.38
CA TYR A 1069 14.24 39.93 -1.21
C TYR A 1069 13.55 41.15 -0.61
N ASN A 1070 14.30 42.24 -0.41
CA ASN A 1070 13.78 43.39 0.30
C ASN A 1070 12.95 44.29 -0.62
N LYS A 1071 13.36 44.44 -1.88
CA LYS A 1071 12.61 45.12 -2.94
C LYS A 1071 11.23 44.49 -3.13
N GLU A 1072 11.16 43.18 -3.34
CA GLU A 1072 9.89 42.50 -3.59
C GLU A 1072 8.99 42.45 -2.35
N TRP A 1073 9.57 42.43 -1.16
CA TRP A 1073 8.82 42.62 0.09
C TRP A 1073 8.09 43.97 0.09
N TRP A 1074 8.78 45.07 -0.21
CA TRP A 1074 8.15 46.39 -0.26
C TRP A 1074 7.20 46.59 -1.43
N ASN A 1075 7.45 45.96 -2.58
CA ASN A 1075 6.51 45.95 -3.70
C ASN A 1075 5.17 45.29 -3.32
N LEU A 1076 5.21 44.16 -2.62
CA LEU A 1076 4.00 43.49 -2.13
C LEU A 1076 3.28 44.31 -1.06
N ARG A 1077 4.01 44.93 -0.12
CA ARG A 1077 3.42 45.85 0.87
C ARG A 1077 2.76 47.06 0.22
N MET A 1078 3.36 47.61 -0.82
CA MET A 1078 2.77 48.71 -1.58
C MET A 1078 1.54 48.25 -2.37
N LYS A 1079 1.60 47.09 -3.02
CA LYS A 1079 0.49 46.53 -3.80
C LYS A 1079 -0.74 46.22 -2.95
N TYR A 1080 -0.57 45.56 -1.80
CA TYR A 1080 -1.70 45.05 -1.01
C TYR A 1080 -2.07 45.94 0.18
N GLN A 1081 -1.09 46.55 0.87
CA GLN A 1081 -1.38 47.42 2.01
C GLN A 1081 -1.41 48.92 1.66
N GLY A 1082 -0.80 49.35 0.56
CA GLY A 1082 -0.62 50.77 0.28
C GLY A 1082 0.28 51.47 1.28
N LEU A 1083 1.34 50.78 1.70
CA LEU A 1083 2.32 51.27 2.67
C LEU A 1083 3.70 51.41 2.02
N CYS A 1084 4.43 52.45 2.41
CA CYS A 1084 5.81 52.70 1.97
C CYS A 1084 6.78 52.66 3.16
N PRO A 1085 8.06 52.34 2.92
CA PRO A 1085 9.08 52.53 3.94
C PRO A 1085 9.29 54.03 4.17
N PRO A 1086 9.47 54.48 5.42
CA PRO A 1086 9.66 55.90 5.71
C PRO A 1086 11.04 56.43 5.33
N VAL A 1087 11.99 55.54 5.05
CA VAL A 1087 13.34 55.83 4.59
C VAL A 1087 13.70 54.87 3.47
N THR A 1088 14.67 55.23 2.63
CA THR A 1088 15.18 54.33 1.59
C THR A 1088 15.71 53.03 2.19
N ARG A 1089 15.28 51.90 1.63
CA ARG A 1089 15.75 50.55 2.00
C ARG A 1089 16.43 49.91 0.78
N THR A 1090 17.49 49.16 1.05
CA THR A 1090 18.34 48.53 0.04
C THR A 1090 18.32 47.01 0.20
N GLU A 1091 19.05 46.28 -0.65
CA GLU A 1091 19.22 44.83 -0.52
C GLU A 1091 20.26 44.42 0.52
N GLU A 1092 20.97 45.36 1.15
CA GLU A 1092 21.70 45.08 2.38
C GLU A 1092 20.76 44.91 3.58
N ASP A 1093 19.53 45.42 3.48
CA ASP A 1093 18.51 45.29 4.50
C ASP A 1093 17.72 43.98 4.31
N PHE A 1094 17.01 43.56 5.36
CA PHE A 1094 16.13 42.40 5.30
C PHE A 1094 14.91 42.62 6.19
N ASP A 1095 13.98 43.45 5.74
CA ASP A 1095 12.87 43.93 6.56
C ASP A 1095 11.85 42.83 6.89
N ALA A 1096 11.69 41.85 6.01
CA ALA A 1096 10.88 40.66 6.27
C ALA A 1096 11.41 39.88 7.50
N GLY A 1097 12.73 39.78 7.64
CA GLY A 1097 13.39 39.09 8.76
C GLY A 1097 13.18 39.76 10.12
N ALA A 1098 12.71 41.00 10.15
CA ALA A 1098 12.40 41.70 11.39
C ALA A 1098 11.07 41.27 12.04
N LYS A 1099 10.30 40.37 11.40
CA LYS A 1099 9.02 39.83 11.91
C LYS A 1099 9.20 38.36 12.30
N PHE A 1100 9.01 38.03 13.58
CA PHE A 1100 9.22 36.71 14.20
C PHE A 1100 8.87 35.49 13.32
N HIS A 1101 7.68 35.46 12.71
CA HIS A 1101 7.18 34.31 11.95
C HIS A 1101 8.03 33.94 10.73
N ILE A 1102 8.78 34.89 10.16
CA ILE A 1102 9.69 34.64 9.04
C ILE A 1102 10.91 33.82 9.50
N PRO A 1103 11.78 34.30 10.42
CA PRO A 1103 12.92 33.53 10.91
C PRO A 1103 12.55 32.30 11.74
N ALA A 1104 11.40 32.30 12.43
CA ALA A 1104 10.92 31.12 13.15
C ALA A 1104 10.26 30.08 12.22
N ASN A 1105 10.11 30.39 10.93
CA ASN A 1105 9.46 29.55 9.93
C ASN A 1105 8.06 29.06 10.34
N VAL A 1106 7.24 29.97 10.85
CA VAL A 1106 5.84 29.70 11.18
C VAL A 1106 4.97 30.19 10.02
N PRO A 1107 4.26 29.34 9.26
CA PRO A 1107 3.33 29.75 8.20
C PRO A 1107 2.37 30.84 8.67
N TYR A 1108 2.12 31.86 7.87
CA TYR A 1108 1.37 33.06 8.27
C TYR A 1108 0.00 33.19 7.59
N VAL A 1109 -0.19 32.56 6.43
CA VAL A 1109 -1.46 32.55 5.69
C VAL A 1109 -2.62 31.96 6.50
N ARG A 1110 -2.29 31.13 7.51
CA ARG A 1110 -3.25 30.60 8.49
C ARG A 1110 -4.11 31.70 9.10
N TYR A 1111 -3.56 32.89 9.36
CA TYR A 1111 -4.29 34.01 9.95
C TYR A 1111 -5.21 34.70 8.93
N PHE A 1112 -4.79 34.81 7.67
CA PHE A 1112 -5.68 35.31 6.61
C PHE A 1112 -6.88 34.39 6.45
N VAL A 1113 -6.63 33.07 6.31
CA VAL A 1113 -7.70 32.07 6.21
C VAL A 1113 -8.57 32.08 7.47
N SER A 1114 -7.96 32.15 8.66
CA SER A 1114 -8.67 32.29 9.93
C SER A 1114 -9.65 33.45 9.89
N PHE A 1115 -9.19 34.62 9.44
CA PHE A 1115 -10.02 35.81 9.47
C PHE A 1115 -11.19 35.75 8.49
N ILE A 1116 -11.13 34.94 7.44
CA ILE A 1116 -12.30 34.68 6.59
C ILE A 1116 -13.25 33.71 7.29
N ILE A 1117 -12.71 32.57 7.72
CA ILE A 1117 -13.50 31.46 8.26
C ILE A 1117 -14.13 31.83 9.61
N GLN A 1118 -13.47 32.61 10.45
CA GLN A 1118 -13.97 33.02 11.77
C GLN A 1118 -15.34 33.70 11.66
N PHE A 1119 -15.59 34.56 10.66
CA PHE A 1119 -16.87 35.25 10.52
C PHE A 1119 -17.94 34.32 9.96
N GLN A 1120 -17.54 33.35 9.14
CA GLN A 1120 -18.45 32.29 8.71
C GLN A 1120 -18.89 31.41 9.89
N PHE A 1121 -17.95 31.03 10.77
CA PHE A 1121 -18.25 30.33 12.01
C PHE A 1121 -19.09 31.18 12.94
N HIS A 1122 -18.71 32.44 13.14
CA HIS A 1122 -19.42 33.38 14.00
C HIS A 1122 -20.89 33.46 13.58
N LYS A 1123 -21.15 33.72 12.29
CA LYS A 1123 -22.52 33.72 11.74
C LYS A 1123 -23.27 32.43 12.05
N ALA A 1124 -22.67 31.27 11.77
CA ALA A 1124 -23.32 29.98 12.00
C ALA A 1124 -23.61 29.71 13.49
N LEU A 1125 -22.70 30.10 14.38
CA LEU A 1125 -22.86 29.96 15.83
C LEU A 1125 -23.89 30.96 16.38
N CYS A 1126 -23.96 32.16 15.83
CA CYS A 1126 -24.99 33.16 16.14
C CYS A 1126 -26.39 32.70 15.72
N ASP A 1127 -26.49 32.10 14.53
CA ASP A 1127 -27.73 31.49 14.04
C ASP A 1127 -28.16 30.35 15.00
N ALA A 1128 -27.22 29.52 15.46
CA ALA A 1128 -27.47 28.48 16.46
C ALA A 1128 -27.85 29.04 17.84
N ALA A 1129 -27.26 30.16 18.24
CA ALA A 1129 -27.61 30.92 19.45
C ALA A 1129 -28.93 31.70 19.33
N LYS A 1130 -29.60 31.63 18.17
CA LYS A 1130 -30.86 32.33 17.87
C LYS A 1130 -30.75 33.85 18.05
N HIS A 1131 -29.59 34.41 17.72
CA HIS A 1131 -29.37 35.86 17.76
C HIS A 1131 -30.28 36.58 16.77
N THR A 1132 -30.85 37.70 17.21
CA THR A 1132 -31.67 38.58 16.37
C THR A 1132 -31.04 39.97 16.34
N GLY A 1133 -30.62 40.44 15.17
CA GLY A 1133 -30.01 41.75 15.00
C GLY A 1133 -28.77 41.72 14.09
N PRO A 1134 -28.03 42.85 14.02
CA PRO A 1134 -26.76 42.90 13.30
C PRO A 1134 -25.75 41.88 13.83
N LEU A 1135 -24.94 41.29 12.95
CA LEU A 1135 -24.02 40.21 13.31
C LEU A 1135 -22.98 40.64 14.35
N HIS A 1136 -22.50 41.90 14.31
CA HIS A 1136 -21.50 42.42 15.25
C HIS A 1136 -21.98 42.58 16.71
N THR A 1137 -23.29 42.45 16.96
CA THR A 1137 -23.85 42.48 18.32
C THR A 1137 -24.08 41.09 18.91
N CYS A 1138 -23.74 40.04 18.16
CA CYS A 1138 -23.93 38.67 18.59
C CYS A 1138 -22.96 38.26 19.70
N ASP A 1139 -23.51 37.66 20.76
CA ASP A 1139 -22.76 37.01 21.83
C ASP A 1139 -23.30 35.58 22.00
N ILE A 1140 -22.42 34.59 21.82
CA ILE A 1140 -22.78 33.17 21.94
C ILE A 1140 -22.67 32.66 23.38
N TYR A 1141 -22.23 33.49 24.34
CA TYR A 1141 -22.10 33.13 25.75
C TYR A 1141 -23.38 32.45 26.28
N LYS A 1142 -23.21 31.34 27.02
CA LYS A 1142 -24.29 30.47 27.52
C LYS A 1142 -25.14 29.74 26.46
N SER A 1143 -24.79 29.81 25.17
CA SER A 1143 -25.46 29.03 24.13
C SER A 1143 -24.89 27.62 24.02
N GLN A 1144 -25.54 26.68 24.69
CA GLN A 1144 -25.19 25.25 24.66
C GLN A 1144 -25.32 24.65 23.25
N GLU A 1145 -26.26 25.14 22.43
CA GLU A 1145 -26.42 24.65 21.05
C GLU A 1145 -25.24 25.09 20.15
N ALA A 1146 -24.77 26.33 20.30
CA ALA A 1146 -23.58 26.80 19.61
C ALA A 1146 -22.33 26.03 20.06
N GLY A 1147 -22.17 25.82 21.38
CA GLY A 1147 -21.05 25.05 21.92
C GLY A 1147 -21.05 23.59 21.51
N LYS A 1148 -22.22 22.93 21.46
CA LYS A 1148 -22.34 21.57 20.92
C LYS A 1148 -21.88 21.50 19.47
N ARG A 1149 -22.35 22.41 18.62
CA ARG A 1149 -21.95 22.47 17.21
C ARG A 1149 -20.43 22.68 17.07
N LEU A 1150 -19.85 23.57 17.87
CA LEU A 1150 -18.41 23.81 17.88
C LEU A 1150 -17.62 22.57 18.34
N GLY A 1151 -18.03 21.96 19.46
CA GLY A 1151 -17.40 20.77 20.03
C GLY A 1151 -17.44 19.57 19.09
N ASP A 1152 -18.55 19.34 18.41
CA ASP A 1152 -18.71 18.21 17.47
C ASP A 1152 -17.77 18.32 16.26
N VAL A 1153 -17.53 19.54 15.75
CA VAL A 1153 -16.53 19.77 14.69
C VAL A 1153 -15.11 19.65 15.21
N MET A 1154 -14.82 20.16 16.42
CA MET A 1154 -13.50 20.05 17.04
C MET A 1154 -13.07 18.59 17.29
N LYS A 1155 -14.00 17.69 17.63
CA LYS A 1155 -13.73 16.24 17.83
C LYS A 1155 -13.21 15.50 16.58
N LEU A 1156 -13.38 16.07 15.39
CA LEU A 1156 -12.88 15.47 14.16
C LEU A 1156 -11.36 15.57 14.04
N GLY A 1157 -10.76 16.65 14.56
CA GLY A 1157 -9.36 16.98 14.29
C GLY A 1157 -9.06 16.95 12.78
N PHE A 1158 -7.99 16.26 12.40
CA PHE A 1158 -7.59 16.06 11.00
C PHE A 1158 -8.16 14.78 10.37
N SER A 1159 -9.14 14.10 10.99
CA SER A 1159 -9.66 12.80 10.48
C SER A 1159 -10.50 12.91 9.21
N LYS A 1160 -10.94 14.11 8.84
CA LYS A 1160 -11.77 14.38 7.65
C LYS A 1160 -11.20 15.54 6.83
N PRO A 1161 -11.45 15.56 5.50
CA PRO A 1161 -11.15 16.73 4.67
C PRO A 1161 -11.80 17.99 5.23
N TRP A 1162 -11.09 19.13 5.21
CA TRP A 1162 -11.59 20.37 5.79
C TRP A 1162 -12.92 20.89 5.18
N PRO A 1163 -13.28 20.66 3.90
CA PRO A 1163 -14.57 21.09 3.38
C PRO A 1163 -15.75 20.33 4.02
N GLU A 1164 -15.56 19.09 4.44
CA GLU A 1164 -16.57 18.33 5.20
C GLU A 1164 -16.75 18.93 6.60
N ALA A 1165 -15.65 19.20 7.30
CA ALA A 1165 -15.68 19.87 8.61
C ALA A 1165 -16.32 21.26 8.52
N MET A 1166 -16.01 22.04 7.47
CA MET A 1166 -16.64 23.34 7.18
C MET A 1166 -18.16 23.21 6.99
N THR A 1167 -18.61 22.17 6.29
CA THR A 1167 -20.03 21.92 6.03
C THR A 1167 -20.78 21.59 7.32
N MET A 1168 -20.16 20.85 8.24
CA MET A 1168 -20.80 20.51 9.52
C MET A 1168 -21.13 21.73 10.40
N ILE A 1169 -20.27 22.76 10.38
CA ILE A 1169 -20.51 23.98 11.16
C ILE A 1169 -21.32 25.02 10.38
N THR A 1170 -20.94 25.30 9.12
CA THR A 1170 -21.54 26.41 8.34
C THR A 1170 -22.69 25.98 7.41
N GLY A 1171 -22.86 24.69 7.15
CA GLY A 1171 -23.80 24.17 6.15
C GLY A 1171 -23.30 24.21 4.69
N GLN A 1172 -22.06 24.62 4.44
CA GLN A 1172 -21.47 24.62 3.09
C GLN A 1172 -19.95 24.31 3.09
N PRO A 1173 -19.37 23.84 1.98
CA PRO A 1173 -17.97 23.41 1.95
C PRO A 1173 -16.93 24.51 1.61
N LYS A 1174 -17.35 25.72 1.23
CA LYS A 1174 -16.46 26.75 0.67
C LYS A 1174 -16.16 27.89 1.65
N MET A 1175 -14.96 28.46 1.55
CA MET A 1175 -14.63 29.74 2.19
C MET A 1175 -15.35 30.89 1.46
N LYS A 1176 -15.88 31.86 2.21
CA LYS A 1176 -16.59 33.04 1.70
C LYS A 1176 -16.30 34.26 2.55
N ALA A 1177 -15.97 35.39 1.92
CA ALA A 1177 -15.79 36.66 2.63
C ALA A 1177 -17.10 37.35 3.02
N GLN A 1178 -18.25 36.92 2.47
CA GLN A 1178 -19.55 37.58 2.68
C GLN A 1178 -19.91 37.77 4.17
N PRO A 1179 -19.79 36.79 5.08
CA PRO A 1179 -20.13 37.02 6.49
C PRO A 1179 -19.25 38.06 7.20
N LEU A 1180 -18.00 38.23 6.75
CA LEU A 1180 -17.14 39.32 7.20
C LEU A 1180 -17.68 40.66 6.70
N MET A 1181 -18.07 40.76 5.42
CA MET A 1181 -18.67 41.98 4.88
C MET A 1181 -19.99 42.33 5.58
N ASP A 1182 -20.84 41.34 5.86
CA ASP A 1182 -22.10 41.50 6.60
C ASP A 1182 -21.87 42.03 8.03
N TYR A 1183 -20.79 41.57 8.70
CA TYR A 1183 -20.40 42.05 10.02
C TYR A 1183 -20.08 43.56 10.01
N PHE A 1184 -19.29 44.00 9.02
CA PHE A 1184 -18.84 45.39 8.88
C PHE A 1184 -19.78 46.29 8.07
N GLN A 1185 -20.94 45.80 7.64
CA GLN A 1185 -21.86 46.52 6.76
C GLN A 1185 -22.23 47.94 7.25
N PRO A 1186 -22.50 48.19 8.56
CA PRO A 1186 -22.77 49.55 9.05
C PRO A 1186 -21.56 50.47 8.90
N LEU A 1187 -20.35 49.97 9.17
CA LEU A 1187 -19.11 50.73 9.02
C LEU A 1187 -18.79 51.01 7.55
N ILE A 1188 -19.01 50.04 6.65
CA ILE A 1188 -18.84 50.22 5.20
C ILE A 1188 -19.66 51.42 4.73
N GLN A 1189 -20.96 51.44 5.06
CA GLN A 1189 -21.86 52.52 4.67
C GLN A 1189 -21.43 53.88 5.25
N TRP A 1190 -20.97 53.88 6.50
CA TRP A 1190 -20.48 55.10 7.16
C TRP A 1190 -19.19 55.61 6.51
N LEU A 1191 -18.21 54.74 6.26
CA LEU A 1191 -16.93 55.07 5.63
C LEU A 1191 -17.14 55.61 4.21
N GLU A 1192 -18.03 54.99 3.42
CA GLU A 1192 -18.33 55.47 2.07
C GLU A 1192 -18.89 56.88 2.08
N LYS A 1193 -19.86 57.14 2.96
CA LYS A 1193 -20.46 58.46 3.14
C LYS A 1193 -19.43 59.50 3.58
N GLU A 1194 -18.61 59.16 4.57
CA GLU A 1194 -17.64 60.09 5.14
C GLU A 1194 -16.46 60.36 4.19
N ASN A 1195 -15.97 59.34 3.48
CA ASN A 1195 -14.92 59.51 2.47
C ASN A 1195 -15.42 60.33 1.27
N ASN A 1196 -16.67 60.10 0.82
CA ASN A 1196 -17.27 60.90 -0.26
C ASN A 1196 -17.47 62.36 0.16
N LYS A 1197 -17.94 62.61 1.38
CA LYS A 1197 -18.14 63.98 1.92
C LYS A 1197 -16.86 64.81 1.91
N ASN A 1198 -15.71 64.18 2.11
CA ASN A 1198 -14.41 64.86 2.18
C ASN A 1198 -13.58 64.73 0.88
N ASN A 1199 -14.15 64.14 -0.18
CA ASN A 1199 -13.47 63.87 -1.45
C ASN A 1199 -12.17 63.06 -1.31
N ASP A 1200 -12.16 62.08 -0.41
CA ASP A 1200 -10.99 61.22 -0.23
C ASP A 1200 -10.79 60.30 -1.44
N VAL A 1201 -9.52 60.17 -1.85
CA VAL A 1201 -9.13 59.22 -2.89
C VAL A 1201 -9.08 57.83 -2.27
N ARG A 1202 -9.83 56.88 -2.82
CA ARG A 1202 -9.73 55.46 -2.44
C ARG A 1202 -8.56 54.83 -3.20
N GLY A 1203 -7.70 54.11 -2.47
CA GLY A 1203 -6.43 53.64 -3.00
C GLY A 1203 -5.34 54.73 -3.01
N TRP A 1204 -4.22 54.44 -3.66
CA TRP A 1204 -3.00 55.26 -3.66
C TRP A 1204 -2.42 55.39 -5.08
N PRO A 1205 -3.03 56.20 -5.96
CA PRO A 1205 -2.55 56.38 -7.33
C PRO A 1205 -1.14 57.02 -7.41
N ASP A 1206 -0.76 57.83 -6.43
CA ASP A 1206 0.58 58.42 -6.33
C ASP A 1206 1.53 57.43 -5.60
N TYR A 1207 1.68 56.23 -6.15
CA TYR A 1207 2.39 55.11 -5.51
C TYR A 1207 3.90 55.34 -5.38
N ASP A 1208 4.47 56.23 -6.19
CA ASP A 1208 5.89 56.61 -6.20
C ASP A 1208 6.24 57.66 -5.12
N TRP A 1209 5.23 58.24 -4.45
CA TRP A 1209 5.43 59.22 -3.40
C TRP A 1209 6.15 58.63 -2.18
N LYS A 1210 7.14 59.38 -1.64
CA LYS A 1210 7.90 59.03 -0.44
C LYS A 1210 8.06 60.25 0.49
N PRO A 1211 8.01 60.07 1.82
CA PRO A 1211 8.32 61.14 2.76
C PRO A 1211 9.80 61.53 2.65
N SER A 1212 10.10 62.82 2.52
CA SER A 1212 11.45 63.43 2.47
C SER A 1212 12.36 63.12 1.26
N SER A 1213 11.89 63.30 0.02
CA SER A 1213 12.82 63.40 -1.13
C SER A 1213 12.69 64.74 -1.86
N THR A 1214 13.54 65.71 -1.52
CA THR A 1214 13.87 66.84 -2.43
C THR A 1214 14.78 66.40 -3.58
N GLU A 1215 15.20 65.13 -3.57
CA GLU A 1215 16.00 64.47 -4.60
C GLU A 1215 15.15 63.49 -5.41
N VAL A 1216 15.38 63.49 -6.72
CA VAL A 1216 14.76 62.62 -7.72
C VAL A 1216 15.84 61.70 -8.30
N ASP A 1217 15.46 60.46 -8.60
CA ASP A 1217 16.34 59.51 -9.26
C ASP A 1217 16.47 59.85 -10.75
N PHE A 1218 17.68 60.21 -11.18
CA PHE A 1218 18.01 60.48 -12.58
C PHE A 1218 19.15 59.55 -13.02
N LEU A 1219 18.82 58.55 -13.85
CA LEU A 1219 19.75 57.52 -14.33
C LEU A 1219 20.46 56.71 -13.22
N GLY A 1220 19.77 56.40 -12.13
CA GLY A 1220 20.31 55.61 -11.02
C GLY A 1220 21.17 56.42 -10.05
N ILE A 1221 21.07 57.76 -10.09
CA ILE A 1221 21.77 58.68 -9.20
C ILE A 1221 20.74 59.62 -8.59
N SER A 1222 20.75 59.73 -7.26
CA SER A 1222 19.91 60.68 -6.51
C SER A 1222 20.43 62.10 -6.72
N VAL A 1223 19.63 62.97 -7.33
CA VAL A 1223 19.99 64.37 -7.60
C VAL A 1223 18.83 65.29 -7.27
N ASN A 1224 19.10 66.57 -6.93
CA ASN A 1224 17.99 67.51 -6.71
C ASN A 1224 17.17 67.74 -7.99
N GLY A 1225 15.89 68.13 -7.84
CA GLY A 1225 14.98 68.34 -8.97
C GLY A 1225 15.47 69.31 -10.06
N ALA A 1226 16.22 70.34 -9.70
CA ALA A 1226 16.81 71.27 -10.67
C ALA A 1226 17.97 70.65 -11.46
N ALA A 1227 18.76 69.78 -10.82
CA ALA A 1227 19.85 69.05 -11.46
C ALA A 1227 19.35 67.96 -12.41
N ALA A 1228 18.24 67.28 -12.08
CA ALA A 1228 17.59 66.32 -12.99
C ALA A 1228 17.04 67.01 -14.26
N ILE A 1229 16.40 68.18 -14.11
CA ILE A 1229 15.93 68.98 -15.25
C ILE A 1229 17.12 69.41 -16.13
N ALA A 1230 18.22 69.86 -15.53
CA ALA A 1230 19.45 70.20 -16.26
C ALA A 1230 20.02 68.97 -17.00
N GLY A 1231 20.04 67.80 -16.36
CA GLY A 1231 20.45 66.53 -16.96
C GLY A 1231 19.58 66.10 -18.15
N GLN A 1232 18.26 66.26 -18.06
CA GLN A 1232 17.33 65.98 -19.17
C GLN A 1232 17.61 66.88 -20.38
N TRP A 1233 17.88 68.17 -20.17
CA TRP A 1233 18.27 69.09 -21.25
C TRP A 1233 19.62 68.70 -21.88
N VAL A 1234 20.60 68.26 -21.08
CA VAL A 1234 21.88 67.76 -21.59
C VAL A 1234 21.71 66.50 -22.42
N LEU A 1235 20.89 65.53 -21.97
CA LEU A 1235 20.59 64.32 -22.74
C LEU A 1235 19.82 64.62 -24.03
N LEU A 1236 18.89 65.57 -24.01
CA LEU A 1236 18.17 66.03 -25.21
C LEU A 1236 19.15 66.64 -26.22
N VAL A 1237 20.06 67.51 -25.77
CA VAL A 1237 21.10 68.11 -26.62
C VAL A 1237 22.03 67.03 -27.17
N LEU A 1238 22.49 66.09 -26.35
CA LEU A 1238 23.31 64.96 -26.78
C LEU A 1238 22.56 64.09 -27.80
N GLY A 1239 21.28 63.82 -27.58
CA GLY A 1239 20.42 63.08 -28.52
C GLY A 1239 20.26 63.78 -29.87
N VAL A 1240 20.06 65.11 -29.87
CA VAL A 1240 19.98 65.93 -31.09
C VAL A 1240 21.34 65.97 -31.81
N VAL A 1241 22.45 66.10 -31.08
CA VAL A 1241 23.81 66.05 -31.64
C VAL A 1241 24.11 64.68 -32.23
N PHE A 1242 23.73 63.60 -31.54
CA PHE A 1242 23.92 62.24 -32.03
C PHE A 1242 23.07 61.99 -33.29
N LEU A 1243 21.81 62.43 -33.29
CA LEU A 1243 20.93 62.37 -34.46
C LEU A 1243 21.53 63.12 -35.65
N ALA A 1244 22.00 64.35 -35.43
CA ALA A 1244 22.68 65.15 -36.46
C ALA A 1244 23.95 64.46 -36.97
N ALA A 1245 24.76 63.88 -36.08
CA ALA A 1245 25.96 63.12 -36.44
C ALA A 1245 25.62 61.87 -37.26
N THR A 1246 24.57 61.11 -36.91
CA THR A 1246 24.08 59.98 -37.71
C THR A 1246 23.55 60.42 -39.08
N ILE A 1247 22.84 61.55 -39.18
CA ILE A 1247 22.38 62.11 -40.46
C ILE A 1247 23.58 62.51 -41.32
N LEU A 1248 24.62 63.11 -40.72
CA LEU A 1248 25.84 63.54 -41.39
C LEU A 1248 26.70 62.34 -41.85
N LEU A 1249 26.76 61.27 -41.05
CA LEU A 1249 27.36 59.99 -41.39
C LEU A 1249 26.60 59.28 -42.51
N ALA A 1250 25.26 59.25 -42.45
CA ALA A 1250 24.41 58.70 -43.50
C ALA A 1250 24.55 59.50 -44.81
N TYR A 1251 24.64 60.83 -44.74
CA TYR A 1251 24.89 61.71 -45.87
C TYR A 1251 26.28 61.48 -46.49
N LYS A 1252 27.35 61.36 -45.66
CA LYS A 1252 28.70 60.99 -46.13
C LYS A 1252 28.74 59.60 -46.77
N TYR A 1253 28.07 58.62 -46.17
CA TYR A 1253 27.96 57.27 -46.70
C TYR A 1253 27.27 57.27 -48.08
N ARG A 1254 26.16 57.99 -48.22
CA ARG A 1254 25.42 58.13 -49.50
C ARG A 1254 26.21 58.88 -50.57
N ARG A 1255 27.06 59.83 -50.20
CA ARG A 1255 27.90 60.61 -51.12
C ARG A 1255 29.16 59.86 -51.59
N SER A 1256 29.57 58.80 -50.89
CA SER A 1256 30.72 57.96 -51.26
C SER A 1256 30.44 56.93 -52.37
N LYS A 1257 29.19 56.77 -52.81
CA LYS A 1257 28.82 55.85 -53.89
C LYS A 1257 28.23 56.60 -55.10
N LYS A 1258 29.05 56.72 -56.15
CA LYS A 1258 28.63 56.85 -57.55
C LYS A 1258 29.31 55.73 -58.37
N PRO A 1259 28.75 55.33 -59.52
CA PRO A 1259 28.34 53.95 -59.75
C PRO A 1259 29.24 53.23 -60.75
N GLU A 1260 29.69 52.02 -60.42
CA GLU A 1260 30.17 51.05 -61.40
C GLU A 1260 29.10 50.00 -61.68
N ARG A 1261 28.95 49.73 -62.99
CA ARG A 1261 28.00 48.80 -63.60
C ARG A 1261 28.56 47.37 -63.59
N SER A 1262 27.71 46.45 -63.16
CA SER A 1262 27.28 45.20 -63.83
C SER A 1262 28.27 44.41 -64.71
N LEU A 1263 28.47 43.11 -64.41
CA LEU A 1263 27.97 41.96 -65.22
C LEU A 1263 28.52 40.61 -64.71
N SER A 1264 27.69 39.85 -63.97
CA SER A 1264 27.68 38.38 -64.05
C SER A 1264 26.38 37.84 -63.42
N THR A 1265 25.39 37.61 -64.29
CA THR A 1265 24.47 36.46 -64.40
C THR A 1265 23.06 36.88 -64.80
N MET A 1266 22.79 36.68 -66.09
CA MET A 1266 21.46 36.53 -66.70
C MET A 1266 21.03 35.06 -66.69
N GLU A 1267 19.72 34.88 -66.51
CA GLU A 1267 18.79 33.90 -67.11
C GLU A 1267 19.05 32.39 -67.00
N LEU A 1268 18.00 31.65 -66.61
CA LEU A 1268 17.26 30.85 -67.60
C LEU A 1268 15.76 30.76 -67.28
N LYS A 1269 14.95 31.13 -68.28
CA LYS A 1269 13.50 30.96 -68.43
C LYS A 1269 13.16 29.50 -68.79
N GLN A 1270 11.95 29.05 -68.46
CA GLN A 1270 10.98 28.60 -69.48
C GLN A 1270 9.54 28.54 -68.94
N LYS A 1271 8.60 28.87 -69.85
CA LYS A 1271 7.13 28.67 -69.82
C LYS A 1271 6.76 27.24 -69.34
N ASP A 1272 5.64 26.93 -68.69
CA ASP A 1272 4.29 27.51 -68.62
C ASP A 1272 3.84 27.87 -67.19
#